data_AF-A0A0K1EFY6-F1
#
_entry.id   AF-A0A0K1EFY6-F1
#
_cell.length_a   1.000
_cell.length_b   1.000
_cell.length_c   1.000
_cell.angle_alpha   90.00
_cell.angle_beta   90.00
_cell.angle_gamma   90.00
#
_symmetry.space_group_name_H-M   'P 1'
#
loop_
_entity.id
_entity.type
_entity.pdbx_description
1 polymer ?
#
loop_
_entity_poly.entity_id
_entity_poly.type
_entity_poly.pdbx_seq_one_letter_code
_entity_poly.pdbx_strand_id
1 'polypeptide(L)'
;MKRSVRFLALCAGLVASSAVQAREIQGYDVNAGMPARSLQPALAQAAMKAGGVISATDERQGVPSFLWAVKDGVKASKTHKVPRNIQKPAEAARYHLERFARAYNLGDAAVASAKVVHVHDLGRGAVVVTLRQHIDGTEVYRQEMKMILKQDLELVAISGNLHPDAKATSKPGAHVFNLPHAHALAAAFQDLYGVPTPPSTMLEAGRSDGGYIRFNLAPTPKMKGLTLGFTEPARVKQVFYPEGKKLVPAYFVEIYAGHQDVNDSDYVRYVMAADNGRILYREHLEANDAFDYRVWAEAVGNGRPLDGPIGDFTPHPTGVPDNSEPPFIAPSLVSMEGFNMPGSNPDPWLPANATETVGNNVDAYVDHVAPDGYTPGGDSRASLTAPNTFDRVYDPTLSPTVSTNQFMAATTQLFYVNNWLHDYFYISGFDEAAGNAQASNFGRGGVEGDVLRAEAQDGVFAGNRNNANMNTPADGTSPRMQMFVWSAPDVSRSLTLQPSNTTPTTGSAAFGLQNYNLTGQVIVANDGNTAGGTGTVTDGCETNWATSPSGRIVLIDRGVCSFKLKAVNAEAEGAIGVIIANNAPGAGPITLANGAPEGTIVGIPVMSISYEDGVDLKAAITAGQVNATLHRVSQAERDGTIDNAIVAHEWGHYLHHRLSRCGSHACRGMSEGWADFTALQMMLREQDDLEGTFAVAIYSTRVLGDNGYYGIRRSPYTHDMAKNGFTFQHIQNGVQLPSQPIQPAAVDNAQQHNAGEIWASMLFEAYRNVLLEAKQPGSAVSFDEAQRHFADYVVGGLLGAPVDTTHTEIRDSILAVAFASNPDDAMLIAQGFARRGAGTCAVSPPRYSMDLIGVVESFDVRPTVSIVGTSLDDSVVSCDNDGVLDAEETGKLKVEIFNSSLVTLTGAQVEIATTTAGATFLGGNTVAVPDIAPFSSTTVEFDVALDASFTQPAHLEYEVRLTSDEACITEQSLTSAPWINIDDTTATTAVDTVESENTAWTLGSADALDPATIWTRVQVTPGNHVWHGVDFSSLSDTWLESPDLLVSDTDPLVISFEHAHDFEADDTYWDGGVIELSPDGGTTWEDITTFGVDPGYGGVITDLAGNPLSDREAIVGQNASYPQRDAVSLDLGTALAGQTVRLRFRIGTDQAAGAIGWTLDNIGFQGITNTPFGELIADQTVCSTGVGGAGGGGVGGGGVGGNEPGVGGNTPGVGGSGANEPGDGSNPEGGCGCVVAGGDSTSGAASLGALAALGLLVSRRRRRAAN
;
A
#
# COMPACT_ATOMS: atom_id res chain seq x y z
N MET A 1 19.93 -40.26 -64.53
CA MET A 1 19.86 -41.65 -64.00
C MET A 1 20.86 -41.82 -62.85
N LYS A 2 20.50 -42.58 -61.81
CA LYS A 2 21.40 -43.25 -60.82
C LYS A 2 22.74 -42.56 -60.45
N ARG A 3 22.71 -41.58 -59.51
CA ARG A 3 23.77 -41.34 -58.48
C ARG A 3 23.41 -40.14 -57.57
N SER A 4 22.43 -40.28 -56.68
CA SER A 4 22.02 -39.20 -55.75
C SER A 4 21.24 -39.66 -54.51
N VAL A 5 21.45 -40.90 -54.01
CA VAL A 5 20.93 -41.34 -52.71
C VAL A 5 21.97 -42.23 -52.02
N ARG A 6 22.75 -41.68 -51.07
CA ARG A 6 23.58 -42.48 -50.13
C ARG A 6 24.04 -41.75 -48.86
N PHE A 7 23.41 -40.62 -48.50
CA PHE A 7 23.76 -39.80 -47.34
C PHE A 7 22.51 -39.40 -46.52
N LEU A 8 21.50 -40.27 -46.48
CA LEU A 8 20.20 -40.00 -45.83
C LEU A 8 19.69 -41.23 -45.05
N ALA A 9 20.62 -41.97 -44.42
CA ALA A 9 20.37 -43.25 -43.74
C ALA A 9 21.10 -43.36 -42.39
N LEU A 10 21.45 -42.23 -41.76
CA LEU A 10 22.08 -42.17 -40.43
C LEU A 10 21.37 -41.20 -39.46
N CYS A 11 20.19 -40.70 -39.83
CA CYS A 11 19.42 -39.70 -39.07
C CYS A 11 18.04 -40.23 -38.60
N ALA A 12 17.87 -41.55 -38.56
CA ALA A 12 16.60 -42.23 -38.24
C ALA A 12 16.73 -43.25 -37.09
N GLY A 13 17.70 -43.03 -36.19
CA GLY A 13 17.97 -43.90 -35.03
C GLY A 13 18.10 -43.17 -33.69
N LEU A 14 17.80 -41.85 -33.66
CA LEU A 14 17.94 -40.98 -32.49
C LEU A 14 16.72 -40.05 -32.28
N VAL A 15 15.55 -40.43 -32.81
CA VAL A 15 14.27 -39.74 -32.60
C VAL A 15 13.21 -40.78 -32.21
N ALA A 16 13.48 -41.51 -31.14
CA ALA A 16 12.61 -42.56 -30.58
C ALA A 16 12.80 -42.72 -29.06
N SER A 17 13.26 -41.67 -28.38
CA SER A 17 13.48 -41.64 -26.93
C SER A 17 13.32 -40.22 -26.37
N SER A 18 12.34 -39.47 -26.88
CA SER A 18 11.74 -38.41 -26.09
C SER A 18 11.09 -39.07 -24.88
N ALA A 19 11.60 -38.79 -23.69
CA ALA A 19 10.94 -39.20 -22.46
C ALA A 19 9.52 -38.61 -22.46
N VAL A 20 8.53 -39.45 -22.18
CA VAL A 20 7.22 -38.93 -21.79
C VAL A 20 7.39 -38.52 -20.33
N GLN A 21 7.75 -37.26 -20.10
CA GLN A 21 7.53 -36.62 -18.81
C GLN A 21 6.05 -36.79 -18.44
N ALA A 22 5.74 -36.85 -17.14
CA ALA A 22 4.36 -36.69 -16.69
C ALA A 22 3.79 -35.43 -17.35
N ARG A 23 2.60 -35.54 -17.94
CA ARG A 23 1.97 -34.40 -18.59
C ARG A 23 1.59 -33.44 -17.48
N GLU A 24 2.19 -32.25 -17.46
CA GLU A 24 1.82 -31.21 -16.51
C GLU A 24 0.31 -30.92 -16.61
N ILE A 25 -0.42 -31.32 -15.56
CA ILE A 25 -1.87 -31.25 -15.48
C ILE A 25 -2.28 -30.16 -14.50
N GLN A 26 -2.14 -28.91 -14.93
CA GLN A 26 -2.58 -27.71 -14.21
C GLN A 26 -3.96 -27.89 -13.53
N GLY A 27 -4.17 -27.17 -12.43
CA GLY A 27 -5.48 -27.10 -11.77
C GLY A 27 -6.59 -26.77 -12.76
N TYR A 28 -7.75 -27.39 -12.59
CA TYR A 28 -8.92 -27.15 -13.45
C TYR A 28 -10.17 -27.10 -12.60
N ASP A 29 -11.00 -26.08 -12.79
CA ASP A 29 -12.34 -25.99 -12.21
C ASP A 29 -13.29 -25.52 -13.31
N VAL A 30 -14.37 -26.28 -13.58
CA VAL A 30 -15.34 -25.96 -14.63
C VAL A 30 -16.05 -24.62 -14.39
N ASN A 31 -16.03 -24.12 -13.15
CA ASN A 31 -16.59 -22.82 -12.81
C ASN A 31 -15.66 -21.64 -13.14
N ALA A 32 -14.35 -21.86 -13.34
CA ALA A 32 -13.40 -20.78 -13.63
C ALA A 32 -13.68 -20.06 -14.96
N GLY A 33 -14.32 -20.74 -15.91
CA GLY A 33 -14.76 -20.16 -17.18
C GLY A 33 -16.24 -19.74 -17.22
N MET A 34 -16.89 -19.54 -16.08
CA MET A 34 -18.31 -19.14 -16.05
C MET A 34 -18.49 -17.63 -15.90
N PRO A 35 -19.45 -17.01 -16.60
CA PRO A 35 -19.75 -15.60 -16.43
C PRO A 35 -20.14 -15.26 -14.99
N ALA A 36 -19.50 -14.22 -14.45
CA ALA A 36 -19.88 -13.58 -13.19
C ALA A 36 -21.35 -13.14 -13.22
N ARG A 37 -21.97 -13.13 -12.03
CA ARG A 37 -23.36 -12.70 -11.83
C ARG A 37 -23.39 -11.70 -10.68
N SER A 38 -23.94 -10.53 -10.96
CA SER A 38 -24.25 -9.55 -9.92
C SER A 38 -25.19 -10.13 -8.87
N LEU A 39 -24.99 -9.67 -7.62
CA LEU A 39 -25.93 -9.87 -6.53
C LEU A 39 -27.27 -9.22 -6.90
N GLN A 40 -28.38 -9.97 -6.79
CA GLN A 40 -29.69 -9.39 -7.06
C GLN A 40 -30.07 -8.39 -5.95
N PRO A 41 -30.52 -7.15 -6.27
CA PRO A 41 -30.86 -6.14 -5.24
C PRO A 41 -31.87 -6.62 -4.20
N ALA A 42 -32.82 -7.49 -4.58
CA ALA A 42 -33.76 -8.12 -3.65
C ALA A 42 -33.10 -9.01 -2.58
N LEU A 43 -31.93 -9.59 -2.88
CA LEU A 43 -31.14 -10.39 -1.93
C LEU A 43 -30.34 -9.49 -0.99
N ALA A 44 -29.80 -8.37 -1.49
CA ALA A 44 -29.18 -7.32 -0.66
C ALA A 44 -30.21 -6.71 0.32
N GLN A 45 -31.40 -6.38 -0.17
CA GLN A 45 -32.50 -5.90 0.67
C GLN A 45 -32.96 -6.97 1.69
N ALA A 46 -32.91 -8.26 1.33
CA ALA A 46 -33.19 -9.35 2.26
C ALA A 46 -32.10 -9.51 3.34
N ALA A 47 -30.82 -9.28 3.03
CA ALA A 47 -29.73 -9.25 4.00
C ALA A 47 -29.89 -8.10 4.99
N MET A 48 -30.08 -6.87 4.49
CA MET A 48 -30.29 -5.69 5.33
C MET A 48 -31.51 -5.87 6.24
N LYS A 49 -32.63 -6.38 5.70
CA LYS A 49 -33.85 -6.68 6.48
C LYS A 49 -33.66 -7.79 7.52
N ALA A 50 -32.74 -8.72 7.29
CA ALA A 50 -32.34 -9.73 8.28
C ALA A 50 -31.32 -9.19 9.31
N GLY A 51 -30.83 -7.96 9.16
CA GLY A 51 -29.84 -7.33 10.04
C GLY A 51 -28.41 -7.75 9.73
N GLY A 52 -28.02 -7.68 8.46
CA GLY A 52 -26.64 -7.90 8.03
C GLY A 52 -26.31 -7.23 6.69
N VAL A 53 -25.03 -6.95 6.49
CA VAL A 53 -24.48 -6.30 5.29
C VAL A 53 -23.57 -7.28 4.57
N ILE A 54 -23.73 -7.36 3.25
CA ILE A 54 -22.95 -8.25 2.38
C ILE A 54 -21.67 -7.52 2.02
N SER A 55 -20.51 -8.08 2.38
CA SER A 55 -19.20 -7.53 2.01
C SER A 55 -18.53 -8.29 0.86
N ALA A 56 -19.01 -9.49 0.52
CA ALA A 56 -18.55 -10.23 -0.65
C ALA A 56 -19.68 -11.10 -1.22
N THR A 57 -19.66 -11.29 -2.55
CA THR A 57 -20.63 -12.10 -3.31
C THR A 57 -19.93 -13.31 -3.96
N ASP A 58 -20.58 -14.46 -4.02
CA ASP A 58 -20.18 -15.56 -4.90
C ASP A 58 -20.77 -15.31 -6.28
N GLU A 59 -19.95 -14.77 -7.17
CA GLU A 59 -20.34 -14.36 -8.52
C GLU A 59 -20.88 -15.52 -9.38
N ARG A 60 -20.54 -16.77 -9.09
CA ARG A 60 -21.06 -17.93 -9.82
C ARG A 60 -22.57 -18.10 -9.59
N GLN A 61 -23.05 -17.67 -8.42
CA GLN A 61 -24.43 -17.80 -7.96
C GLN A 61 -25.17 -16.44 -7.86
N GLY A 62 -24.49 -15.32 -7.68
CA GLY A 62 -25.11 -14.01 -7.41
C GLY A 62 -25.79 -13.96 -6.03
N VAL A 63 -25.15 -14.56 -5.03
CA VAL A 63 -25.57 -14.62 -3.61
C VAL A 63 -24.36 -14.31 -2.72
N PRO A 64 -24.51 -13.93 -1.44
CA PRO A 64 -23.36 -13.59 -0.60
C PRO A 64 -22.33 -14.73 -0.49
N SER A 65 -21.05 -14.38 -0.44
CA SER A 65 -19.95 -15.25 -0.01
C SER A 65 -19.44 -14.84 1.38
N PHE A 66 -19.60 -13.56 1.77
CA PHE A 66 -19.41 -13.08 3.14
C PHE A 66 -20.47 -12.03 3.51
N LEU A 67 -21.03 -12.16 4.71
CA LEU A 67 -22.02 -11.24 5.28
C LEU A 67 -21.68 -10.96 6.75
N TRP A 68 -21.58 -9.68 7.11
CA TRP A 68 -21.46 -9.23 8.50
C TRP A 68 -22.84 -9.09 9.15
N ALA A 69 -22.96 -9.51 10.41
CA ALA A 69 -24.15 -9.26 11.21
C ALA A 69 -24.06 -7.86 11.83
N VAL A 70 -24.88 -6.93 11.34
CA VAL A 70 -24.88 -5.55 11.81
C VAL A 70 -25.77 -5.43 13.04
N LYS A 71 -25.22 -4.82 14.10
CA LYS A 71 -25.91 -4.69 15.38
C LYS A 71 -26.75 -3.42 15.47
N ASP A 72 -26.24 -2.34 14.90
CA ASP A 72 -26.83 -1.00 14.94
C ASP A 72 -26.82 -0.43 13.51
N GLY A 73 -28.02 -0.22 12.95
CA GLY A 73 -28.21 0.12 11.54
C GLY A 73 -29.69 0.21 11.18
N VAL A 74 -30.21 1.44 11.19
CA VAL A 74 -31.54 1.90 10.70
C VAL A 74 -32.74 0.98 10.97
N LYS A 75 -33.52 1.31 12.02
CA LYS A 75 -34.89 0.79 12.30
C LYS A 75 -35.01 -0.73 12.56
N ALA A 76 -33.92 -1.46 12.76
CA ALA A 76 -33.95 -2.84 13.26
C ALA A 76 -34.52 -2.92 14.70
N SER A 77 -35.71 -3.52 14.85
CA SER A 77 -36.39 -3.69 16.15
C SER A 77 -35.60 -4.57 17.14
N LYS A 78 -35.99 -4.53 18.42
CA LYS A 78 -35.39 -5.23 19.59
C LYS A 78 -35.50 -6.78 19.55
N THR A 79 -35.52 -7.37 18.36
CA THR A 79 -36.08 -8.71 18.07
C THR A 79 -35.07 -9.73 17.54
N HIS A 80 -33.82 -9.36 17.28
CA HIS A 80 -32.83 -10.22 16.60
C HIS A 80 -31.91 -11.03 17.52
N LYS A 81 -32.05 -10.90 18.85
CA LYS A 81 -31.28 -11.69 19.82
C LYS A 81 -31.66 -13.17 19.77
N VAL A 82 -30.69 -14.04 20.01
CA VAL A 82 -30.94 -15.49 20.11
C VAL A 82 -31.95 -15.80 21.24
N PRO A 83 -33.03 -16.56 20.97
CA PRO A 83 -34.00 -16.96 22.00
C PRO A 83 -33.36 -17.69 23.18
N ARG A 84 -33.69 -17.31 24.41
CA ARG A 84 -33.06 -17.82 25.67
C ARG A 84 -33.12 -19.35 25.88
N ASN A 85 -33.96 -20.05 25.12
CA ASN A 85 -34.08 -21.52 25.13
C ASN A 85 -33.08 -22.22 24.19
N ILE A 86 -32.39 -21.49 23.33
CA ILE A 86 -31.25 -21.97 22.53
C ILE A 86 -30.00 -21.80 23.39
N GLN A 87 -29.29 -22.90 23.64
CA GLN A 87 -28.10 -22.92 24.51
C GLN A 87 -26.93 -23.71 23.92
N LYS A 88 -27.01 -24.12 22.66
CA LYS A 88 -25.91 -24.80 21.94
C LYS A 88 -25.56 -24.06 20.65
N PRO A 89 -24.27 -23.97 20.29
CA PRO A 89 -23.84 -23.38 19.02
C PRO A 89 -24.56 -23.94 17.80
N ALA A 90 -24.74 -25.27 17.73
CA ALA A 90 -25.44 -25.94 16.63
C ALA A 90 -26.93 -25.56 16.50
N GLU A 91 -27.58 -25.14 17.59
CA GLU A 91 -28.96 -24.68 17.61
C GLU A 91 -29.05 -23.19 17.20
N ALA A 92 -28.11 -22.36 17.69
CA ALA A 92 -28.01 -20.95 17.29
C ALA A 92 -27.65 -20.79 15.80
N ALA A 93 -26.73 -21.60 15.28
CA ALA A 93 -26.36 -21.61 13.87
C ALA A 93 -27.54 -21.97 12.94
N ARG A 94 -28.50 -22.78 13.40
CA ARG A 94 -29.75 -23.07 12.67
C ARG A 94 -30.69 -21.87 12.66
N TYR A 95 -30.90 -21.25 13.82
CA TYR A 95 -31.70 -20.03 13.94
C TYR A 95 -31.18 -18.90 13.03
N HIS A 96 -29.86 -18.68 12.99
CA HIS A 96 -29.26 -17.69 12.11
C HIS A 96 -29.29 -18.09 10.62
N LEU A 97 -29.17 -19.39 10.28
CA LEU A 97 -29.38 -19.87 8.91
C LEU A 97 -30.81 -19.58 8.41
N GLU A 98 -31.82 -19.85 9.25
CA GLU A 98 -33.23 -19.60 8.92
C GLU A 98 -33.52 -18.09 8.78
N ARG A 99 -32.94 -17.26 9.67
CA ARG A 99 -33.01 -15.79 9.63
C ARG A 99 -32.46 -15.20 8.33
N PHE A 100 -31.31 -15.68 7.85
CA PHE A 100 -30.64 -15.15 6.66
C PHE A 100 -30.92 -15.94 5.36
N ALA A 101 -31.73 -17.01 5.40
CA ALA A 101 -32.00 -17.88 4.26
C ALA A 101 -32.35 -17.12 2.96
N ARG A 102 -33.20 -16.08 3.06
CA ARG A 102 -33.60 -15.26 1.90
C ARG A 102 -32.47 -14.44 1.28
N ALA A 103 -31.48 -13.99 2.06
CA ALA A 103 -30.31 -13.28 1.53
C ALA A 103 -29.45 -14.19 0.64
N TYR A 104 -29.38 -15.49 0.97
CA TYR A 104 -28.68 -16.51 0.20
C TYR A 104 -29.56 -17.20 -0.86
N ASN A 105 -30.75 -16.64 -1.16
CA ASN A 105 -31.74 -17.23 -2.07
C ASN A 105 -32.16 -18.68 -1.70
N LEU A 106 -32.09 -19.05 -0.42
CA LEU A 106 -32.42 -20.39 0.06
C LEU A 106 -33.91 -20.49 0.40
N GLY A 107 -34.58 -21.50 -0.16
CA GLY A 107 -35.89 -21.96 0.31
C GLY A 107 -35.77 -23.04 1.39
N ASP A 108 -36.85 -23.27 2.13
CA ASP A 108 -36.92 -24.17 3.30
C ASP A 108 -36.29 -25.55 3.06
N ALA A 109 -36.49 -26.12 1.87
CA ALA A 109 -35.94 -27.43 1.49
C ALA A 109 -34.40 -27.45 1.33
N ALA A 110 -33.79 -26.31 0.98
CA ALA A 110 -32.33 -26.15 0.90
C ALA A 110 -31.71 -25.81 2.27
N VAL A 111 -32.47 -25.14 3.14
CA VAL A 111 -32.11 -24.97 4.57
C VAL A 111 -32.15 -26.31 5.31
N ALA A 112 -33.16 -27.14 5.02
CA ALA A 112 -33.32 -28.48 5.61
C ALA A 112 -32.23 -29.48 5.16
N SER A 113 -31.66 -29.33 3.96
CA SER A 113 -30.59 -30.21 3.48
C SER A 113 -29.22 -29.90 4.10
N ALA A 114 -29.01 -28.68 4.59
CA ALA A 114 -27.84 -28.32 5.39
C ALA A 114 -27.79 -29.17 6.68
N LYS A 115 -26.59 -29.56 7.11
CA LYS A 115 -26.32 -30.26 8.38
C LYS A 115 -25.09 -29.67 9.04
N VAL A 116 -25.12 -29.51 10.37
CA VAL A 116 -23.91 -29.16 11.13
C VAL A 116 -22.93 -30.33 11.02
N VAL A 117 -21.75 -30.08 10.47
CA VAL A 117 -20.68 -31.07 10.31
C VAL A 117 -19.49 -30.82 11.25
N HIS A 118 -19.34 -29.59 11.75
CA HIS A 118 -18.34 -29.23 12.75
C HIS A 118 -18.82 -28.10 13.66
N VAL A 119 -18.40 -28.13 14.92
CA VAL A 119 -18.52 -27.03 15.89
C VAL A 119 -17.14 -26.84 16.50
N HIS A 120 -16.56 -25.66 16.28
CA HIS A 120 -15.34 -25.21 16.95
C HIS A 120 -15.74 -24.27 18.09
N ASP A 121 -15.46 -24.67 19.33
CA ASP A 121 -15.65 -23.87 20.53
C ASP A 121 -14.53 -24.19 21.52
N LEU A 122 -13.81 -23.15 21.94
CA LEU A 122 -12.69 -23.24 22.89
C LEU A 122 -13.06 -22.67 24.28
N GLY A 123 -14.31 -22.26 24.50
CA GLY A 123 -14.74 -21.52 25.69
C GLY A 123 -14.16 -20.10 25.80
N ARG A 124 -13.43 -19.65 24.77
CA ARG A 124 -12.86 -18.30 24.60
C ARG A 124 -12.73 -18.01 23.09
N GLY A 125 -12.81 -16.74 22.71
CA GLY A 125 -12.83 -16.35 21.29
C GLY A 125 -14.14 -16.73 20.58
N ALA A 126 -14.13 -16.67 19.25
CA ALA A 126 -15.32 -16.96 18.44
C ALA A 126 -15.70 -18.45 18.45
N VAL A 127 -17.00 -18.72 18.33
CA VAL A 127 -17.55 -20.06 18.17
C VAL A 127 -17.97 -20.24 16.72
N VAL A 128 -17.38 -21.20 16.02
CA VAL A 128 -17.59 -21.38 14.57
C VAL A 128 -18.33 -22.69 14.30
N VAL A 129 -19.50 -22.58 13.67
CA VAL A 129 -20.34 -23.75 13.32
C VAL A 129 -20.39 -23.91 11.80
N THR A 130 -19.87 -25.02 11.29
CA THR A 130 -19.87 -25.32 9.85
C THR A 130 -21.09 -26.17 9.46
N LEU A 131 -21.82 -25.70 8.46
CA LEU A 131 -22.99 -26.32 7.85
C LEU A 131 -22.64 -26.79 6.41
N ARG A 132 -22.90 -28.06 6.08
CA ARG A 132 -22.72 -28.63 4.73
C ARG A 132 -24.02 -29.28 4.23
N GLN A 133 -24.40 -29.03 2.98
CA GLN A 133 -25.63 -29.59 2.39
C GLN A 133 -25.49 -31.06 1.99
N HIS A 134 -26.58 -31.81 2.16
CA HIS A 134 -26.71 -33.21 1.80
C HIS A 134 -28.05 -33.49 1.11
N ILE A 135 -28.01 -33.97 -0.13
CA ILE A 135 -29.19 -34.32 -0.94
C ILE A 135 -29.31 -35.84 -0.94
N ASP A 136 -30.45 -36.36 -0.49
CA ASP A 136 -30.75 -37.80 -0.42
C ASP A 136 -29.65 -38.66 0.25
N GLY A 137 -28.87 -38.03 1.15
CA GLY A 137 -27.74 -38.64 1.88
C GLY A 137 -26.35 -38.33 1.32
N THR A 138 -26.25 -37.87 0.07
CA THR A 138 -24.99 -37.51 -0.62
C THR A 138 -24.62 -36.05 -0.36
N GLU A 139 -23.35 -35.73 -0.09
CA GLU A 139 -22.92 -34.35 0.17
C GLU A 139 -22.85 -33.49 -1.11
N VAL A 140 -23.02 -32.17 -0.95
CA VAL A 140 -22.66 -31.18 -1.97
C VAL A 140 -21.21 -30.74 -1.73
N TYR A 141 -20.34 -30.97 -2.71
CA TYR A 141 -18.89 -30.74 -2.61
C TYR A 141 -18.55 -29.25 -2.75
N ARG A 142 -17.58 -28.76 -1.95
CA ARG A 142 -17.17 -27.33 -1.86
C ARG A 142 -18.36 -26.35 -1.72
N GLN A 143 -19.39 -26.75 -0.98
CA GLN A 143 -20.53 -25.91 -0.58
C GLN A 143 -20.75 -26.01 0.94
N GLU A 144 -20.20 -25.03 1.67
CA GLU A 144 -20.31 -24.89 3.11
C GLU A 144 -20.63 -23.46 3.50
N MET A 145 -21.41 -23.33 4.58
CA MET A 145 -21.67 -22.05 5.25
C MET A 145 -21.22 -22.15 6.71
N LYS A 146 -20.48 -21.16 7.18
CA LYS A 146 -19.90 -21.09 8.52
C LYS A 146 -20.56 -19.94 9.28
N MET A 147 -21.23 -20.26 10.37
CA MET A 147 -21.78 -19.28 11.31
C MET A 147 -20.70 -18.93 12.32
N ILE A 148 -20.24 -17.68 12.31
CA ILE A 148 -19.27 -17.15 13.26
C ILE A 148 -20.07 -16.46 14.37
N LEU A 149 -20.04 -17.04 15.57
CA LEU A 149 -20.80 -16.61 16.73
C LEU A 149 -19.87 -16.10 17.83
N LYS A 150 -20.40 -15.26 18.72
CA LYS A 150 -19.77 -14.95 20.01
C LYS A 150 -20.06 -16.07 21.03
N GLN A 151 -19.39 -16.04 22.18
CA GLN A 151 -19.63 -16.98 23.29
C GLN A 151 -21.05 -16.87 23.89
N ASP A 152 -21.77 -15.76 23.69
CA ASP A 152 -23.19 -15.61 24.01
C ASP A 152 -24.14 -16.07 22.88
N LEU A 153 -23.58 -16.71 21.84
CA LEU A 153 -24.23 -17.25 20.64
C LEU A 153 -24.84 -16.20 19.67
N GLU A 154 -24.66 -14.90 19.94
CA GLU A 154 -25.00 -13.86 18.97
C GLU A 154 -24.12 -13.96 17.72
N LEU A 155 -24.70 -13.69 16.55
CA LEU A 155 -24.01 -13.77 15.26
C LEU A 155 -23.03 -12.60 15.09
N VAL A 156 -21.86 -12.90 14.53
CA VAL A 156 -20.86 -11.91 14.08
C VAL A 156 -20.83 -11.83 12.57
N ALA A 157 -20.76 -12.99 11.89
CA ALA A 157 -20.71 -13.07 10.44
C ALA A 157 -21.18 -14.44 9.93
N ILE A 158 -21.54 -14.47 8.65
CA ILE A 158 -21.79 -15.68 7.86
C ILE A 158 -20.75 -15.71 6.74
N SER A 159 -19.95 -16.77 6.69
CA SER A 159 -18.91 -16.98 5.68
C SER A 159 -19.20 -18.23 4.85
N GLY A 160 -19.03 -18.15 3.54
CA GLY A 160 -19.42 -19.21 2.60
C GLY A 160 -20.92 -19.27 2.37
N ASN A 161 -21.33 -20.11 1.42
CA ASN A 161 -22.70 -20.21 0.92
C ASN A 161 -23.18 -21.65 0.77
N LEU A 162 -24.48 -21.77 0.52
CA LEU A 162 -25.19 -23.02 0.27
C LEU A 162 -25.92 -22.89 -1.07
N HIS A 163 -26.07 -23.99 -1.80
CA HIS A 163 -26.68 -23.96 -3.13
C HIS A 163 -28.22 -23.97 -3.04
N PRO A 164 -28.94 -23.01 -3.67
CA PRO A 164 -30.41 -22.92 -3.60
C PRO A 164 -31.16 -24.18 -4.08
N ASP A 165 -30.65 -24.86 -5.11
CA ASP A 165 -31.28 -26.08 -5.63
C ASP A 165 -30.89 -27.38 -4.90
N ALA A 166 -30.13 -27.33 -3.81
CA ALA A 166 -29.76 -28.51 -3.02
C ALA A 166 -30.93 -29.01 -2.15
N LYS A 167 -31.94 -29.61 -2.79
CA LYS A 167 -33.19 -30.07 -2.17
C LYS A 167 -33.44 -31.54 -2.45
N ALA A 168 -33.82 -32.29 -1.42
CA ALA A 168 -34.23 -33.69 -1.54
C ALA A 168 -35.45 -33.83 -2.46
N THR A 169 -35.53 -34.91 -3.25
CA THR A 169 -36.60 -35.08 -4.25
C THR A 169 -37.62 -36.13 -3.86
N SER A 170 -38.91 -35.85 -4.10
CA SER A 170 -40.02 -36.78 -3.86
C SER A 170 -40.19 -37.85 -4.96
N LYS A 171 -39.27 -37.92 -5.93
CA LYS A 171 -39.29 -38.87 -7.05
C LYS A 171 -38.05 -39.77 -6.98
N PRO A 172 -38.21 -41.07 -6.65
CA PRO A 172 -37.11 -42.02 -6.68
C PRO A 172 -36.40 -42.01 -8.04
N GLY A 173 -35.06 -41.84 -8.03
CA GLY A 173 -34.25 -41.83 -9.26
C GLY A 173 -34.20 -40.49 -10.00
N ALA A 174 -34.56 -39.35 -9.39
CA ALA A 174 -34.38 -38.04 -10.02
C ALA A 174 -32.90 -37.64 -10.24
N HIS A 175 -31.99 -38.13 -9.39
CA HIS A 175 -30.54 -37.91 -9.48
C HIS A 175 -29.84 -39.22 -9.86
N VAL A 176 -29.69 -39.47 -11.17
CA VAL A 176 -29.07 -40.70 -11.67
C VAL A 176 -27.57 -40.50 -11.89
N PHE A 177 -26.77 -41.35 -11.25
CA PHE A 177 -25.35 -41.51 -11.55
C PHE A 177 -25.25 -42.58 -12.65
N ASN A 178 -25.17 -42.15 -13.91
CA ASN A 178 -25.29 -43.02 -15.09
C ASN A 178 -24.04 -43.86 -15.35
N LEU A 179 -22.86 -43.34 -14.97
CA LEU A 179 -21.58 -44.05 -15.07
C LEU A 179 -21.27 -44.83 -13.78
N PRO A 180 -20.76 -46.07 -13.86
CA PRO A 180 -20.20 -46.75 -12.69
C PRO A 180 -18.93 -46.05 -12.17
N HIS A 181 -18.70 -46.06 -10.85
CA HIS A 181 -17.49 -45.54 -10.18
C HIS A 181 -16.17 -45.87 -10.91
N ALA A 182 -16.02 -47.13 -11.36
CA ALA A 182 -14.86 -47.62 -12.11
C ALA A 182 -14.60 -46.89 -13.44
N HIS A 183 -15.64 -46.34 -14.09
CA HIS A 183 -15.50 -45.57 -15.33
C HIS A 183 -14.98 -44.15 -15.05
N ALA A 184 -15.46 -43.51 -13.97
CA ALA A 184 -14.97 -42.20 -13.54
C ALA A 184 -13.48 -42.26 -13.13
N LEU A 185 -13.10 -43.28 -12.35
CA LEU A 185 -11.70 -43.52 -11.96
C LEU A 185 -10.80 -43.86 -13.16
N ALA A 186 -11.29 -44.66 -14.11
CA ALA A 186 -10.54 -44.97 -15.33
C ALA A 186 -10.35 -43.75 -16.24
N ALA A 187 -11.34 -42.86 -16.32
CA ALA A 187 -11.23 -41.59 -17.05
C ALA A 187 -10.19 -40.65 -16.40
N ALA A 188 -10.22 -40.50 -15.07
CA ALA A 188 -9.26 -39.67 -14.34
C ALA A 188 -7.82 -40.20 -14.46
N PHE A 189 -7.60 -41.51 -14.34
CA PHE A 189 -6.28 -42.11 -14.55
C PHE A 189 -5.78 -42.00 -16.00
N GLN A 190 -6.69 -42.03 -16.98
CA GLN A 190 -6.37 -41.81 -18.39
C GLN A 190 -6.01 -40.36 -18.70
N ASP A 191 -6.63 -39.37 -18.04
CA ASP A 191 -6.27 -37.95 -18.18
C ASP A 191 -4.87 -37.68 -17.61
N LEU A 192 -4.61 -38.17 -16.40
CA LEU A 192 -3.33 -38.07 -15.69
C LEU A 192 -2.14 -38.56 -16.55
N TYR A 193 -2.17 -39.84 -16.98
CA TYR A 193 -1.01 -40.46 -17.65
C TYR A 193 -1.09 -40.51 -19.19
N GLY A 194 -2.19 -40.06 -19.80
CA GLY A 194 -2.44 -40.26 -21.25
C GLY A 194 -2.48 -41.74 -21.67
N VAL A 195 -2.71 -42.67 -20.73
CA VAL A 195 -2.74 -44.12 -20.97
C VAL A 195 -4.19 -44.58 -21.13
N PRO A 196 -4.59 -45.13 -22.31
CA PRO A 196 -5.91 -45.70 -22.50
C PRO A 196 -6.22 -46.78 -21.46
N THR A 197 -7.22 -46.51 -20.61
CA THR A 197 -7.47 -47.27 -19.38
C THR A 197 -8.88 -47.85 -19.40
N PRO A 198 -9.04 -49.15 -19.69
CA PRO A 198 -10.37 -49.78 -19.71
C PRO A 198 -10.96 -49.84 -18.30
N PRO A 199 -12.23 -49.45 -18.06
CA PRO A 199 -12.84 -49.49 -16.73
C PRO A 199 -12.82 -50.87 -16.04
N SER A 200 -12.67 -51.95 -16.80
CA SER A 200 -12.47 -53.32 -16.30
C SER A 200 -11.13 -53.54 -15.58
N THR A 201 -10.19 -52.58 -15.60
CA THR A 201 -8.95 -52.66 -14.83
C THR A 201 -9.10 -52.11 -13.41
N MET A 202 -10.18 -51.39 -13.11
CA MET A 202 -10.44 -50.85 -11.77
C MET A 202 -11.21 -51.89 -10.94
N LEU A 203 -10.49 -52.63 -10.10
CA LEU A 203 -11.03 -53.73 -9.31
C LEU A 203 -11.48 -53.23 -7.93
N GLU A 204 -12.77 -53.34 -7.59
CA GLU A 204 -13.28 -52.95 -6.26
C GLU A 204 -12.58 -53.78 -5.17
N ALA A 205 -11.80 -53.10 -4.33
CA ALA A 205 -10.94 -53.67 -3.29
C ALA A 205 -11.61 -53.68 -1.91
N GLY A 206 -12.63 -52.85 -1.71
CA GLY A 206 -13.39 -52.74 -0.46
C GLY A 206 -14.14 -51.42 -0.35
N ARG A 207 -14.76 -51.20 0.80
CA ARG A 207 -15.47 -49.95 1.15
C ARG A 207 -15.03 -49.47 2.53
N SER A 208 -15.07 -48.17 2.76
CA SER A 208 -14.73 -47.55 4.04
C SER A 208 -15.70 -46.43 4.40
N ASP A 209 -15.57 -45.92 5.63
CA ASP A 209 -16.41 -44.84 6.17
C ASP A 209 -16.39 -43.59 5.28
N GLY A 210 -17.42 -42.75 5.43
CA GLY A 210 -17.63 -41.57 4.56
C GLY A 210 -18.16 -41.90 3.15
N GLY A 211 -18.53 -43.16 2.89
CA GLY A 211 -19.15 -43.58 1.62
C GLY A 211 -18.16 -43.92 0.50
N TYR A 212 -16.87 -44.06 0.80
CA TYR A 212 -15.84 -44.38 -0.18
C TYR A 212 -15.82 -45.86 -0.56
N ILE A 213 -15.69 -46.12 -1.86
CA ILE A 213 -15.29 -47.40 -2.45
C ILE A 213 -13.82 -47.28 -2.85
N ARG A 214 -13.01 -48.30 -2.54
CA ARG A 214 -11.58 -48.36 -2.88
C ARG A 214 -11.35 -49.29 -4.06
N PHE A 215 -10.37 -48.97 -4.91
CA PHE A 215 -10.06 -49.70 -6.13
C PHE A 215 -8.56 -50.01 -6.25
N ASN A 216 -8.25 -51.22 -6.73
CA ASN A 216 -6.91 -51.62 -7.17
C ASN A 216 -6.83 -51.59 -8.70
N LEU A 217 -5.67 -51.24 -9.27
CA LEU A 217 -5.45 -51.23 -10.72
C LEU A 217 -4.88 -52.57 -11.22
N ALA A 218 -5.57 -53.21 -12.15
CA ALA A 218 -5.07 -54.39 -12.88
C ALA A 218 -4.20 -53.95 -14.10
N PRO A 219 -2.89 -54.21 -14.09
CA PRO A 219 -1.98 -53.58 -15.05
C PRO A 219 -2.09 -54.17 -16.48
N THR A 220 -2.44 -53.30 -17.44
CA THR A 220 -2.48 -53.61 -18.88
C THR A 220 -1.06 -53.78 -19.48
N PRO A 221 -0.90 -54.34 -20.69
CA PRO A 221 0.40 -54.39 -21.36
C PRO A 221 1.06 -53.02 -21.57
N LYS A 222 0.29 -51.93 -21.81
CA LYS A 222 0.84 -50.57 -21.94
C LYS A 222 1.32 -50.04 -20.58
N MET A 223 0.54 -50.24 -19.51
CA MET A 223 0.96 -49.87 -18.15
C MET A 223 2.24 -50.62 -17.74
N LYS A 224 2.31 -51.94 -17.97
CA LYS A 224 3.52 -52.74 -17.68
C LYS A 224 4.75 -52.30 -18.49
N GLY A 225 4.56 -51.88 -19.74
CA GLY A 225 5.63 -51.34 -20.59
C GLY A 225 6.07 -49.92 -20.21
N LEU A 226 5.34 -49.24 -19.33
CA LEU A 226 5.63 -47.92 -18.79
C LEU A 226 5.81 -47.95 -17.26
N THR A 227 5.93 -49.13 -16.64
CA THR A 227 5.97 -49.35 -15.17
C THR A 227 4.86 -48.70 -14.33
N LEU A 228 3.83 -48.10 -14.92
CA LEU A 228 2.78 -47.37 -14.20
C LEU A 228 1.83 -48.27 -13.39
N GLY A 229 1.49 -47.83 -12.18
CA GLY A 229 0.52 -48.48 -11.29
C GLY A 229 -0.04 -47.55 -10.21
N PHE A 230 -1.03 -48.01 -9.46
CA PHE A 230 -1.43 -47.37 -8.20
C PHE A 230 -0.37 -47.68 -7.12
N THR A 231 0.03 -46.68 -6.34
CA THR A 231 0.88 -46.86 -5.16
C THR A 231 0.04 -47.09 -3.89
N GLU A 232 -1.15 -46.49 -3.80
CA GLU A 232 -2.21 -46.87 -2.85
C GLU A 232 -3.57 -47.12 -3.55
N PRO A 233 -4.49 -47.92 -2.96
CA PRO A 233 -5.81 -48.15 -3.54
C PRO A 233 -6.66 -46.87 -3.67
N ALA A 234 -6.77 -46.37 -4.90
CA ALA A 234 -7.52 -45.16 -5.26
C ALA A 234 -8.96 -45.20 -4.72
N ARG A 235 -9.49 -44.03 -4.33
CA ARG A 235 -10.74 -43.92 -3.57
C ARG A 235 -11.78 -43.13 -4.37
N VAL A 236 -13.04 -43.60 -4.36
CA VAL A 236 -14.15 -42.96 -5.08
C VAL A 236 -15.40 -42.90 -4.20
N LYS A 237 -16.07 -41.75 -4.16
CA LYS A 237 -17.42 -41.62 -3.56
C LYS A 237 -18.34 -40.77 -4.45
N GLN A 238 -19.64 -40.89 -4.22
CA GLN A 238 -20.65 -40.01 -4.82
C GLN A 238 -20.66 -38.65 -4.13
N VAL A 239 -20.78 -37.58 -4.92
CA VAL A 239 -21.01 -36.20 -4.49
C VAL A 239 -21.99 -35.51 -5.45
N PHE A 240 -22.56 -34.38 -5.04
CA PHE A 240 -23.08 -33.39 -5.98
C PHE A 240 -22.07 -32.26 -6.12
N TYR A 241 -21.83 -31.79 -7.34
CA TYR A 241 -20.89 -30.71 -7.62
C TYR A 241 -21.62 -29.50 -8.24
N PRO A 242 -21.35 -28.26 -7.76
CA PRO A 242 -21.94 -27.05 -8.34
C PRO A 242 -21.26 -26.69 -9.68
N GLU A 243 -22.05 -26.73 -10.76
CA GLU A 243 -21.71 -26.23 -12.09
C GLU A 243 -22.55 -24.94 -12.30
N GLY A 244 -22.06 -23.83 -11.74
CA GLY A 244 -22.77 -22.55 -11.63
C GLY A 244 -24.02 -22.64 -10.75
N LYS A 245 -25.20 -22.53 -11.36
CA LYS A 245 -26.51 -22.73 -10.69
C LYS A 245 -27.08 -24.15 -10.85
N LYS A 246 -26.31 -25.11 -11.35
CA LYS A 246 -26.73 -26.52 -11.51
C LYS A 246 -25.97 -27.40 -10.54
N LEU A 247 -26.65 -28.42 -10.00
CA LEU A 247 -26.00 -29.48 -9.24
C LEU A 247 -25.85 -30.73 -10.12
N VAL A 248 -24.61 -31.07 -10.44
CA VAL A 248 -24.26 -32.23 -11.26
C VAL A 248 -23.99 -33.43 -10.34
N PRO A 249 -24.67 -34.58 -10.52
CA PRO A 249 -24.27 -35.83 -9.88
C PRO A 249 -22.86 -36.21 -10.35
N ALA A 250 -21.93 -36.40 -9.42
CA ALA A 250 -20.52 -36.55 -9.73
C ALA A 250 -19.79 -37.53 -8.79
N TYR A 251 -18.61 -37.95 -9.20
CA TYR A 251 -17.72 -38.80 -8.43
C TYR A 251 -16.52 -38.00 -7.97
N PHE A 252 -16.36 -37.86 -6.66
CA PHE A 252 -15.09 -37.42 -6.07
C PHE A 252 -14.14 -38.62 -6.09
N VAL A 253 -12.97 -38.42 -6.71
CA VAL A 253 -11.97 -39.45 -7.02
C VAL A 253 -10.62 -38.97 -6.50
N GLU A 254 -9.92 -39.80 -5.73
CA GLU A 254 -8.54 -39.59 -5.31
C GLU A 254 -7.66 -40.69 -5.92
N ILE A 255 -6.58 -40.29 -6.60
CA ILE A 255 -5.60 -41.18 -7.21
C ILE A 255 -4.26 -41.01 -6.49
N TYR A 256 -3.64 -42.14 -6.17
CA TYR A 256 -2.27 -42.28 -5.66
C TYR A 256 -1.56 -43.25 -6.60
N ALA A 257 -0.73 -42.74 -7.49
CA ALA A 257 -0.18 -43.53 -8.59
C ALA A 257 1.20 -43.02 -9.02
N GLY A 258 1.92 -43.83 -9.79
CA GLY A 258 3.22 -43.44 -10.32
C GLY A 258 3.96 -44.58 -11.01
N HIS A 259 5.22 -44.34 -11.35
CA HIS A 259 6.15 -45.33 -11.88
C HIS A 259 6.61 -46.28 -10.76
N GLN A 260 6.29 -47.57 -10.89
CA GLN A 260 6.49 -48.58 -9.84
C GLN A 260 7.96 -49.03 -9.65
N ASP A 261 8.90 -48.39 -10.35
CA ASP A 261 10.35 -48.62 -10.29
C ASP A 261 11.15 -47.40 -9.77
N VAL A 262 10.47 -46.33 -9.35
CA VAL A 262 11.04 -45.17 -8.64
C VAL A 262 10.22 -44.85 -7.39
N ASN A 263 10.78 -44.03 -6.48
CA ASN A 263 10.10 -43.60 -5.25
C ASN A 263 9.35 -42.28 -5.49
N ASP A 264 8.48 -42.26 -6.50
CA ASP A 264 7.78 -41.07 -6.99
C ASP A 264 6.30 -41.38 -7.20
N SER A 265 5.40 -40.42 -7.02
CA SER A 265 3.95 -40.61 -7.17
C SER A 265 3.17 -39.30 -7.31
N ASP A 266 2.38 -39.20 -8.37
CA ASP A 266 1.37 -38.15 -8.53
C ASP A 266 0.24 -38.35 -7.49
N TYR A 267 0.03 -37.34 -6.65
CA TYR A 267 -1.11 -37.26 -5.73
C TYR A 267 -2.14 -36.31 -6.36
N VAL A 268 -3.34 -36.79 -6.74
CA VAL A 268 -4.30 -35.95 -7.48
C VAL A 268 -5.76 -36.23 -7.07
N ARG A 269 -6.53 -35.17 -6.83
CA ARG A 269 -8.00 -35.24 -6.71
C ARG A 269 -8.70 -34.78 -7.96
N TYR A 270 -9.80 -35.46 -8.28
CA TYR A 270 -10.72 -35.13 -9.35
C TYR A 270 -12.16 -35.10 -8.82
N VAL A 271 -13.02 -34.28 -9.44
CA VAL A 271 -14.46 -34.51 -9.45
C VAL A 271 -14.89 -34.75 -10.89
N MET A 272 -15.44 -35.94 -11.14
CA MET A 272 -15.79 -36.46 -12.46
C MET A 272 -17.32 -36.52 -12.61
N ALA A 273 -17.89 -35.91 -13.64
CA ALA A 273 -19.34 -35.90 -13.83
C ALA A 273 -19.88 -37.33 -14.09
N ALA A 274 -20.94 -37.73 -13.38
CA ALA A 274 -21.47 -39.10 -13.43
C ALA A 274 -22.40 -39.36 -14.63
N ASP A 275 -22.54 -38.41 -15.54
CA ASP A 275 -23.30 -38.48 -16.79
C ASP A 275 -22.42 -38.88 -18.00
N ASN A 276 -21.27 -38.24 -18.17
CA ASN A 276 -20.39 -38.40 -19.33
C ASN A 276 -18.88 -38.53 -18.98
N GLY A 277 -18.51 -38.40 -17.70
CA GLY A 277 -17.12 -38.56 -17.27
C GLY A 277 -16.22 -37.37 -17.58
N ARG A 278 -16.78 -36.19 -17.91
CA ARG A 278 -15.98 -34.96 -17.98
C ARG A 278 -15.40 -34.64 -16.60
N ILE A 279 -14.23 -34.03 -16.59
CA ILE A 279 -13.67 -33.40 -15.41
C ILE A 279 -14.55 -32.17 -15.09
N LEU A 280 -15.01 -32.06 -13.85
CA LEU A 280 -15.62 -30.85 -13.30
C LEU A 280 -14.59 -30.07 -12.46
N TYR A 281 -13.66 -30.79 -11.83
CA TYR A 281 -12.58 -30.23 -11.04
C TYR A 281 -11.38 -31.19 -10.99
N ARG A 282 -10.16 -30.67 -10.99
CA ARG A 282 -8.88 -31.38 -10.85
C ARG A 282 -7.90 -30.51 -10.08
N GLU A 283 -7.17 -31.09 -9.13
CA GLU A 283 -6.15 -30.40 -8.34
C GLU A 283 -5.03 -31.38 -7.95
N HIS A 284 -3.77 -30.94 -8.05
CA HIS A 284 -2.62 -31.65 -7.48
C HIS A 284 -2.67 -31.60 -5.95
N LEU A 285 -2.23 -32.68 -5.32
CA LEU A 285 -2.21 -32.88 -3.87
C LEU A 285 -0.79 -33.15 -3.34
N GLU A 286 0.23 -32.95 -4.18
CA GLU A 286 1.60 -32.81 -3.71
C GLU A 286 1.70 -31.57 -2.82
N ALA A 287 2.32 -31.74 -1.65
CA ALA A 287 2.80 -30.64 -0.83
C ALA A 287 4.30 -30.50 -1.10
N ASN A 288 4.84 -29.31 -0.82
CA ASN A 288 6.26 -29.06 -1.01
C ASN A 288 7.07 -29.69 0.13
N ASP A 289 8.35 -29.96 -0.14
CA ASP A 289 9.34 -30.18 0.90
C ASP A 289 10.02 -28.86 1.23
N ALA A 290 10.37 -28.65 2.51
CA ALA A 290 11.30 -27.59 2.89
C ALA A 290 12.70 -27.87 2.31
N PHE A 291 13.40 -26.81 1.89
CA PHE A 291 14.76 -26.88 1.37
C PHE A 291 15.77 -26.41 2.43
N ASP A 292 16.92 -27.09 2.51
CA ASP A 292 18.02 -26.78 3.42
C ASP A 292 19.05 -25.86 2.73
N TYR A 293 19.18 -24.62 3.18
CA TYR A 293 20.08 -23.60 2.62
C TYR A 293 21.29 -23.36 3.54
N ARG A 294 22.52 -23.33 3.00
CA ARG A 294 23.73 -22.97 3.76
C ARG A 294 23.96 -21.45 3.69
N VAL A 295 23.51 -20.72 4.70
CA VAL A 295 23.39 -19.25 4.68
C VAL A 295 23.73 -18.60 6.03
N TRP A 296 24.10 -17.32 6.00
CA TRP A 296 24.21 -16.47 7.19
C TRP A 296 22.84 -15.95 7.60
N ALA A 297 22.09 -16.85 8.24
CA ALA A 297 20.79 -16.59 8.85
C ALA A 297 20.69 -17.30 10.20
N GLU A 298 19.69 -16.91 10.99
CA GLU A 298 19.36 -17.56 12.26
C GLU A 298 18.97 -19.03 12.04
N ALA A 299 19.53 -19.93 12.86
CA ALA A 299 19.27 -21.37 12.77
C ALA A 299 17.93 -21.80 13.44
N VAL A 300 17.11 -20.83 13.86
CA VAL A 300 15.84 -20.98 14.60
C VAL A 300 14.92 -19.80 14.26
N GLY A 301 13.69 -19.80 14.78
CA GLY A 301 12.73 -18.72 14.52
C GLY A 301 12.21 -18.75 13.08
N ASN A 302 12.06 -17.58 12.46
CA ASN A 302 11.70 -17.42 11.05
C ASN A 302 12.94 -17.37 10.13
N GLY A 303 14.11 -17.83 10.60
CA GLY A 303 15.32 -17.90 9.78
C GLY A 303 15.82 -16.53 9.29
N ARG A 304 15.68 -15.48 10.09
CA ARG A 304 16.03 -14.11 9.68
C ARG A 304 17.52 -14.00 9.27
N PRO A 305 17.84 -13.31 8.16
CA PRO A 305 19.22 -13.04 7.76
C PRO A 305 20.02 -12.34 8.86
N LEU A 306 21.27 -12.74 9.03
CA LEU A 306 22.29 -11.96 9.75
C LEU A 306 22.81 -10.86 8.82
N ASP A 307 23.64 -9.94 9.31
CA ASP A 307 24.19 -8.83 8.51
C ASP A 307 25.02 -9.33 7.31
N GLY A 308 25.64 -10.50 7.42
CA GLY A 308 26.42 -11.14 6.37
C GLY A 308 27.43 -12.17 6.93
N PRO A 309 28.62 -12.34 6.34
CA PRO A 309 29.63 -13.30 6.79
C PRO A 309 30.42 -12.87 8.05
N ILE A 310 30.02 -11.76 8.67
CA ILE A 310 30.68 -11.13 9.81
C ILE A 310 30.01 -11.51 11.13
N GLY A 311 30.79 -11.61 12.20
CA GLY A 311 30.28 -11.70 13.55
C GLY A 311 29.59 -10.40 13.96
N ASP A 312 28.67 -10.53 14.91
CA ASP A 312 27.86 -9.43 15.46
C ASP A 312 28.70 -8.18 15.78
N PHE A 313 28.27 -7.06 15.20
CA PHE A 313 28.89 -5.75 15.27
C PHE A 313 27.84 -4.62 15.28
N THR A 314 26.59 -4.96 15.59
CA THR A 314 25.40 -4.16 15.35
C THR A 314 24.61 -4.08 16.66
N PRO A 315 24.84 -3.06 17.52
CA PRO A 315 25.66 -1.85 17.31
C PRO A 315 27.18 -2.02 17.48
N HIS A 316 27.92 -1.04 16.96
CA HIS A 316 29.38 -0.93 17.00
C HIS A 316 29.93 -1.05 18.45
N PRO A 317 30.80 -2.04 18.76
CA PRO A 317 31.14 -2.40 20.15
C PRO A 317 31.74 -1.29 21.02
N THR A 318 32.33 -0.26 20.42
CA THR A 318 32.92 0.91 21.12
C THR A 318 32.14 2.20 20.88
N GLY A 319 31.24 2.22 19.89
CA GLY A 319 30.51 3.41 19.47
C GLY A 319 31.38 4.62 19.09
N VAL A 320 32.65 4.43 18.67
CA VAL A 320 33.58 5.48 18.19
C VAL A 320 34.39 4.99 16.98
N PRO A 321 34.86 5.87 16.08
CA PRO A 321 35.68 5.48 14.94
C PRO A 321 37.10 5.08 15.42
N ASP A 322 37.35 3.77 15.45
CA ASP A 322 38.60 3.17 15.93
C ASP A 322 39.23 2.16 14.93
N ASN A 323 38.65 2.01 13.73
CA ASN A 323 39.08 1.06 12.68
C ASN A 323 39.08 -0.41 13.15
N SER A 324 38.23 -0.78 14.11
CA SER A 324 38.01 -2.19 14.44
C SER A 324 37.15 -2.91 13.38
N GLU A 325 37.39 -4.21 13.20
CA GLU A 325 36.71 -5.05 12.21
C GLU A 325 36.12 -6.30 12.91
N PRO A 326 34.89 -6.71 12.60
CA PRO A 326 34.34 -7.97 13.08
C PRO A 326 35.10 -9.19 12.49
N PRO A 327 35.22 -10.30 13.23
CA PRO A 327 35.74 -11.56 12.70
C PRO A 327 34.71 -12.21 11.76
N PHE A 328 35.15 -13.10 10.86
CA PHE A 328 34.22 -13.89 10.07
C PHE A 328 33.57 -15.03 10.87
N ILE A 329 32.32 -15.34 10.54
CA ILE A 329 31.54 -16.45 11.10
C ILE A 329 31.16 -17.47 10.02
N ALA A 330 30.88 -18.70 10.44
CA ALA A 330 30.44 -19.76 9.53
C ALA A 330 28.91 -19.71 9.30
N PRO A 331 28.42 -20.01 8.09
CA PRO A 331 26.99 -20.04 7.79
C PRO A 331 26.27 -21.25 8.39
N SER A 332 25.05 -20.98 8.86
CA SER A 332 24.04 -21.94 9.32
C SER A 332 23.58 -22.86 8.18
N LEU A 333 23.05 -24.05 8.50
CA LEU A 333 22.12 -24.75 7.59
C LEU A 333 20.73 -24.44 8.11
N VAL A 334 19.88 -23.83 7.28
CA VAL A 334 18.53 -23.39 7.65
C VAL A 334 17.52 -24.05 6.71
N SER A 335 16.52 -24.70 7.27
CA SER A 335 15.44 -25.36 6.52
C SER A 335 14.28 -24.39 6.34
N MET A 336 13.83 -24.16 5.10
CA MET A 336 12.75 -23.22 4.79
C MET A 336 11.90 -23.69 3.60
N GLU A 337 10.58 -23.54 3.73
CA GLU A 337 9.60 -23.65 2.62
C GLU A 337 9.11 -22.25 2.23
N GLY A 338 8.71 -21.47 3.24
CA GLY A 338 8.27 -20.08 3.19
C GLY A 338 7.58 -19.72 4.52
N PHE A 339 7.15 -18.48 4.68
CA PHE A 339 6.36 -18.01 5.84
C PHE A 339 5.36 -16.88 5.55
N ASN A 340 5.18 -16.47 4.29
CA ASN A 340 4.32 -15.34 3.89
C ASN A 340 2.84 -15.44 4.29
N MET A 341 2.31 -16.63 4.60
CA MET A 341 0.92 -16.84 5.05
C MET A 341 0.83 -17.45 6.47
N PRO A 342 1.08 -16.66 7.55
CA PRO A 342 1.05 -17.14 8.93
C PRO A 342 -0.28 -17.80 9.33
N GLY A 343 -0.19 -19.03 9.85
CA GLY A 343 -1.36 -19.80 10.30
C GLY A 343 -2.05 -20.65 9.22
N SER A 344 -1.56 -20.60 7.98
CA SER A 344 -1.89 -21.53 6.89
C SER A 344 -0.62 -22.15 6.31
N ASN A 345 -0.71 -22.83 5.17
CA ASN A 345 0.48 -23.19 4.39
C ASN A 345 1.03 -21.91 3.74
N PRO A 346 2.35 -21.65 3.79
CA PRO A 346 2.97 -20.60 3.00
C PRO A 346 2.96 -20.96 1.51
N ASP A 347 3.20 -19.97 0.63
CA ASP A 347 3.62 -20.27 -0.73
C ASP A 347 5.10 -20.71 -0.72
N PRO A 348 5.49 -21.70 -1.52
CA PRO A 348 6.84 -22.23 -1.50
C PRO A 348 7.81 -21.33 -2.29
N TRP A 349 8.97 -21.05 -1.70
CA TRP A 349 10.09 -20.39 -2.38
C TRP A 349 10.58 -21.19 -3.59
N LEU A 350 10.51 -22.52 -3.52
CA LEU A 350 10.91 -23.46 -4.58
C LEU A 350 9.88 -24.58 -4.73
N PRO A 351 9.50 -24.98 -5.96
CA PRO A 351 8.66 -26.17 -6.15
C PRO A 351 9.39 -27.43 -5.66
N ALA A 352 8.63 -28.44 -5.23
CA ALA A 352 9.14 -29.67 -4.59
C ALA A 352 10.23 -30.43 -5.38
N ASN A 353 10.32 -30.23 -6.69
CA ASN A 353 11.28 -30.86 -7.60
C ASN A 353 12.41 -29.93 -8.08
N ALA A 354 12.54 -28.74 -7.50
CA ALA A 354 13.55 -27.74 -7.90
C ALA A 354 14.98 -28.26 -7.75
N THR A 355 15.77 -28.16 -8.82
CA THR A 355 17.20 -28.52 -8.82
C THR A 355 18.14 -27.31 -8.78
N GLU A 356 17.58 -26.10 -8.95
CA GLU A 356 18.30 -24.82 -9.04
C GLU A 356 17.54 -23.72 -8.28
N THR A 357 18.18 -22.58 -8.01
CA THR A 357 17.58 -21.36 -7.41
C THR A 357 16.63 -20.61 -8.37
N VAL A 358 15.56 -21.27 -8.79
CA VAL A 358 14.45 -20.72 -9.58
C VAL A 358 13.15 -20.90 -8.79
N GLY A 359 12.69 -19.84 -8.16
CA GLY A 359 11.47 -19.80 -7.35
C GLY A 359 10.30 -19.12 -8.03
N ASN A 360 9.19 -18.98 -7.31
CA ASN A 360 8.08 -18.12 -7.75
C ASN A 360 8.47 -16.63 -7.64
N ASN A 361 9.16 -16.26 -6.56
CA ASN A 361 9.41 -14.87 -6.17
C ASN A 361 10.77 -14.37 -6.69
N VAL A 362 11.76 -15.27 -6.83
CA VAL A 362 13.14 -14.95 -7.22
C VAL A 362 13.73 -15.96 -8.21
N ASP A 363 14.39 -15.48 -9.26
CA ASP A 363 15.35 -16.24 -10.07
C ASP A 363 16.76 -15.71 -9.76
N ALA A 364 17.61 -16.54 -9.14
CA ALA A 364 18.95 -16.14 -8.69
C ALA A 364 20.06 -16.91 -9.43
N TYR A 365 20.96 -16.15 -10.04
CA TYR A 365 22.10 -16.61 -10.84
C TYR A 365 23.32 -15.71 -10.62
N VAL A 366 24.51 -16.12 -11.04
CA VAL A 366 25.58 -15.15 -11.34
C VAL A 366 25.41 -14.55 -12.73
N ASP A 367 25.78 -13.28 -12.91
CA ASP A 367 26.01 -12.67 -14.22
C ASP A 367 27.52 -12.42 -14.39
N HIS A 368 28.19 -13.30 -15.14
CA HIS A 368 29.64 -13.24 -15.37
C HIS A 368 29.99 -12.94 -16.84
N VAL A 369 29.03 -13.02 -17.77
CA VAL A 369 29.27 -12.90 -19.22
C VAL A 369 28.22 -12.07 -19.94
N ALA A 370 28.62 -11.36 -21.00
CA ALA A 370 27.69 -10.60 -21.82
C ALA A 370 26.83 -11.52 -22.75
N PRO A 371 25.57 -11.16 -23.05
CA PRO A 371 24.86 -9.95 -22.61
C PRO A 371 24.40 -9.99 -21.15
N ASP A 372 24.27 -8.80 -20.57
CA ASP A 372 23.63 -8.50 -19.27
C ASP A 372 22.25 -9.20 -19.13
N GLY A 373 22.11 -10.00 -18.07
CA GLY A 373 21.06 -10.98 -17.83
C GLY A 373 21.47 -12.44 -18.12
N TYR A 374 20.91 -13.40 -17.36
CA TYR A 374 21.29 -14.83 -17.39
C TYR A 374 21.54 -15.41 -18.80
N THR A 375 22.79 -15.75 -19.09
CA THR A 375 23.26 -16.33 -20.35
C THR A 375 23.54 -17.83 -20.20
N PRO A 376 22.67 -18.73 -20.72
CA PRO A 376 22.79 -20.18 -20.49
C PRO A 376 24.11 -20.78 -20.96
N GLY A 377 24.86 -21.39 -20.04
CA GLY A 377 26.13 -22.06 -20.30
C GLY A 377 27.36 -21.14 -20.27
N GLY A 378 27.18 -19.84 -20.07
CA GLY A 378 28.21 -18.95 -19.53
C GLY A 378 28.01 -18.75 -18.02
N ASP A 379 26.77 -18.48 -17.62
CA ASP A 379 26.36 -18.25 -16.24
C ASP A 379 25.89 -19.52 -15.51
N SER A 380 25.55 -19.39 -14.23
CA SER A 380 25.11 -20.50 -13.39
C SER A 380 24.19 -20.04 -12.25
N ARG A 381 23.18 -20.85 -11.96
CA ARG A 381 22.41 -20.80 -10.72
C ARG A 381 23.09 -21.62 -9.63
N ALA A 382 22.69 -21.45 -8.37
CA ALA A 382 23.03 -22.45 -7.37
C ALA A 382 22.26 -23.73 -7.68
N SER A 383 22.96 -24.88 -7.68
CA SER A 383 22.37 -26.22 -7.91
C SER A 383 22.41 -27.04 -6.63
N LEU A 384 21.54 -28.04 -6.49
CA LEU A 384 21.53 -28.92 -5.30
C LEU A 384 22.89 -29.61 -5.04
N THR A 385 23.22 -29.85 -3.76
CA THR A 385 24.34 -30.70 -3.32
C THR A 385 23.88 -32.04 -2.75
N ALA A 386 22.64 -32.10 -2.26
CA ALA A 386 21.89 -33.30 -1.91
C ALA A 386 20.39 -33.04 -2.19
N PRO A 387 19.49 -34.05 -2.14
CA PRO A 387 18.05 -33.82 -2.32
C PRO A 387 17.55 -32.71 -1.38
N ASN A 388 16.92 -31.71 -1.98
CA ASN A 388 16.39 -30.51 -1.32
C ASN A 388 17.42 -29.74 -0.48
N THR A 389 18.73 -29.84 -0.78
CA THR A 389 19.82 -29.20 -0.04
C THR A 389 20.73 -28.34 -0.94
N PHE A 390 20.93 -27.08 -0.58
CA PHE A 390 21.94 -26.17 -1.15
C PHE A 390 23.11 -25.97 -0.15
N ASP A 391 23.80 -27.06 0.21
CA ASP A 391 24.92 -27.02 1.17
C ASP A 391 26.27 -26.76 0.48
N ARG A 392 26.63 -25.48 0.32
CA ARG A 392 27.99 -25.04 -0.04
C ARG A 392 28.49 -23.98 0.93
N VAL A 393 29.72 -24.15 1.42
CA VAL A 393 30.38 -23.18 2.29
C VAL A 393 31.18 -22.19 1.44
N TYR A 394 30.89 -20.89 1.62
CA TYR A 394 31.67 -19.76 1.13
C TYR A 394 32.82 -19.45 2.12
N ASP A 395 33.98 -19.05 1.62
CA ASP A 395 35.18 -18.68 2.40
C ASP A 395 35.51 -17.19 2.21
N PRO A 396 35.16 -16.30 3.16
CA PRO A 396 35.39 -14.86 3.09
C PRO A 396 36.88 -14.44 3.20
N THR A 397 37.81 -15.39 3.27
CA THR A 397 39.26 -15.13 3.15
C THR A 397 39.79 -15.29 1.71
N LEU A 398 38.99 -15.84 0.79
CA LEU A 398 39.35 -16.05 -0.61
C LEU A 398 38.69 -15.02 -1.54
N SER A 399 39.16 -14.96 -2.79
CA SER A 399 38.55 -14.11 -3.83
C SER A 399 37.16 -14.64 -4.21
N PRO A 400 36.15 -13.77 -4.41
CA PRO A 400 34.80 -14.17 -4.80
C PRO A 400 34.79 -15.09 -6.04
N THR A 401 35.64 -14.79 -7.02
CA THR A 401 35.75 -15.47 -8.31
C THR A 401 36.68 -16.70 -8.33
N VAL A 402 37.08 -17.24 -7.16
CA VAL A 402 38.06 -18.35 -7.10
C VAL A 402 37.53 -19.73 -7.54
N SER A 403 36.23 -20.03 -7.40
CA SER A 403 35.65 -21.31 -7.85
C SER A 403 34.12 -21.30 -7.97
N THR A 404 33.54 -22.13 -8.84
CA THR A 404 32.08 -22.23 -9.02
C THR A 404 31.30 -22.51 -7.72
N ASN A 405 31.89 -23.23 -6.76
CA ASN A 405 31.25 -23.48 -5.46
C ASN A 405 31.10 -22.21 -4.62
N GLN A 406 32.06 -21.28 -4.71
CA GLN A 406 31.99 -19.95 -4.10
C GLN A 406 30.84 -19.14 -4.71
N PHE A 407 30.70 -19.19 -6.04
CA PHE A 407 29.69 -18.42 -6.77
C PHE A 407 28.29 -18.93 -6.38
N MET A 408 28.08 -20.25 -6.46
CA MET A 408 26.83 -20.89 -6.10
C MET A 408 26.47 -20.70 -4.62
N ALA A 409 27.44 -20.62 -3.69
CA ALA A 409 27.16 -20.28 -2.30
C ALA A 409 26.67 -18.83 -2.15
N ALA A 410 27.29 -17.88 -2.87
CA ALA A 410 26.83 -16.49 -2.91
C ALA A 410 25.42 -16.36 -3.50
N THR A 411 25.15 -17.01 -4.64
CA THR A 411 23.80 -17.10 -5.24
C THR A 411 22.77 -17.73 -4.29
N THR A 412 23.17 -18.71 -3.46
CA THR A 412 22.28 -19.31 -2.45
C THR A 412 21.91 -18.31 -1.36
N GLN A 413 22.87 -17.50 -0.89
CA GLN A 413 22.63 -16.41 0.06
C GLN A 413 21.69 -15.35 -0.55
N LEU A 414 21.96 -14.92 -1.78
CA LEU A 414 21.15 -13.91 -2.48
C LEU A 414 19.70 -14.38 -2.68
N PHE A 415 19.50 -15.63 -3.10
CA PHE A 415 18.18 -16.24 -3.20
C PHE A 415 17.45 -16.22 -1.85
N TYR A 416 18.12 -16.67 -0.78
CA TYR A 416 17.53 -16.78 0.55
C TYR A 416 17.05 -15.43 1.10
N VAL A 417 17.88 -14.38 1.02
CA VAL A 417 17.54 -13.05 1.58
C VAL A 417 16.39 -12.41 0.82
N ASN A 418 16.36 -12.52 -0.51
CA ASN A 418 15.29 -11.93 -1.33
C ASN A 418 13.92 -12.60 -1.09
N ASN A 419 13.87 -13.93 -0.96
CA ASN A 419 12.62 -14.61 -0.59
C ASN A 419 12.23 -14.33 0.88
N TRP A 420 13.19 -14.20 1.80
CA TRP A 420 12.89 -13.82 3.18
C TRP A 420 12.29 -12.41 3.29
N LEU A 421 12.83 -11.44 2.54
CA LEU A 421 12.30 -10.06 2.51
C LEU A 421 10.92 -9.99 1.84
N HIS A 422 10.72 -10.75 0.74
CA HIS A 422 9.40 -10.97 0.15
C HIS A 422 8.40 -11.42 1.22
N ASP A 423 8.65 -12.54 1.90
CA ASP A 423 7.73 -13.10 2.89
C ASP A 423 7.53 -12.19 4.10
N TYR A 424 8.58 -11.48 4.51
CA TYR A 424 8.51 -10.53 5.61
C TYR A 424 7.57 -9.36 5.32
N PHE A 425 7.58 -8.78 4.11
CA PHE A 425 6.74 -7.63 3.77
C PHE A 425 5.39 -8.02 3.13
N TYR A 426 5.26 -9.21 2.56
CA TYR A 426 3.97 -9.78 2.13
C TYR A 426 2.95 -9.77 3.29
N ILE A 427 3.40 -10.16 4.49
CA ILE A 427 2.57 -10.16 5.72
C ILE A 427 2.06 -8.76 6.08
N SER A 428 2.79 -7.70 5.72
CA SER A 428 2.40 -6.30 5.93
C SER A 428 1.58 -5.69 4.77
N GLY A 429 1.19 -6.50 3.78
CA GLY A 429 0.36 -6.06 2.65
C GLY A 429 1.13 -5.73 1.37
N PHE A 430 2.42 -6.08 1.25
CA PHE A 430 3.10 -6.08 -0.05
C PHE A 430 2.85 -7.42 -0.79
N ASP A 431 1.58 -7.65 -1.07
CA ASP A 431 1.06 -8.82 -1.79
C ASP A 431 1.00 -8.56 -3.31
N GLU A 432 0.36 -9.46 -4.07
CA GLU A 432 0.25 -9.29 -5.51
C GLU A 432 -0.63 -8.10 -5.92
N ALA A 433 -1.66 -7.75 -5.14
CA ALA A 433 -2.49 -6.58 -5.43
C ALA A 433 -1.75 -5.25 -5.18
N ALA A 434 -0.77 -5.26 -4.26
CA ALA A 434 0.19 -4.19 -4.07
C ALA A 434 1.37 -4.21 -5.08
N GLY A 435 1.34 -5.11 -6.07
CA GLY A 435 2.35 -5.19 -7.13
C GLY A 435 3.70 -5.72 -6.64
N ASN A 436 3.72 -6.80 -5.87
CA ASN A 436 4.95 -7.57 -5.62
C ASN A 436 5.42 -8.34 -6.89
N ALA A 437 6.58 -8.99 -6.82
CA ALA A 437 7.24 -9.65 -7.95
C ALA A 437 7.12 -11.18 -7.86
N GLN A 438 6.31 -11.77 -8.74
CA GLN A 438 5.98 -13.20 -8.74
C GLN A 438 5.79 -13.77 -10.16
N ALA A 439 6.30 -14.99 -10.41
CA ALA A 439 6.10 -15.71 -11.66
C ALA A 439 4.64 -16.16 -11.86
N SER A 440 3.92 -16.40 -10.76
CA SER A 440 2.50 -16.69 -10.68
C SER A 440 1.92 -15.91 -9.50
N ASN A 441 0.81 -15.21 -9.73
CA ASN A 441 0.09 -14.48 -8.67
C ASN A 441 -1.06 -15.32 -8.08
N PHE A 442 -1.17 -16.60 -8.49
CA PHE A 442 -2.18 -17.57 -8.05
C PHE A 442 -3.65 -17.09 -8.20
N GLY A 443 -3.89 -16.04 -8.99
CA GLY A 443 -5.16 -15.35 -9.12
C GLY A 443 -5.54 -14.43 -7.94
N ARG A 444 -4.57 -13.96 -7.15
CA ARG A 444 -4.79 -13.14 -5.93
C ARG A 444 -4.79 -11.63 -6.20
N GLY A 445 -4.01 -11.14 -7.17
CA GLY A 445 -3.92 -9.73 -7.55
C GLY A 445 -2.84 -9.48 -8.61
N GLY A 446 -2.61 -8.21 -8.94
CA GLY A 446 -1.47 -7.75 -9.76
C GLY A 446 -1.41 -8.28 -11.19
N VAL A 447 -0.22 -8.15 -11.79
CA VAL A 447 0.12 -8.66 -13.12
C VAL A 447 1.27 -9.66 -12.98
N GLU A 448 0.97 -10.95 -13.12
CA GLU A 448 1.94 -12.03 -12.92
C GLU A 448 2.98 -12.17 -14.04
N GLY A 449 4.07 -12.89 -13.74
CA GLY A 449 5.15 -13.21 -14.67
C GLY A 449 6.41 -12.38 -14.47
N ASP A 450 6.53 -11.70 -13.34
CA ASP A 450 7.49 -10.63 -13.09
C ASP A 450 8.46 -10.94 -11.94
N VAL A 451 8.78 -12.22 -11.76
CA VAL A 451 9.81 -12.74 -10.84
C VAL A 451 11.06 -11.84 -10.74
N LEU A 452 11.52 -11.57 -9.52
CA LEU A 452 12.72 -10.78 -9.24
C LEU A 452 13.95 -11.51 -9.80
N ARG A 453 14.74 -10.82 -10.63
CA ARG A 453 16.02 -11.31 -11.12
C ARG A 453 17.14 -10.85 -10.20
N ALA A 454 17.83 -11.80 -9.57
CA ALA A 454 18.83 -11.53 -8.56
C ALA A 454 20.22 -11.96 -9.07
N GLU A 455 20.99 -10.98 -9.52
CA GLU A 455 22.21 -11.15 -10.33
C GLU A 455 23.45 -11.00 -9.44
N ALA A 456 23.99 -12.15 -9.03
CA ALA A 456 25.14 -12.28 -8.15
C ALA A 456 26.47 -12.01 -8.87
N GLN A 457 27.40 -11.33 -8.20
CA GLN A 457 28.72 -10.99 -8.74
C GLN A 457 28.65 -10.39 -10.17
N ASP A 458 27.67 -9.51 -10.43
CA ASP A 458 27.39 -8.98 -11.76
C ASP A 458 28.63 -8.34 -12.39
N GLY A 459 28.85 -8.62 -13.69
CA GLY A 459 29.87 -7.99 -14.52
C GLY A 459 31.30 -8.14 -13.99
N VAL A 460 31.56 -9.11 -13.11
CA VAL A 460 32.79 -9.19 -12.30
C VAL A 460 34.07 -9.27 -13.15
N PHE A 461 33.99 -9.83 -14.36
CA PHE A 461 35.10 -9.92 -15.31
C PHE A 461 35.19 -8.75 -16.31
N ALA A 462 34.09 -8.00 -16.52
CA ALA A 462 34.14 -6.69 -17.20
C ALA A 462 34.75 -5.61 -16.29
N GLY A 463 34.61 -5.80 -14.98
CA GLY A 463 35.19 -4.96 -13.93
C GLY A 463 34.18 -4.10 -13.18
N ASN A 464 32.90 -4.50 -13.16
CA ASN A 464 31.88 -3.90 -12.29
C ASN A 464 32.30 -4.13 -10.83
N ARG A 465 32.35 -3.06 -10.02
CA ARG A 465 32.83 -3.08 -8.63
C ARG A 465 32.25 -1.95 -7.79
N ASN A 466 32.24 -2.17 -6.47
CA ASN A 466 32.02 -1.15 -5.43
C ASN A 466 30.66 -0.45 -5.47
N ASN A 467 29.60 -1.19 -5.83
CA ASN A 467 28.22 -0.74 -5.76
C ASN A 467 27.28 -1.97 -5.72
N ALA A 468 25.98 -1.72 -5.67
CA ALA A 468 24.96 -2.59 -6.27
C ALA A 468 23.96 -1.67 -7.01
N ASN A 469 22.85 -2.21 -7.54
CA ASN A 469 21.69 -1.40 -7.96
C ASN A 469 20.42 -2.25 -8.13
N MET A 470 19.27 -1.59 -8.04
CA MET A 470 17.95 -2.13 -8.32
C MET A 470 17.29 -1.38 -9.48
N ASN A 471 16.81 -2.13 -10.47
CA ASN A 471 15.88 -1.64 -11.49
C ASN A 471 14.47 -2.10 -11.15
N THR A 472 13.58 -1.16 -10.81
CA THR A 472 12.17 -1.41 -10.51
C THR A 472 11.27 -0.88 -11.63
N PRO A 473 10.96 -1.68 -12.67
CA PRO A 473 9.87 -1.38 -13.59
C PRO A 473 8.52 -1.62 -12.91
N ALA A 474 7.46 -1.19 -13.60
CA ALA A 474 6.08 -1.42 -13.16
C ALA A 474 5.74 -2.91 -13.04
N ASP A 475 4.64 -3.18 -12.33
CA ASP A 475 4.01 -4.49 -12.16
C ASP A 475 3.87 -5.26 -13.49
N GLY A 476 4.06 -6.57 -13.48
CA GLY A 476 4.09 -7.39 -14.70
C GLY A 476 5.38 -7.32 -15.52
N THR A 477 6.44 -6.66 -15.02
CA THR A 477 7.79 -6.72 -15.60
C THR A 477 8.82 -7.00 -14.51
N SER A 478 9.70 -8.01 -14.71
CA SER A 478 10.71 -8.40 -13.72
C SER A 478 11.53 -7.22 -13.20
N PRO A 479 11.53 -6.93 -11.88
CA PRO A 479 12.57 -6.12 -11.28
C PRO A 479 13.90 -6.88 -11.28
N ARG A 480 15.01 -6.14 -11.16
CA ARG A 480 16.35 -6.70 -11.30
C ARG A 480 17.33 -6.08 -10.32
N MET A 481 17.93 -6.93 -9.49
CA MET A 481 18.96 -6.58 -8.51
C MET A 481 20.33 -7.02 -9.02
N GLN A 482 21.27 -6.09 -9.15
CA GLN A 482 22.62 -6.34 -9.67
C GLN A 482 23.66 -6.12 -8.57
N MET A 483 24.22 -7.21 -8.04
CA MET A 483 25.11 -7.23 -6.88
C MET A 483 26.58 -7.32 -7.31
N PHE A 484 27.37 -6.26 -7.12
CA PHE A 484 28.78 -6.28 -7.52
C PHE A 484 29.72 -6.80 -6.42
N VAL A 485 30.88 -7.28 -6.86
CA VAL A 485 32.05 -7.49 -5.99
C VAL A 485 32.62 -6.13 -5.55
N TRP A 486 33.24 -6.08 -4.39
CA TRP A 486 33.86 -4.89 -3.81
C TRP A 486 35.37 -5.05 -3.74
N SER A 487 36.09 -4.03 -4.21
CA SER A 487 37.54 -3.96 -4.18
C SER A 487 38.09 -4.00 -2.76
N ALA A 488 39.32 -4.45 -2.60
CA ALA A 488 39.96 -4.56 -1.29
C ALA A 488 41.13 -3.58 -1.14
N PRO A 489 41.46 -3.13 0.09
CA PRO A 489 42.61 -2.27 0.32
C PRO A 489 43.94 -3.00 0.00
N ASP A 490 44.96 -2.22 -0.36
CA ASP A 490 46.30 -2.76 -0.62
C ASP A 490 47.03 -3.09 0.70
N VAL A 491 47.42 -4.36 0.87
CA VAL A 491 48.31 -4.81 1.96
C VAL A 491 49.70 -4.18 1.81
N SER A 492 50.16 -4.00 0.57
CA SER A 492 51.37 -3.23 0.26
C SER A 492 51.39 -2.82 -1.21
N ARG A 493 51.85 -1.60 -1.51
CA ARG A 493 52.09 -1.11 -2.88
C ARG A 493 53.34 -0.24 -2.91
N SER A 494 54.22 -0.45 -3.89
CA SER A 494 55.42 0.38 -4.07
C SER A 494 55.96 0.34 -5.51
N LEU A 495 56.68 1.42 -5.85
CA LEU A 495 57.57 1.50 -7.00
C LEU A 495 58.99 1.71 -6.47
N THR A 496 59.96 0.98 -6.99
CA THR A 496 61.39 1.19 -6.69
C THR A 496 62.17 1.36 -7.98
N LEU A 497 62.91 2.46 -8.11
CA LEU A 497 63.69 2.81 -9.28
C LEU A 497 65.19 2.55 -9.06
N GLN A 498 65.88 2.00 -10.05
CA GLN A 498 67.33 1.76 -10.03
C GLN A 498 67.99 2.42 -11.25
N PRO A 499 69.20 3.01 -11.12
CA PRO A 499 70.13 2.89 -10.00
C PRO A 499 69.93 3.89 -8.83
N SER A 500 68.91 4.75 -8.89
CA SER A 500 68.66 5.81 -7.89
C SER A 500 68.27 5.30 -6.50
N ASN A 501 67.68 4.11 -6.41
CA ASN A 501 66.97 3.58 -5.23
C ASN A 501 65.86 4.51 -4.71
N THR A 502 65.28 5.34 -5.59
CA THR A 502 64.15 6.20 -5.25
C THR A 502 62.84 5.41 -5.28
N THR A 503 61.92 5.75 -4.37
CA THR A 503 60.60 5.10 -4.26
C THR A 503 59.48 6.14 -4.34
N PRO A 504 59.02 6.49 -5.56
CA PRO A 504 57.89 7.41 -5.78
C PRO A 504 56.63 7.00 -5.01
N THR A 505 55.79 7.99 -4.67
CA THR A 505 54.43 7.69 -4.20
C THR A 505 53.59 7.20 -5.38
N THR A 506 52.83 6.12 -5.18
CA THR A 506 52.09 5.45 -6.26
C THR A 506 50.58 5.50 -6.07
N GLY A 507 49.84 5.54 -7.16
CA GLY A 507 48.40 5.23 -7.21
C GLY A 507 48.16 3.84 -7.82
N SER A 508 47.09 3.17 -7.41
CA SER A 508 46.66 1.89 -7.98
C SER A 508 45.91 2.07 -9.30
N ALA A 509 45.75 0.98 -10.05
CA ALA A 509 44.80 0.89 -11.14
C ALA A 509 43.65 -0.08 -10.77
N ALA A 510 42.42 0.32 -11.07
CA ALA A 510 41.21 -0.50 -10.94
C ALA A 510 41.04 -1.52 -12.09
N PHE A 511 42.11 -1.73 -12.87
CA PHE A 511 42.22 -2.66 -13.99
C PHE A 511 43.67 -3.15 -14.08
N GLY A 512 43.93 -4.16 -14.93
CA GLY A 512 45.24 -4.82 -14.95
C GLY A 512 45.41 -5.80 -13.77
N LEU A 513 46.60 -6.41 -13.66
CA LEU A 513 46.89 -7.31 -12.54
C LEU A 513 46.77 -6.57 -11.21
N GLN A 514 46.02 -7.14 -10.26
CA GLN A 514 45.83 -6.55 -8.93
C GLN A 514 46.91 -6.97 -7.92
N ASN A 515 47.56 -8.12 -8.14
CA ASN A 515 48.67 -8.64 -7.35
C ASN A 515 49.88 -8.88 -8.28
N TYR A 516 51.03 -8.29 -7.98
CA TYR A 516 52.24 -8.40 -8.81
C TYR A 516 53.54 -8.05 -8.07
N ASN A 517 54.65 -8.62 -8.52
CA ASN A 517 56.00 -8.15 -8.21
C ASN A 517 56.87 -8.30 -9.48
N LEU A 518 57.05 -7.20 -10.22
CA LEU A 518 57.62 -7.17 -11.56
C LEU A 518 58.83 -6.26 -11.59
N THR A 519 60.01 -6.78 -11.97
CA THR A 519 61.18 -5.95 -12.28
C THR A 519 61.46 -5.93 -13.78
N GLY A 520 61.69 -4.75 -14.37
CA GLY A 520 62.02 -4.59 -15.78
C GLY A 520 62.73 -3.26 -16.09
N GLN A 521 63.23 -3.13 -17.33
CA GLN A 521 63.74 -1.84 -17.84
C GLN A 521 62.56 -0.89 -18.10
N VAL A 522 62.70 0.39 -17.74
CA VAL A 522 61.72 1.43 -18.07
C VAL A 522 62.11 2.13 -19.39
N ILE A 523 61.13 2.41 -20.24
CA ILE A 523 61.23 3.39 -21.32
C ILE A 523 60.07 4.38 -21.25
N VAL A 524 60.20 5.55 -21.87
CA VAL A 524 59.07 6.45 -22.11
C VAL A 524 58.30 5.96 -23.35
N ALA A 525 56.98 6.09 -23.35
CA ALA A 525 56.15 5.82 -24.52
C ALA A 525 56.55 6.70 -25.72
N ASN A 526 56.31 6.16 -26.91
CA ASN A 526 56.51 6.85 -28.19
C ASN A 526 55.55 6.25 -29.22
N ASP A 527 54.28 6.63 -29.14
CA ASP A 527 53.20 6.13 -30.01
C ASP A 527 53.32 6.62 -31.47
N GLY A 528 54.10 7.68 -31.71
CA GLY A 528 54.35 8.25 -33.04
C GLY A 528 53.42 9.39 -33.45
N ASN A 529 52.50 9.84 -32.58
CA ASN A 529 51.52 10.88 -32.87
C ASN A 529 52.17 12.24 -33.23
N THR A 530 52.20 12.55 -34.52
CA THR A 530 52.85 13.74 -35.09
C THR A 530 51.87 14.64 -35.84
N ALA A 531 50.54 14.42 -35.71
CA ALA A 531 49.54 15.07 -36.55
C ALA A 531 48.21 15.38 -35.85
N GLY A 532 48.08 16.61 -35.33
CA GLY A 532 46.80 17.32 -35.22
C GLY A 532 45.84 16.92 -34.09
N GLY A 533 46.11 15.86 -33.33
CA GLY A 533 45.39 15.55 -32.08
C GLY A 533 45.77 16.46 -30.92
N THR A 534 44.97 16.46 -29.85
CA THR A 534 45.21 17.21 -28.60
C THR A 534 46.07 16.45 -27.57
N GLY A 535 46.70 15.34 -27.96
CA GLY A 535 47.58 14.51 -27.13
C GLY A 535 49.08 14.79 -27.34
N THR A 536 49.92 13.92 -26.79
CA THR A 536 51.40 13.93 -26.98
C THR A 536 51.91 12.55 -27.34
N VAL A 537 53.07 12.46 -28.04
CA VAL A 537 53.72 11.17 -28.41
C VAL A 537 54.04 10.23 -27.24
N THR A 538 53.94 10.76 -26.02
CA THR A 538 54.21 10.05 -24.76
C THR A 538 52.94 9.58 -24.07
N ASP A 539 51.75 9.88 -24.61
CA ASP A 539 50.48 9.60 -23.94
C ASP A 539 49.88 8.24 -24.33
N GLY A 540 50.36 7.59 -25.39
CA GLY A 540 50.03 6.19 -25.70
C GLY A 540 48.59 5.96 -26.16
N CYS A 541 47.90 6.99 -26.64
CA CYS A 541 46.54 6.85 -27.17
C CYS A 541 46.50 6.15 -28.55
N GLU A 542 47.56 6.25 -29.35
CA GLU A 542 47.70 5.56 -30.64
C GLU A 542 48.40 4.18 -30.56
N THR A 543 48.43 3.46 -31.68
CA THR A 543 49.04 2.13 -31.88
C THR A 543 50.00 2.15 -33.08
N ASN A 544 50.86 1.13 -33.21
CA ASN A 544 52.03 1.05 -34.10
C ASN A 544 53.19 1.94 -33.62
N TRP A 545 53.58 1.76 -32.35
CA TRP A 545 54.49 2.66 -31.64
C TRP A 545 55.86 2.79 -32.32
N ALA A 546 56.31 4.03 -32.48
CA ALA A 546 57.60 4.38 -33.08
C ALA A 546 58.82 3.93 -32.24
N THR A 547 58.60 3.44 -31.01
CA THR A 547 59.60 2.71 -30.22
C THR A 547 58.93 1.55 -29.50
N SER A 548 59.23 0.31 -29.92
CA SER A 548 58.59 -0.88 -29.34
C SER A 548 58.93 -1.05 -27.85
N PRO A 549 57.91 -1.25 -26.98
CA PRO A 549 58.05 -1.53 -25.57
C PRO A 549 58.23 -3.03 -25.25
N SER A 550 58.33 -3.90 -26.26
CA SER A 550 58.37 -5.35 -26.10
C SER A 550 59.34 -5.82 -25.00
N GLY A 551 58.80 -6.46 -23.96
CA GLY A 551 59.58 -6.95 -22.81
C GLY A 551 60.05 -5.89 -21.81
N ARG A 552 59.46 -4.69 -21.83
CA ARG A 552 59.81 -3.55 -20.96
C ARG A 552 58.60 -2.97 -20.21
N ILE A 553 58.89 -2.19 -19.19
CA ILE A 553 57.93 -1.33 -18.49
C ILE A 553 57.86 0.02 -19.24
N VAL A 554 56.66 0.57 -19.40
CA VAL A 554 56.45 1.85 -20.09
C VAL A 554 56.02 2.93 -19.10
N LEU A 555 56.67 4.08 -19.16
CA LEU A 555 56.17 5.34 -18.61
C LEU A 555 55.31 6.06 -19.66
N ILE A 556 54.03 6.24 -19.36
CA ILE A 556 53.03 6.89 -20.21
C ILE A 556 52.55 8.18 -19.53
N ASP A 557 52.26 9.22 -20.30
CA ASP A 557 51.63 10.45 -19.80
C ASP A 557 50.09 10.34 -19.74
N ARG A 558 49.51 10.90 -18.68
CA ARG A 558 48.08 11.20 -18.65
C ARG A 558 47.77 12.24 -19.73
N GLY A 559 46.95 11.82 -20.69
CA GLY A 559 46.58 12.60 -21.88
C GLY A 559 45.08 12.51 -22.14
N VAL A 560 44.69 12.53 -23.42
CA VAL A 560 43.28 12.73 -23.81
C VAL A 560 42.41 11.45 -23.80
N CYS A 561 43.00 10.27 -23.94
CA CYS A 561 42.28 9.00 -23.81
C CYS A 561 42.30 8.43 -22.38
N SER A 562 41.44 7.44 -22.14
CA SER A 562 41.30 6.72 -20.86
C SER A 562 42.60 6.05 -20.39
N PHE A 563 42.74 5.85 -19.08
CA PHE A 563 43.88 5.14 -18.49
C PHE A 563 44.00 3.69 -18.98
N LYS A 564 42.85 3.03 -19.21
CA LYS A 564 42.80 1.65 -19.66
C LYS A 564 43.25 1.49 -21.11
N LEU A 565 42.83 2.36 -22.03
CA LEU A 565 43.25 2.28 -23.44
C LEU A 565 44.78 2.38 -23.57
N LYS A 566 45.41 3.26 -22.78
CA LYS A 566 46.88 3.40 -22.72
C LYS A 566 47.58 2.09 -22.33
N ALA A 567 47.01 1.34 -21.39
CA ALA A 567 47.54 0.04 -20.98
C ALA A 567 47.26 -1.06 -22.01
N VAL A 568 46.05 -1.09 -22.62
CA VAL A 568 45.70 -2.02 -23.71
C VAL A 568 46.64 -1.84 -24.91
N ASN A 569 46.90 -0.59 -25.31
CA ASN A 569 47.83 -0.27 -26.39
C ASN A 569 49.26 -0.72 -26.04
N ALA A 570 49.74 -0.41 -24.83
CA ALA A 570 51.07 -0.82 -24.38
C ALA A 570 51.23 -2.35 -24.32
N GLU A 571 50.22 -3.08 -23.85
CA GLU A 571 50.20 -4.54 -23.80
C GLU A 571 50.19 -5.17 -25.19
N ALA A 572 49.39 -4.63 -26.13
CA ALA A 572 49.38 -5.05 -27.53
C ALA A 572 50.74 -4.84 -28.24
N GLU A 573 51.47 -3.79 -27.86
CA GLU A 573 52.85 -3.50 -28.30
C GLU A 573 53.92 -4.33 -27.54
N GLY A 574 53.51 -5.20 -26.62
CA GLY A 574 54.35 -6.15 -25.90
C GLY A 574 54.98 -5.64 -24.59
N ALA A 575 54.52 -4.51 -24.04
CA ALA A 575 54.92 -4.07 -22.72
C ALA A 575 54.58 -5.14 -21.66
N ILE A 576 55.42 -5.24 -20.62
CA ILE A 576 55.19 -6.15 -19.49
C ILE A 576 54.63 -5.45 -18.25
N GLY A 577 54.48 -4.12 -18.28
CA GLY A 577 53.90 -3.30 -17.22
C GLY A 577 53.89 -1.81 -17.56
N VAL A 578 53.04 -1.04 -16.89
CA VAL A 578 52.80 0.39 -17.18
C VAL A 578 52.86 1.25 -15.91
N ILE A 579 53.50 2.41 -16.03
CA ILE A 579 53.49 3.51 -15.07
C ILE A 579 52.85 4.71 -15.77
N ILE A 580 51.78 5.29 -15.21
CA ILE A 580 51.15 6.51 -15.75
C ILE A 580 51.55 7.72 -14.90
N ALA A 581 52.25 8.69 -15.50
CA ALA A 581 52.49 9.99 -14.87
C ALA A 581 51.22 10.84 -14.90
N ASN A 582 50.84 11.41 -13.76
CA ASN A 582 49.77 12.41 -13.71
C ASN A 582 50.20 13.69 -14.47
N ASN A 583 49.24 14.46 -14.98
CA ASN A 583 49.49 15.67 -15.78
C ASN A 583 49.11 16.98 -15.06
N ALA A 584 48.72 16.89 -13.79
CA ALA A 584 48.41 18.02 -12.93
C ALA A 584 49.53 18.21 -11.90
N PRO A 585 50.37 19.27 -12.00
CA PRO A 585 51.42 19.56 -11.02
C PRO A 585 50.87 19.72 -9.60
N GLY A 586 51.58 19.19 -8.61
CA GLY A 586 51.21 19.21 -7.21
C GLY A 586 50.02 18.32 -6.81
N ALA A 587 49.31 17.69 -7.75
CA ALA A 587 48.14 16.86 -7.47
C ALA A 587 48.47 15.42 -7.03
N GLY A 588 49.75 15.07 -6.92
CA GLY A 588 50.21 13.73 -6.53
C GLY A 588 49.87 12.63 -7.55
N PRO A 589 50.06 11.35 -7.18
CA PRO A 589 49.56 10.21 -7.95
C PRO A 589 48.04 10.07 -7.80
N ILE A 590 47.40 9.44 -8.79
CA ILE A 590 45.93 9.27 -8.84
C ILE A 590 45.54 7.79 -8.95
N THR A 591 44.38 7.41 -8.41
CA THR A 591 43.78 6.11 -8.72
C THR A 591 43.34 6.09 -10.19
N LEU A 592 43.80 5.10 -10.94
CA LEU A 592 43.49 4.96 -12.37
C LEU A 592 42.20 4.14 -12.52
N ALA A 593 41.09 4.84 -12.81
CA ALA A 593 39.78 4.23 -12.99
C ALA A 593 39.74 3.27 -14.20
N ASN A 594 38.90 2.22 -14.10
CA ASN A 594 38.48 1.39 -15.22
C ASN A 594 37.59 2.22 -16.18
N GLY A 595 37.34 1.71 -17.40
CA GLY A 595 36.50 2.37 -18.41
C GLY A 595 36.77 1.85 -19.81
N ALA A 596 36.54 2.67 -20.83
CA ALA A 596 36.75 2.29 -22.23
C ALA A 596 38.22 1.88 -22.51
N PRO A 597 38.48 0.84 -23.34
CA PRO A 597 37.50 -0.05 -23.94
C PRO A 597 36.88 -1.02 -22.91
N GLU A 598 35.55 -1.08 -22.90
CA GLU A 598 34.77 -2.02 -22.09
C GLU A 598 35.00 -3.48 -22.56
N GLY A 599 34.72 -4.45 -21.69
CA GLY A 599 34.94 -5.89 -21.93
C GLY A 599 36.40 -6.33 -22.12
N THR A 600 37.32 -5.41 -22.41
CA THR A 600 38.74 -5.70 -22.64
C THR A 600 39.46 -5.91 -21.30
N ILE A 601 40.09 -7.07 -21.14
CA ILE A 601 40.92 -7.39 -19.97
C ILE A 601 42.37 -6.97 -20.25
N VAL A 602 43.03 -6.34 -19.26
CA VAL A 602 44.47 -6.01 -19.28
C VAL A 602 45.21 -7.04 -18.43
N GLY A 603 46.23 -7.69 -18.98
CA GLY A 603 46.98 -8.79 -18.36
C GLY A 603 48.28 -8.39 -17.68
N ILE A 604 48.65 -7.10 -17.71
CA ILE A 604 49.90 -6.57 -17.13
C ILE A 604 49.69 -5.70 -15.88
N PRO A 605 50.72 -5.49 -15.04
CA PRO A 605 50.69 -4.54 -13.92
C PRO A 605 50.57 -3.08 -14.38
N VAL A 606 49.70 -2.31 -13.71
CA VAL A 606 49.52 -0.88 -13.96
C VAL A 606 49.50 -0.11 -12.63
N MET A 607 50.16 1.05 -12.60
CA MET A 607 50.14 2.01 -11.48
C MET A 607 50.35 3.44 -11.97
N SER A 608 50.11 4.44 -11.11
CA SER A 608 50.41 5.84 -11.39
C SER A 608 51.50 6.41 -10.49
N ILE A 609 52.07 7.55 -10.90
CA ILE A 609 52.97 8.41 -10.12
C ILE A 609 52.57 9.88 -10.26
N SER A 610 53.15 10.77 -9.44
CA SER A 610 52.92 12.22 -9.56
C SER A 610 53.44 12.79 -10.89
N TYR A 611 53.05 14.04 -11.20
CA TYR A 611 53.61 14.76 -12.33
C TYR A 611 55.12 14.97 -12.16
N GLU A 612 55.53 15.33 -10.94
CA GLU A 612 56.91 15.60 -10.55
C GLU A 612 57.79 14.34 -10.67
N ASP A 613 57.36 13.21 -10.09
CA ASP A 613 58.02 11.91 -10.24
C ASP A 613 58.11 11.49 -11.72
N GLY A 614 57.08 11.82 -12.52
CA GLY A 614 57.04 11.56 -13.96
C GLY A 614 58.08 12.37 -14.75
N VAL A 615 58.32 13.64 -14.38
CA VAL A 615 59.38 14.47 -14.97
C VAL A 615 60.76 13.94 -14.58
N ASP A 616 60.98 13.63 -13.30
CA ASP A 616 62.27 13.12 -12.81
C ASP A 616 62.61 11.75 -13.40
N LEU A 617 61.61 10.85 -13.58
CA LEU A 617 61.82 9.55 -14.22
C LEU A 617 62.18 9.69 -15.70
N LYS A 618 61.58 10.63 -16.45
CA LYS A 618 61.99 10.93 -17.86
C LYS A 618 63.42 11.46 -17.93
N ALA A 619 63.80 12.33 -16.99
CA ALA A 619 65.18 12.82 -16.88
C ALA A 619 66.16 11.69 -16.58
N ALA A 620 65.82 10.78 -15.65
CA ALA A 620 66.62 9.61 -15.32
C ALA A 620 66.79 8.65 -16.50
N ILE A 621 65.72 8.33 -17.24
CA ILE A 621 65.75 7.50 -18.46
C ILE A 621 66.60 8.15 -19.57
N THR A 622 66.62 9.48 -19.64
CA THR A 622 67.47 10.24 -20.58
C THR A 622 68.95 10.21 -20.17
N ALA A 623 69.24 10.18 -18.86
CA ALA A 623 70.61 10.12 -18.32
C ALA A 623 71.23 8.71 -18.38
N GLY A 624 70.43 7.64 -18.41
CA GLY A 624 70.90 6.26 -18.52
C GLY A 624 69.78 5.23 -18.41
N GLN A 625 70.14 3.94 -18.43
CA GLN A 625 69.17 2.87 -18.23
C GLN A 625 68.60 2.91 -16.80
N VAL A 626 67.28 3.08 -16.71
CA VAL A 626 66.51 2.89 -15.47
C VAL A 626 65.83 1.53 -15.51
N ASN A 627 65.89 0.80 -14.39
CA ASN A 627 65.03 -0.34 -14.12
C ASN A 627 64.03 0.05 -13.03
N ALA A 628 62.80 -0.48 -13.11
CA ALA A 628 61.79 -0.33 -12.08
C ALA A 628 61.35 -1.70 -11.55
N THR A 629 61.08 -1.76 -10.24
CA THR A 629 60.31 -2.82 -9.61
C THR A 629 58.94 -2.27 -9.23
N LEU A 630 57.89 -2.79 -9.85
CA LEU A 630 56.49 -2.54 -9.52
C LEU A 630 56.04 -3.64 -8.56
N HIS A 631 55.57 -3.30 -7.37
CA HIS A 631 55.07 -4.24 -6.38
C HIS A 631 53.68 -3.85 -5.89
N ARG A 632 52.76 -4.81 -5.83
CA ARG A 632 51.44 -4.67 -5.22
C ARG A 632 50.94 -6.00 -4.69
N VAL A 633 50.44 -5.98 -3.46
CA VAL A 633 49.62 -7.05 -2.86
C VAL A 633 48.37 -6.40 -2.30
N SER A 634 47.21 -6.86 -2.73
CA SER A 634 45.88 -6.47 -2.23
C SER A 634 45.29 -7.57 -1.35
N GLN A 635 44.34 -7.21 -0.50
CA GLN A 635 43.52 -8.21 0.23
C GLN A 635 42.60 -8.98 -0.76
N ALA A 636 41.89 -10.00 -0.28
CA ALA A 636 40.82 -10.60 -1.05
C ALA A 636 39.65 -9.61 -1.21
N GLU A 637 39.10 -9.53 -2.43
CA GLU A 637 37.88 -8.77 -2.72
C GLU A 637 36.70 -9.27 -1.86
N ARG A 638 35.76 -8.39 -1.55
CA ARG A 638 34.54 -8.71 -0.80
C ARG A 638 33.41 -8.97 -1.79
N ASP A 639 32.50 -9.88 -1.50
CA ASP A 639 31.35 -10.15 -2.38
C ASP A 639 30.10 -9.46 -1.84
N GLY A 640 29.60 -8.42 -2.53
CA GLY A 640 28.39 -7.70 -2.11
C GLY A 640 27.16 -8.62 -2.08
N THR A 641 27.17 -9.69 -2.88
CA THR A 641 26.14 -10.74 -2.92
C THR A 641 25.85 -11.38 -1.56
N ILE A 642 26.81 -11.39 -0.64
CA ILE A 642 26.66 -11.98 0.71
C ILE A 642 26.64 -10.94 1.83
N ASP A 643 26.64 -9.66 1.48
CA ASP A 643 26.41 -8.55 2.39
C ASP A 643 24.91 -8.28 2.45
N ASN A 644 24.24 -8.95 3.38
CA ASN A 644 22.78 -8.99 3.41
C ASN A 644 22.19 -7.58 3.67
N ALA A 645 22.95 -6.67 4.27
CA ALA A 645 22.59 -5.27 4.40
C ALA A 645 22.53 -4.55 3.03
N ILE A 646 23.42 -4.88 2.07
CA ILE A 646 23.31 -4.36 0.70
C ILE A 646 22.12 -5.02 -0.02
N VAL A 647 21.92 -6.33 0.13
CA VAL A 647 20.76 -7.01 -0.49
C VAL A 647 19.43 -6.40 0.00
N ALA A 648 19.30 -6.12 1.30
CA ALA A 648 18.14 -5.45 1.87
C ALA A 648 18.00 -3.98 1.45
N HIS A 649 19.11 -3.28 1.21
CA HIS A 649 19.12 -1.94 0.63
C HIS A 649 18.52 -1.96 -0.79
N GLU A 650 19.07 -2.76 -1.69
CA GLU A 650 18.54 -2.88 -3.06
C GLU A 650 17.08 -3.35 -3.09
N TRP A 651 16.70 -4.27 -2.20
CA TRP A 651 15.31 -4.70 -2.06
C TRP A 651 14.37 -3.58 -1.58
N GLY A 652 14.84 -2.67 -0.73
CA GLY A 652 14.07 -1.49 -0.29
C GLY A 652 13.79 -0.48 -1.40
N HIS A 653 14.65 -0.36 -2.42
CA HIS A 653 14.32 0.39 -3.66
C HIS A 653 13.19 -0.29 -4.45
N TYR A 654 13.13 -1.62 -4.45
CA TYR A 654 12.05 -2.38 -5.09
C TYR A 654 10.72 -2.22 -4.34
N LEU A 655 10.72 -2.35 -3.01
CA LEU A 655 9.57 -2.04 -2.15
C LEU A 655 9.04 -0.62 -2.41
N HIS A 656 9.91 0.38 -2.31
CA HIS A 656 9.54 1.78 -2.46
C HIS A 656 8.91 2.09 -3.82
N HIS A 657 9.54 1.65 -4.92
CA HIS A 657 9.10 2.00 -6.28
C HIS A 657 7.91 1.17 -6.79
N ARG A 658 7.58 0.01 -6.18
CA ARG A 658 6.30 -0.67 -6.44
C ARG A 658 5.15 -0.05 -5.66
N LEU A 659 5.35 0.25 -4.36
CA LEU A 659 4.30 0.81 -3.51
C LEU A 659 4.02 2.31 -3.77
N SER A 660 5.02 3.09 -4.18
CA SER A 660 4.88 4.54 -4.39
C SER A 660 5.56 5.03 -5.68
N ARG A 661 4.88 5.92 -6.41
CA ARG A 661 5.38 6.44 -7.70
C ARG A 661 6.40 7.56 -7.47
N CYS A 662 7.64 7.28 -7.83
CA CYS A 662 8.79 8.12 -7.52
C CYS A 662 9.58 8.56 -8.76
N GLY A 663 9.51 9.84 -9.10
CA GLY A 663 10.27 10.49 -10.18
C GLY A 663 11.11 11.67 -9.71
N SER A 664 10.63 12.43 -8.71
CA SER A 664 11.23 13.66 -8.19
C SER A 664 12.55 13.42 -7.44
N HIS A 665 13.37 14.46 -7.36
CA HIS A 665 14.69 14.40 -6.73
C HIS A 665 14.61 14.20 -5.21
N ALA A 666 13.65 14.86 -4.54
CA ALA A 666 13.34 14.62 -3.14
C ALA A 666 12.90 13.17 -2.88
N CYS A 667 12.02 12.63 -3.72
CA CYS A 667 11.54 11.25 -3.58
C CYS A 667 12.68 10.23 -3.82
N ARG A 668 13.55 10.45 -4.81
CA ARG A 668 14.74 9.60 -5.02
C ARG A 668 15.67 9.60 -3.80
N GLY A 669 15.89 10.76 -3.19
CA GLY A 669 16.64 10.85 -1.92
C GLY A 669 15.98 10.02 -0.81
N MET A 670 14.66 10.09 -0.66
CA MET A 670 13.96 9.23 0.29
C MET A 670 14.01 7.74 -0.07
N SER A 671 14.12 7.36 -1.35
CA SER A 671 14.30 5.96 -1.75
C SER A 671 15.59 5.36 -1.19
N GLU A 672 16.69 6.11 -1.20
CA GLU A 672 17.96 5.71 -0.59
C GLU A 672 17.81 5.51 0.93
N GLY A 673 17.02 6.39 1.57
CA GLY A 673 16.70 6.28 3.00
C GLY A 673 15.77 5.12 3.33
N TRP A 674 14.82 4.79 2.45
CA TRP A 674 13.98 3.60 2.57
C TRP A 674 14.77 2.31 2.41
N ALA A 675 15.70 2.30 1.48
CA ALA A 675 16.65 1.21 1.26
C ALA A 675 17.55 1.00 2.50
N ASP A 676 18.19 2.06 3.02
CA ASP A 676 18.94 2.00 4.28
C ASP A 676 18.09 1.56 5.48
N PHE A 677 16.86 2.06 5.59
CA PHE A 677 15.96 1.67 6.67
C PHE A 677 15.50 0.20 6.56
N THR A 678 15.30 -0.32 5.34
CA THR A 678 14.98 -1.74 5.10
C THR A 678 16.12 -2.64 5.59
N ALA A 679 17.37 -2.25 5.35
CA ALA A 679 18.54 -2.94 5.93
C ALA A 679 18.55 -2.88 7.47
N LEU A 680 18.34 -1.70 8.08
CA LEU A 680 18.25 -1.56 9.54
C LEU A 680 17.11 -2.38 10.15
N GLN A 681 15.94 -2.41 9.50
CA GLN A 681 14.80 -3.22 9.91
C GLN A 681 15.09 -4.73 9.80
N MET A 682 15.88 -5.17 8.80
CA MET A 682 16.37 -6.55 8.73
C MET A 682 17.43 -6.85 9.81
N MET A 683 18.23 -5.87 10.23
CA MET A 683 19.38 -6.03 11.15
C MET A 683 19.05 -5.95 12.66
N LEU A 684 18.18 -5.04 13.12
CA LEU A 684 17.96 -4.80 14.57
C LEU A 684 17.25 -5.94 15.32
N ARG A 685 17.77 -6.37 16.48
CA ARG A 685 17.28 -7.48 17.33
C ARG A 685 16.94 -7.07 18.77
N GLU A 686 16.26 -7.97 19.49
CA GLU A 686 15.78 -7.69 20.87
C GLU A 686 16.94 -7.42 21.85
N GLN A 687 18.06 -8.14 21.73
CA GLN A 687 19.19 -7.96 22.66
C GLN A 687 19.96 -6.64 22.50
N ASP A 688 19.77 -5.93 21.39
CA ASP A 688 20.65 -4.85 20.97
C ASP A 688 20.51 -3.60 21.87
N ASP A 689 21.61 -2.86 22.04
CA ASP A 689 21.55 -1.53 22.63
C ASP A 689 21.05 -0.54 21.57
N LEU A 690 19.76 -0.21 21.64
CA LEU A 690 19.09 0.68 20.70
C LEU A 690 19.57 2.14 20.81
N GLU A 691 20.30 2.51 21.86
CA GLU A 691 21.02 3.79 21.96
C GLU A 691 22.41 3.76 21.28
N GLY A 692 22.79 2.60 20.74
CA GLY A 692 24.08 2.33 20.13
C GLY A 692 24.33 3.07 18.82
N THR A 693 25.33 2.58 18.08
CA THR A 693 25.79 3.20 16.84
C THR A 693 25.86 2.14 15.74
N PHE A 694 25.09 2.32 14.68
CA PHE A 694 24.74 1.31 13.69
C PHE A 694 25.24 1.74 12.30
N ALA A 695 25.79 0.79 11.55
CA ALA A 695 26.34 1.00 10.21
C ALA A 695 25.87 -0.12 9.26
N VAL A 696 25.57 0.24 8.01
CA VAL A 696 25.13 -0.72 6.96
C VAL A 696 26.29 -1.05 6.01
N ALA A 697 26.24 -2.22 5.37
CA ALA A 697 27.26 -2.69 4.40
C ALA A 697 28.68 -2.92 4.98
N ILE A 698 28.80 -3.23 6.28
CA ILE A 698 30.07 -3.34 7.02
C ILE A 698 31.06 -4.32 6.38
N TYR A 699 30.59 -5.43 5.80
CA TYR A 699 31.48 -6.44 5.20
C TYR A 699 32.14 -5.94 3.91
N SER A 700 31.36 -5.33 3.02
CA SER A 700 31.77 -4.97 1.66
C SER A 700 32.61 -3.71 1.60
N THR A 701 32.28 -2.69 2.40
CA THR A 701 32.86 -1.35 2.27
C THR A 701 34.29 -1.21 2.82
N ARG A 702 35.01 -2.33 3.04
CA ARG A 702 36.36 -2.36 3.64
C ARG A 702 37.38 -1.42 2.95
N VAL A 703 37.17 -1.10 1.67
CA VAL A 703 37.99 -0.16 0.90
C VAL A 703 37.79 1.31 1.29
N LEU A 704 36.68 1.68 1.94
CA LEU A 704 36.35 3.07 2.30
C LEU A 704 37.06 3.57 3.58
N GLY A 705 37.55 2.66 4.44
CA GLY A 705 38.37 3.00 5.60
C GLY A 705 37.90 2.34 6.89
N ASP A 706 37.16 3.09 7.70
CA ASP A 706 36.62 2.67 9.01
C ASP A 706 35.18 2.14 8.83
N ASN A 707 35.07 1.05 8.06
CA ASN A 707 33.81 0.43 7.64
C ASN A 707 32.98 -0.12 8.81
N GLY A 708 33.62 -0.47 9.94
CA GLY A 708 32.92 -0.83 11.16
C GLY A 708 32.07 0.31 11.70
N TYR A 709 32.61 1.53 11.75
CA TYR A 709 31.91 2.68 12.31
C TYR A 709 31.02 3.43 11.31
N TYR A 710 31.40 3.57 10.04
CA TYR A 710 30.63 4.36 9.05
C TYR A 710 29.84 3.51 8.03
N GLY A 711 30.20 2.24 7.83
CA GLY A 711 29.61 1.43 6.77
C GLY A 711 29.88 2.01 5.39
N ILE A 712 28.82 2.44 4.68
CA ILE A 712 28.90 3.16 3.40
C ILE A 712 28.63 4.68 3.51
N ARG A 713 28.02 5.15 4.59
CA ARG A 713 27.42 6.50 4.69
C ARG A 713 28.36 7.54 5.31
N ARG A 714 27.95 8.82 5.33
CA ARG A 714 28.78 9.92 5.87
C ARG A 714 28.89 9.87 7.39
N SER A 715 27.86 9.37 8.07
CA SER A 715 27.77 9.23 9.53
C SER A 715 26.87 8.03 9.88
N PRO A 716 27.14 7.27 10.96
CA PRO A 716 26.29 6.13 11.36
C PRO A 716 24.91 6.53 11.88
N TYR A 717 23.98 5.59 11.89
CA TYR A 717 22.67 5.76 12.53
C TYR A 717 22.82 5.56 14.04
N THR A 718 22.39 6.54 14.83
CA THR A 718 22.55 6.53 16.29
C THR A 718 21.70 7.62 16.91
N HIS A 719 21.16 7.38 18.10
CA HIS A 719 20.43 8.39 18.88
C HIS A 719 21.36 9.53 19.34
N ASP A 720 22.68 9.31 19.39
CA ASP A 720 23.65 10.30 19.86
C ASP A 720 23.92 11.39 18.81
N MET A 721 23.29 12.55 19.00
CA MET A 721 23.47 13.75 18.16
C MET A 721 24.89 14.35 18.20
N ALA A 722 25.78 13.88 19.08
CA ALA A 722 27.21 14.24 19.04
C ALA A 722 28.03 13.36 18.07
N LYS A 723 27.47 12.22 17.64
CA LYS A 723 28.04 11.31 16.63
C LYS A 723 27.42 11.54 15.26
N ASN A 724 26.08 11.61 15.23
CA ASN A 724 25.29 11.96 14.05
C ASN A 724 24.23 13.01 14.42
N GLY A 725 24.63 14.27 14.37
CA GLY A 725 23.76 15.44 14.53
C GLY A 725 23.05 15.87 13.25
N PHE A 726 22.94 15.02 12.21
CA PHE A 726 22.16 15.37 11.03
C PHE A 726 20.65 15.46 11.36
N THR A 727 19.99 16.42 10.73
CA THR A 727 18.58 16.80 10.86
C THR A 727 18.03 17.22 9.49
N PHE A 728 16.73 17.45 9.38
CA PHE A 728 16.02 17.72 8.12
C PHE A 728 16.67 18.81 7.24
N GLN A 729 17.18 19.90 7.82
CA GLN A 729 17.83 20.97 7.05
C GLN A 729 19.10 20.52 6.30
N HIS A 730 19.68 19.38 6.66
CA HIS A 730 20.95 18.89 6.11
C HIS A 730 20.80 18.13 4.78
N ILE A 731 19.58 17.97 4.25
CA ILE A 731 19.36 17.58 2.85
C ILE A 731 19.64 18.75 1.87
N GLN A 732 19.64 19.99 2.35
CA GLN A 732 19.72 21.19 1.52
C GLN A 732 21.16 21.50 1.10
N ASN A 733 21.37 21.79 -0.19
CA ASN A 733 22.66 22.32 -0.64
C ASN A 733 22.99 23.68 0.00
N GLY A 734 24.27 23.88 0.32
CA GLY A 734 24.77 25.10 0.96
C GLY A 734 24.61 25.16 2.49
N VAL A 735 23.84 24.26 3.11
CA VAL A 735 23.79 24.11 4.57
C VAL A 735 25.09 23.46 5.08
N GLN A 736 25.73 24.08 6.06
CA GLN A 736 26.96 23.57 6.66
C GLN A 736 26.66 22.35 7.54
N LEU A 737 27.34 21.23 7.29
CA LEU A 737 27.21 20.02 8.10
C LEU A 737 27.69 20.21 9.56
N PRO A 738 27.18 19.41 10.52
CA PRO A 738 27.57 19.48 11.93
C PRO A 738 29.05 19.15 12.15
N SER A 739 29.61 19.68 13.24
CA SER A 739 31.02 19.49 13.63
C SER A 739 31.28 18.12 14.26
N GLN A 740 31.15 17.05 13.49
CA GLN A 740 31.31 15.65 13.92
C GLN A 740 32.31 14.89 13.03
N PRO A 741 32.81 13.70 13.45
CA PRO A 741 33.54 12.80 12.56
C PRO A 741 32.66 12.35 11.38
N ILE A 742 33.15 12.52 10.16
CA ILE A 742 32.41 12.23 8.91
C ILE A 742 33.31 11.47 7.94
N GLN A 743 32.78 10.43 7.29
CA GLN A 743 33.45 9.73 6.20
C GLN A 743 33.53 10.64 4.95
N PRO A 744 34.71 10.81 4.31
CA PRO A 744 34.86 11.67 3.13
C PRO A 744 33.99 11.20 1.94
N ALA A 745 33.05 12.05 1.52
CA ALA A 745 32.08 11.78 0.45
C ALA A 745 31.92 12.97 -0.51
N ALA A 746 30.98 12.87 -1.44
CA ALA A 746 30.62 13.98 -2.34
C ALA A 746 30.07 15.18 -1.55
N VAL A 747 30.39 16.40 -2.02
CA VAL A 747 30.24 17.66 -1.26
C VAL A 747 28.79 18.17 -1.16
N ASP A 748 27.93 17.75 -2.08
CA ASP A 748 26.57 18.27 -2.22
C ASP A 748 25.59 17.48 -1.33
N ASN A 749 24.97 18.16 -0.37
CA ASN A 749 23.99 17.57 0.55
C ASN A 749 22.77 16.98 -0.16
N ALA A 750 22.32 17.63 -1.24
CA ALA A 750 21.16 17.19 -2.01
C ALA A 750 21.45 15.99 -2.91
N GLN A 751 22.67 15.44 -2.93
CA GLN A 751 22.94 14.18 -3.62
C GLN A 751 22.08 13.06 -2.98
N GLN A 752 21.45 12.20 -3.78
CA GLN A 752 20.39 11.30 -3.28
C GLN A 752 20.77 10.47 -2.04
N HIS A 753 21.97 9.87 -1.98
CA HIS A 753 22.41 9.12 -0.79
C HIS A 753 22.67 10.04 0.41
N ASN A 754 23.25 11.22 0.16
CA ASN A 754 23.52 12.24 1.17
C ASN A 754 22.23 12.84 1.77
N ALA A 755 21.11 12.82 1.03
CA ALA A 755 19.79 13.16 1.54
C ALA A 755 19.10 11.96 2.22
N GLY A 756 19.24 10.75 1.63
CA GLY A 756 18.63 9.52 2.12
C GLY A 756 19.11 9.08 3.50
N GLU A 757 20.39 9.28 3.83
CA GLU A 757 20.88 8.97 5.19
C GLU A 757 20.20 9.84 6.27
N ILE A 758 19.68 11.04 5.93
CA ILE A 758 18.86 11.85 6.85
C ILE A 758 17.45 11.24 6.98
N TRP A 759 16.82 10.82 5.89
CA TRP A 759 15.51 10.15 5.93
C TRP A 759 15.57 8.82 6.71
N ALA A 760 16.60 7.99 6.47
CA ALA A 760 16.87 6.79 7.26
C ALA A 760 17.15 7.12 8.74
N SER A 761 17.84 8.24 9.04
CA SER A 761 18.06 8.69 10.42
C SER A 761 16.76 9.14 11.11
N MET A 762 15.75 9.61 10.37
CA MET A 762 14.41 9.91 10.90
C MET A 762 13.63 8.64 11.20
N LEU A 763 13.56 7.72 10.23
CA LEU A 763 12.89 6.43 10.38
C LEU A 763 13.52 5.59 11.49
N PHE A 764 14.85 5.61 11.62
CA PHE A 764 15.57 4.94 12.71
C PHE A 764 15.15 5.47 14.09
N GLU A 765 15.03 6.78 14.28
CA GLU A 765 14.59 7.35 15.58
C GLU A 765 13.14 6.99 15.92
N ALA A 766 12.25 7.02 14.91
CA ALA A 766 10.86 6.59 15.05
C ALA A 766 10.75 5.10 15.43
N TYR A 767 11.48 4.24 14.73
CA TYR A 767 11.51 2.79 14.98
C TYR A 767 12.13 2.47 16.34
N ARG A 768 13.26 3.11 16.67
CA ARG A 768 13.93 3.03 17.98
C ARG A 768 12.97 3.31 19.12
N ASN A 769 12.12 4.35 19.01
CA ASN A 769 11.13 4.68 20.04
C ASN A 769 10.10 3.55 20.25
N VAL A 770 9.50 3.03 19.18
CA VAL A 770 8.51 1.93 19.23
C VAL A 770 9.13 0.65 19.83
N LEU A 771 10.36 0.30 19.42
CA LEU A 771 11.09 -0.85 19.98
C LEU A 771 11.53 -0.67 21.43
N LEU A 772 11.80 0.55 21.88
CA LEU A 772 12.14 0.84 23.27
C LEU A 772 10.92 0.76 24.19
N GLU A 773 9.71 1.08 23.71
CA GLU A 773 8.49 0.86 24.47
C GLU A 773 8.17 -0.64 24.59
N ALA A 774 8.31 -1.39 23.49
CA ALA A 774 8.16 -2.85 23.51
C ALA A 774 9.11 -3.56 24.49
N LYS A 775 10.30 -2.99 24.74
CA LYS A 775 11.28 -3.48 25.73
C LYS A 775 10.99 -3.06 27.18
N GLN A 776 9.92 -2.30 27.47
CA GLN A 776 9.58 -1.91 28.85
C GLN A 776 9.03 -3.09 29.68
N PRO A 777 9.36 -3.18 30.99
CA PRO A 777 8.87 -4.25 31.87
C PRO A 777 7.34 -4.22 32.06
N GLY A 778 6.62 -4.99 31.25
CA GLY A 778 5.16 -5.07 31.26
C GLY A 778 4.47 -4.46 30.05
N SER A 779 5.21 -4.17 28.98
CA SER A 779 4.64 -3.89 27.65
C SER A 779 3.55 -4.90 27.26
N ALA A 780 2.52 -4.42 26.58
CA ALA A 780 1.47 -5.26 25.99
C ALA A 780 1.86 -5.87 24.63
N VAL A 781 2.93 -5.34 24.00
CA VAL A 781 3.44 -5.71 22.67
C VAL A 781 4.87 -6.23 22.82
N SER A 782 5.16 -7.42 22.29
CA SER A 782 6.53 -7.96 22.28
C SER A 782 7.43 -7.29 21.23
N PHE A 783 8.74 -7.49 21.32
CA PHE A 783 9.69 -6.91 20.36
C PHE A 783 9.35 -7.28 18.91
N ASP A 784 9.11 -8.58 18.63
CA ASP A 784 8.76 -9.05 17.28
C ASP A 784 7.43 -8.49 16.76
N GLU A 785 6.43 -8.32 17.64
CA GLU A 785 5.15 -7.67 17.29
C GLU A 785 5.36 -6.18 16.98
N ALA A 786 6.25 -5.49 17.70
CA ALA A 786 6.63 -4.11 17.41
C ALA A 786 7.46 -3.98 16.10
N GLN A 787 8.29 -4.97 15.75
CA GLN A 787 8.94 -5.04 14.43
C GLN A 787 7.93 -5.22 13.30
N ARG A 788 6.86 -6.00 13.56
CA ARG A 788 5.74 -6.19 12.63
C ARG A 788 4.91 -4.92 12.46
N HIS A 789 4.43 -4.32 13.55
CA HIS A 789 3.69 -3.05 13.52
C HIS A 789 4.41 -2.00 12.66
N PHE A 790 5.73 -1.83 12.84
CA PHE A 790 6.46 -0.86 12.04
C PHE A 790 6.58 -1.24 10.56
N ALA A 791 6.66 -2.53 10.21
CA ALA A 791 6.58 -2.98 8.81
C ALA A 791 5.20 -2.67 8.19
N ASP A 792 4.13 -2.85 8.96
CA ASP A 792 2.76 -2.51 8.55
C ASP A 792 2.62 -0.99 8.33
N TYR A 793 3.24 -0.17 9.18
CA TYR A 793 3.26 1.29 9.04
C TYR A 793 4.10 1.77 7.85
N VAL A 794 5.18 1.06 7.49
CA VAL A 794 5.97 1.34 6.29
C VAL A 794 5.19 1.00 5.03
N VAL A 795 4.61 -0.21 4.91
CA VAL A 795 3.86 -0.61 3.71
C VAL A 795 2.61 0.24 3.53
N GLY A 796 1.81 0.41 4.60
CA GLY A 796 0.62 1.25 4.55
C GLY A 796 0.94 2.73 4.31
N GLY A 797 2.01 3.26 4.93
CA GLY A 797 2.44 4.66 4.73
C GLY A 797 2.95 4.92 3.32
N LEU A 798 3.60 3.94 2.68
CA LEU A 798 4.02 4.02 1.28
C LEU A 798 2.82 3.97 0.31
N LEU A 799 1.85 3.07 0.55
CA LEU A 799 0.62 2.96 -0.24
C LEU A 799 -0.29 4.20 -0.11
N GLY A 800 -0.32 4.82 1.07
CA GLY A 800 -1.10 6.03 1.33
C GLY A 800 -0.41 7.33 0.90
N ALA A 801 0.81 7.29 0.36
CA ALA A 801 1.56 8.50 0.00
C ALA A 801 1.24 9.00 -1.42
N PRO A 802 1.22 10.33 -1.65
CA PRO A 802 1.00 10.89 -2.98
C PRO A 802 2.17 10.60 -3.94
N VAL A 803 1.90 10.66 -5.25
CA VAL A 803 2.93 10.61 -6.30
C VAL A 803 3.95 11.73 -6.07
N ASP A 804 5.24 11.41 -6.19
CA ASP A 804 6.34 12.34 -5.90
C ASP A 804 6.25 12.97 -4.50
N THR A 805 5.87 12.17 -3.50
CA THR A 805 5.73 12.58 -2.09
C THR A 805 6.93 13.40 -1.57
N THR A 806 6.63 14.40 -0.75
CA THR A 806 7.63 15.14 0.04
C THR A 806 7.82 14.48 1.42
N HIS A 807 8.92 14.82 2.11
CA HIS A 807 9.29 14.19 3.39
C HIS A 807 8.20 14.32 4.46
N THR A 808 7.51 15.46 4.49
CA THR A 808 6.40 15.72 5.42
C THR A 808 5.12 14.95 5.04
N GLU A 809 4.83 14.77 3.75
CA GLU A 809 3.66 13.99 3.31
C GLU A 809 3.82 12.49 3.58
N ILE A 810 5.00 11.90 3.30
CA ILE A 810 5.23 10.49 3.64
C ILE A 810 5.29 10.28 5.16
N ARG A 811 5.87 11.22 5.92
CA ARG A 811 5.78 11.25 7.39
C ARG A 811 4.31 11.20 7.83
N ASP A 812 3.48 12.11 7.33
CA ASP A 812 2.09 12.22 7.76
C ASP A 812 1.23 11.02 7.35
N SER A 813 1.56 10.37 6.22
CA SER A 813 0.96 9.09 5.82
C SER A 813 1.32 7.95 6.80
N ILE A 814 2.61 7.79 7.16
CA ILE A 814 3.05 6.82 8.18
C ILE A 814 2.36 7.11 9.53
N LEU A 815 2.26 8.38 9.93
CA LEU A 815 1.60 8.78 11.18
C LEU A 815 0.10 8.50 11.18
N ALA A 816 -0.60 8.68 10.05
CA ALA A 816 -2.02 8.36 9.93
C ALA A 816 -2.27 6.85 10.01
N VAL A 817 -1.45 6.03 9.34
CA VAL A 817 -1.54 4.55 9.36
C VAL A 817 -1.19 4.01 10.75
N ALA A 818 -0.16 4.56 11.39
CA ALA A 818 0.17 4.25 12.77
C ALA A 818 -0.99 4.62 13.70
N PHE A 819 -1.56 5.82 13.60
CA PHE A 819 -2.64 6.27 14.49
C PHE A 819 -3.91 5.44 14.36
N ALA A 820 -4.26 5.03 13.14
CA ALA A 820 -5.39 4.14 12.88
C ALA A 820 -5.22 2.73 13.48
N SER A 821 -3.98 2.33 13.78
CA SER A 821 -3.62 1.01 14.30
C SER A 821 -3.33 1.03 15.81
N ASN A 822 -2.45 1.94 16.24
CA ASN A 822 -2.05 2.19 17.62
C ASN A 822 -1.64 3.67 17.80
N PRO A 823 -2.49 4.52 18.41
CA PRO A 823 -2.18 5.93 18.69
C PRO A 823 -0.89 6.16 19.50
N ASP A 824 -0.50 5.24 20.38
CA ASP A 824 0.71 5.37 21.19
C ASP A 824 1.98 5.19 20.31
N ASP A 825 1.96 4.22 19.38
CA ASP A 825 3.04 4.06 18.39
C ASP A 825 3.15 5.30 17.49
N ALA A 826 2.02 5.86 17.04
CA ALA A 826 2.00 7.09 16.24
C ALA A 826 2.65 8.28 16.95
N MET A 827 2.44 8.41 18.27
CA MET A 827 3.08 9.42 19.11
C MET A 827 4.60 9.19 19.21
N LEU A 828 5.04 7.94 19.42
CA LEU A 828 6.45 7.56 19.47
C LEU A 828 7.17 7.83 18.12
N ILE A 829 6.48 7.57 17.01
CA ILE A 829 6.97 7.83 15.65
C ILE A 829 7.09 9.34 15.40
N ALA A 830 6.08 10.13 15.76
CA ALA A 830 6.11 11.59 15.60
C ALA A 830 7.24 12.24 16.41
N GLN A 831 7.52 11.74 17.62
CA GLN A 831 8.65 12.18 18.44
C GLN A 831 10.01 11.84 17.80
N GLY A 832 10.11 10.71 17.08
CA GLY A 832 11.30 10.33 16.32
C GLY A 832 11.58 11.29 15.15
N PHE A 833 10.55 11.61 14.37
CA PHE A 833 10.64 12.64 13.32
C PHE A 833 10.96 14.03 13.89
N ALA A 834 10.29 14.44 14.97
CA ALA A 834 10.51 15.72 15.66
C ALA A 834 11.96 15.89 16.12
N ARG A 835 12.55 14.86 16.74
CA ARG A 835 13.96 14.87 17.16
C ARG A 835 14.93 15.24 16.04
N ARG A 836 14.62 14.85 14.79
CA ARG A 836 15.42 15.09 13.59
C ARG A 836 15.00 16.34 12.82
N GLY A 837 14.19 17.23 13.40
CA GLY A 837 13.75 18.47 12.77
C GLY A 837 12.53 18.34 11.85
N ALA A 838 11.90 17.17 11.80
CA ALA A 838 10.70 16.88 11.00
C ALA A 838 9.41 16.78 11.84
N GLY A 839 9.32 17.52 12.95
CA GLY A 839 8.14 17.63 13.82
C GLY A 839 6.95 18.32 13.12
N THR A 840 5.77 18.38 13.76
CA THR A 840 4.50 18.67 13.05
C THR A 840 4.58 19.92 12.16
N CYS A 841 5.18 21.00 12.67
CA CYS A 841 5.27 22.29 11.98
C CYS A 841 6.42 22.40 10.96
N ALA A 842 7.14 21.31 10.68
CA ALA A 842 8.21 21.30 9.69
C ALA A 842 7.65 21.41 8.27
N VAL A 843 8.42 22.02 7.37
CA VAL A 843 8.04 22.25 5.97
C VAL A 843 9.07 21.61 5.06
N SER A 844 8.61 20.78 4.12
CA SER A 844 9.44 20.20 3.06
C SER A 844 9.88 21.25 2.03
N PRO A 845 11.01 21.02 1.32
CA PRO A 845 11.34 21.85 0.16
C PRO A 845 10.31 21.64 -0.96
N PRO A 846 10.21 22.56 -1.94
CA PRO A 846 9.30 22.42 -3.08
C PRO A 846 9.49 21.07 -3.79
N ARG A 847 8.40 20.37 -4.09
CA ARG A 847 8.36 18.96 -4.56
C ARG A 847 9.39 18.60 -5.64
N TYR A 848 9.62 19.52 -6.57
CA TYR A 848 10.51 19.33 -7.73
C TYR A 848 11.87 20.05 -7.60
N SER A 849 12.29 20.43 -6.38
CA SER A 849 13.61 21.03 -6.17
C SER A 849 14.75 20.03 -6.40
N MET A 850 15.78 20.47 -7.13
CA MET A 850 17.02 19.71 -7.38
C MET A 850 18.15 20.03 -6.39
N ASP A 851 18.04 21.13 -5.63
CA ASP A 851 19.00 21.53 -4.58
C ASP A 851 18.44 21.29 -3.15
N LEU A 852 17.19 20.85 -3.08
CA LEU A 852 16.38 20.62 -1.89
C LEU A 852 16.24 21.83 -0.96
N ILE A 853 16.53 23.04 -1.43
CA ILE A 853 16.40 24.27 -0.62
C ILE A 853 14.91 24.58 -0.36
N GLY A 854 14.59 24.92 0.89
CA GLY A 854 13.25 25.30 1.34
C GLY A 854 12.80 24.64 2.64
N VAL A 855 13.64 23.82 3.28
CA VAL A 855 13.29 23.15 4.55
C VAL A 855 13.12 24.17 5.67
N VAL A 856 12.02 24.06 6.41
CA VAL A 856 11.85 24.67 7.74
C VAL A 856 11.77 23.54 8.76
N GLU A 857 12.63 23.56 9.77
CA GLU A 857 12.65 22.52 10.81
C GLU A 857 11.64 22.81 11.93
N SER A 858 11.07 21.74 12.48
CA SER A 858 10.34 21.75 13.74
C SER A 858 10.83 20.61 14.63
N PHE A 859 11.08 20.90 15.90
CA PHE A 859 11.57 19.92 16.88
C PHE A 859 10.51 19.47 17.88
N ASP A 860 9.25 19.89 17.67
CA ASP A 860 8.12 19.62 18.55
C ASP A 860 7.04 18.80 17.84
N VAL A 861 6.26 18.03 18.60
CA VAL A 861 4.95 17.56 18.16
C VAL A 861 3.91 18.55 18.71
N ARG A 862 3.36 19.40 17.83
CA ARG A 862 2.43 20.49 18.19
C ARG A 862 1.07 20.36 17.50
N PRO A 863 0.00 20.93 18.07
CA PRO A 863 -1.33 20.85 17.48
C PRO A 863 -1.41 21.58 16.14
N THR A 864 -2.22 21.04 15.23
CA THR A 864 -2.53 21.66 13.94
C THR A 864 -4.05 21.76 13.83
N VAL A 865 -4.55 22.99 13.83
CA VAL A 865 -5.98 23.29 13.75
C VAL A 865 -6.38 23.73 12.36
N SER A 866 -7.66 23.58 12.04
CA SER A 866 -8.36 24.33 11.01
C SER A 866 -9.74 24.77 11.49
N ILE A 867 -10.21 25.93 11.01
CA ILE A 867 -11.64 26.25 11.00
C ILE A 867 -12.23 25.47 9.82
N VAL A 868 -13.19 24.57 10.05
CA VAL A 868 -13.77 23.73 8.98
C VAL A 868 -15.07 24.32 8.42
N GLY A 869 -15.83 25.09 9.21
CA GLY A 869 -16.99 25.82 8.71
C GLY A 869 -17.77 26.57 9.78
N THR A 870 -18.86 27.21 9.36
CA THR A 870 -19.80 27.93 10.22
C THR A 870 -21.23 27.74 9.77
N SER A 871 -22.17 27.70 10.72
CA SER A 871 -23.61 27.78 10.45
C SER A 871 -24.29 28.79 11.37
N LEU A 872 -25.37 29.39 10.88
CA LEU A 872 -26.25 30.28 11.65
C LEU A 872 -27.62 29.62 11.75
N ASP A 873 -28.28 29.76 12.89
CA ASP A 873 -29.70 29.43 13.08
C ASP A 873 -30.37 30.41 14.04
N ASP A 874 -31.68 30.25 14.22
CA ASP A 874 -32.67 31.04 14.97
C ASP A 874 -32.84 30.62 16.44
N SER A 875 -32.15 29.58 16.89
CA SER A 875 -32.69 28.63 17.89
C SER A 875 -32.72 29.08 19.36
N VAL A 876 -32.51 30.38 19.68
CA VAL A 876 -32.52 30.91 21.07
C VAL A 876 -33.82 31.63 21.40
N VAL A 877 -34.24 32.56 20.54
CA VAL A 877 -35.47 33.35 20.61
C VAL A 877 -35.93 33.66 19.19
N SER A 878 -36.58 32.70 18.55
CA SER A 878 -37.27 32.90 17.27
C SER A 878 -38.76 33.22 17.47
N CYS A 879 -39.37 33.84 16.46
CA CYS A 879 -40.73 34.34 16.43
C CYS A 879 -41.69 33.49 15.56
N ASP A 880 -41.17 32.64 14.67
CA ASP A 880 -41.91 31.58 13.95
C ASP A 880 -41.19 30.20 13.89
N ASN A 881 -39.87 30.19 14.07
CA ASN A 881 -38.99 29.02 14.10
C ASN A 881 -38.76 28.36 12.72
N ASP A 882 -38.44 29.12 11.67
CA ASP A 882 -38.13 28.59 10.34
C ASP A 882 -36.69 28.00 10.22
N GLY A 883 -35.71 28.63 10.89
CA GLY A 883 -34.30 28.25 10.89
C GLY A 883 -33.32 29.37 10.51
N VAL A 884 -33.79 30.52 10.04
CA VAL A 884 -33.00 31.72 9.73
C VAL A 884 -33.14 32.77 10.84
N LEU A 885 -32.09 33.56 11.05
CA LEU A 885 -32.07 34.56 12.12
C LEU A 885 -32.59 35.92 11.62
N ASP A 886 -33.71 36.37 12.17
CA ASP A 886 -34.48 37.52 11.66
C ASP A 886 -34.58 38.69 12.65
N ALA A 887 -35.36 39.73 12.32
CA ALA A 887 -35.39 40.98 13.09
C ALA A 887 -36.05 40.84 14.47
N GLU A 888 -35.44 41.48 15.49
CA GLU A 888 -35.83 41.36 16.91
C GLU A 888 -35.61 39.97 17.55
N GLU A 889 -35.05 39.01 16.80
CA GLU A 889 -34.79 37.64 17.26
C GLU A 889 -33.43 37.46 17.97
N THR A 890 -33.15 36.22 18.39
CA THR A 890 -31.80 35.78 18.82
C THR A 890 -31.55 34.34 18.39
N GLY A 891 -30.43 34.11 17.72
CA GLY A 891 -30.02 32.85 17.13
C GLY A 891 -28.63 32.39 17.55
N LYS A 892 -28.12 31.31 16.95
CA LYS A 892 -26.79 30.75 17.23
C LYS A 892 -25.88 30.76 16.00
N LEU A 893 -24.79 31.52 16.07
CA LEU A 893 -23.64 31.30 15.21
C LEU A 893 -22.80 30.17 15.79
N LYS A 894 -22.62 29.11 15.01
CA LYS A 894 -21.81 27.94 15.32
C LYS A 894 -20.55 27.95 14.47
N VAL A 895 -19.40 27.69 15.08
CA VAL A 895 -18.11 27.56 14.40
C VAL A 895 -17.55 26.19 14.70
N GLU A 896 -17.31 25.37 13.68
CA GLU A 896 -16.65 24.08 13.82
C GLU A 896 -15.14 24.20 13.60
N ILE A 897 -14.38 23.59 14.51
CA ILE A 897 -12.92 23.63 14.59
C ILE A 897 -12.42 22.19 14.63
N PHE A 898 -11.50 21.82 13.75
CA PHE A 898 -10.92 20.48 13.67
C PHE A 898 -9.44 20.49 14.07
N ASN A 899 -9.03 19.52 14.89
CA ASN A 899 -7.63 19.28 15.25
C ASN A 899 -7.08 18.13 14.40
N SER A 900 -6.33 18.45 13.34
CA SER A 900 -5.77 17.51 12.37
C SER A 900 -4.45 16.86 12.82
N SER A 901 -4.21 16.74 14.12
CA SER A 901 -2.91 16.33 14.67
C SER A 901 -2.98 15.26 15.77
N LEU A 902 -1.81 14.73 16.14
CA LEU A 902 -1.61 13.68 17.15
C LEU A 902 -1.68 14.15 18.61
N VAL A 903 -1.71 15.47 18.87
CA VAL A 903 -1.75 16.03 20.24
C VAL A 903 -3.04 16.80 20.46
N THR A 904 -3.55 16.80 21.69
CA THR A 904 -4.70 17.62 22.08
C THR A 904 -4.39 19.10 21.87
N LEU A 905 -5.31 19.84 21.24
CA LEU A 905 -5.29 21.30 21.22
C LEU A 905 -5.77 21.81 22.58
N THR A 906 -4.95 22.59 23.27
CA THR A 906 -5.30 23.27 24.52
C THR A 906 -5.28 24.81 24.35
N GLY A 907 -6.05 25.51 25.19
CA GLY A 907 -5.96 26.97 25.35
C GLY A 907 -6.37 27.85 24.16
N ALA A 908 -6.92 27.29 23.08
CA ALA A 908 -7.31 28.04 21.90
C ALA A 908 -8.56 28.93 22.14
N GLN A 909 -8.71 29.99 21.34
CA GLN A 909 -9.82 30.94 21.41
C GLN A 909 -10.34 31.28 20.01
N VAL A 910 -11.65 31.44 19.87
CA VAL A 910 -12.28 32.04 18.69
C VAL A 910 -12.82 33.43 19.03
N GLU A 911 -12.46 34.42 18.21
CA GLU A 911 -13.10 35.73 18.14
C GLU A 911 -13.97 35.82 16.88
N ILE A 912 -15.12 36.52 16.97
CA ILE A 912 -15.93 36.93 15.84
C ILE A 912 -15.84 38.45 15.68
N ALA A 913 -15.52 38.94 14.49
CA ALA A 913 -15.60 40.35 14.14
C ALA A 913 -16.71 40.55 13.09
N THR A 914 -17.61 41.53 13.29
CA THR A 914 -18.67 41.85 12.32
C THR A 914 -18.63 43.32 11.89
N THR A 915 -18.94 43.56 10.62
CA THR A 915 -19.21 44.87 10.02
C THR A 915 -20.69 45.22 10.00
N THR A 916 -21.57 44.25 10.29
CA THR A 916 -23.03 44.37 10.15
C THR A 916 -23.63 45.20 11.29
N ALA A 917 -24.08 46.42 10.97
CA ALA A 917 -24.79 47.25 11.93
C ALA A 917 -26.16 46.63 12.27
N GLY A 918 -26.54 46.67 13.56
CA GLY A 918 -27.78 46.06 14.07
C GLY A 918 -27.58 44.66 14.68
N ALA A 919 -26.51 43.94 14.31
CA ALA A 919 -26.17 42.63 14.88
C ALA A 919 -25.38 42.77 16.20
N THR A 920 -25.71 41.96 17.20
CA THR A 920 -25.07 41.98 18.54
C THR A 920 -24.84 40.58 19.10
N PHE A 921 -23.58 40.26 19.42
CA PHE A 921 -23.20 39.01 20.11
C PHE A 921 -23.44 39.13 21.62
N LEU A 922 -24.50 38.52 22.13
CA LEU A 922 -25.02 38.76 23.48
C LEU A 922 -24.11 38.27 24.61
N GLY A 923 -23.31 37.22 24.35
CA GLY A 923 -22.29 36.70 25.27
C GLY A 923 -20.96 37.47 25.25
N GLY A 924 -20.82 38.45 24.36
CA GLY A 924 -19.52 38.93 23.89
C GLY A 924 -19.06 38.17 22.64
N ASN A 925 -18.04 38.70 21.96
CA ASN A 925 -17.59 38.21 20.66
C ASN A 925 -16.37 37.27 20.71
N THR A 926 -16.00 36.75 21.89
CA THR A 926 -14.84 35.85 22.06
C THR A 926 -15.20 34.68 22.97
N VAL A 927 -14.91 33.45 22.53
CA VAL A 927 -15.18 32.20 23.26
C VAL A 927 -13.91 31.35 23.32
N ALA A 928 -13.61 30.81 24.50
CA ALA A 928 -12.54 29.83 24.68
C ALA A 928 -12.96 28.47 24.10
N VAL A 929 -12.09 27.89 23.28
CA VAL A 929 -12.31 26.60 22.63
C VAL A 929 -12.05 25.47 23.64
N PRO A 930 -12.99 24.53 23.85
CA PRO A 930 -12.74 23.35 24.69
C PRO A 930 -11.61 22.50 24.11
N ASP A 931 -10.83 21.83 24.98
CA ASP A 931 -9.71 20.97 24.60
C ASP A 931 -10.10 19.97 23.49
N ILE A 932 -9.51 20.10 22.30
CA ILE A 932 -9.86 19.24 21.14
C ILE A 932 -8.88 18.07 21.07
N ALA A 933 -9.38 16.85 21.27
CA ALA A 933 -8.61 15.62 21.15
C ALA A 933 -8.00 15.44 19.73
N PRO A 934 -6.98 14.59 19.57
CA PRO A 934 -6.42 14.22 18.26
C PRO A 934 -7.49 13.81 17.24
N PHE A 935 -7.33 14.27 15.99
CA PHE A 935 -8.21 13.98 14.84
C PHE A 935 -9.71 14.09 15.13
N SER A 936 -10.09 15.07 15.96
CA SER A 936 -11.46 15.34 16.40
C SER A 936 -11.85 16.78 16.09
N SER A 937 -13.15 17.06 15.98
CA SER A 937 -13.68 18.43 15.93
C SER A 937 -14.42 18.81 17.22
N THR A 938 -14.62 20.12 17.39
CA THR A 938 -15.55 20.69 18.37
C THR A 938 -16.30 21.86 17.74
N THR A 939 -17.46 22.21 18.30
CA THR A 939 -18.23 23.39 17.90
C THR A 939 -18.24 24.40 19.05
N VAL A 940 -17.88 25.65 18.76
CA VAL A 940 -18.13 26.78 19.67
C VAL A 940 -19.35 27.57 19.19
N GLU A 941 -20.17 28.05 20.12
CA GLU A 941 -21.40 28.78 19.83
C GLU A 941 -21.34 30.22 20.33
N PHE A 942 -21.96 31.13 19.58
CA PHE A 942 -22.19 32.52 19.96
C PHE A 942 -23.67 32.84 19.78
N ASP A 943 -24.33 33.33 20.83
CA ASP A 943 -25.71 33.81 20.75
C ASP A 943 -25.73 35.20 20.07
N VAL A 944 -26.40 35.33 18.93
CA VAL A 944 -26.44 36.53 18.08
C VAL A 944 -27.85 37.09 18.05
N ALA A 945 -28.04 38.37 18.36
CA ALA A 945 -29.32 39.06 18.22
C ALA A 945 -29.28 40.11 17.12
N LEU A 946 -30.39 40.30 16.42
CA LEU A 946 -30.59 41.35 15.43
C LEU A 946 -31.60 42.38 15.95
N ASP A 947 -31.35 43.67 15.74
CA ASP A 947 -32.30 44.72 16.11
C ASP A 947 -33.34 45.03 15.01
N ALA A 948 -34.38 45.78 15.36
CA ALA A 948 -35.47 46.18 14.46
C ALA A 948 -35.07 47.16 13.32
N SER A 949 -33.77 47.26 12.97
CA SER A 949 -33.33 48.01 11.79
C SER A 949 -33.24 47.16 10.53
N PHE A 950 -33.11 45.83 10.66
CA PHE A 950 -33.37 44.91 9.56
C PHE A 950 -34.87 44.94 9.23
N THR A 951 -35.17 45.12 7.95
CA THR A 951 -36.53 45.35 7.42
C THR A 951 -36.69 44.83 5.98
N GLN A 952 -35.65 44.18 5.46
CA GLN A 952 -35.46 43.64 4.11
C GLN A 952 -34.39 42.53 4.24
N PRO A 953 -34.29 41.58 3.28
CA PRO A 953 -33.23 40.58 3.25
C PRO A 953 -31.85 41.23 3.32
N ALA A 954 -30.97 40.68 4.15
CA ALA A 954 -29.62 41.19 4.37
C ALA A 954 -28.63 40.03 4.58
N HIS A 955 -27.34 40.35 4.68
CA HIS A 955 -26.32 39.39 5.08
C HIS A 955 -25.72 39.76 6.43
N LEU A 956 -25.42 38.75 7.25
CA LEU A 956 -24.62 38.90 8.45
C LEU A 956 -23.14 38.72 8.12
N GLU A 957 -22.47 39.76 7.63
CA GLU A 957 -21.01 39.73 7.40
C GLU A 957 -20.24 39.50 8.71
N TYR A 958 -19.41 38.45 8.78
CA TYR A 958 -18.45 38.27 9.88
C TYR A 958 -17.14 37.57 9.46
N GLU A 959 -16.08 37.87 10.22
CA GLU A 959 -14.81 37.16 10.22
C GLU A 959 -14.69 36.36 11.52
N VAL A 960 -14.51 35.05 11.40
CA VAL A 960 -14.06 34.16 12.47
C VAL A 960 -12.54 34.23 12.55
N ARG A 961 -11.97 34.44 13.74
CA ARG A 961 -10.52 34.31 14.00
C ARG A 961 -10.26 33.26 15.06
N LEU A 962 -9.51 32.23 14.70
CA LEU A 962 -9.04 31.18 15.61
C LEU A 962 -7.59 31.47 16.02
N THR A 963 -7.32 31.48 17.32
CA THR A 963 -5.99 31.73 17.88
C THR A 963 -5.55 30.62 18.83
N SER A 964 -4.26 30.26 18.80
CA SER A 964 -3.65 29.29 19.73
C SER A 964 -2.12 29.46 19.76
N ASP A 965 -1.56 29.84 20.90
CA ASP A 965 -0.10 29.99 21.08
C ASP A 965 0.67 28.67 20.95
N GLU A 966 -0.02 27.53 21.12
CA GLU A 966 0.58 26.19 21.10
C GLU A 966 0.59 25.56 19.70
N ALA A 967 -0.23 26.05 18.76
CA ALA A 967 -0.39 25.48 17.43
C ALA A 967 0.78 25.80 16.48
N CYS A 968 0.87 25.04 15.38
CA CYS A 968 1.82 25.33 14.30
C CYS A 968 1.51 26.62 13.54
N ILE A 969 0.22 27.00 13.44
CA ILE A 969 -0.24 28.28 12.91
C ILE A 969 -1.05 28.94 14.04
N THR A 970 -0.53 30.05 14.57
CA THR A 970 -1.04 30.64 15.82
C THR A 970 -2.27 31.52 15.65
N GLU A 971 -2.57 31.96 14.43
CA GLU A 971 -3.76 32.74 14.06
C GLU A 971 -4.24 32.29 12.67
N GLN A 972 -5.54 32.04 12.54
CA GLN A 972 -6.22 31.70 11.29
C GLN A 972 -7.55 32.45 11.21
N SER A 973 -8.04 32.76 10.01
CA SER A 973 -9.38 33.33 9.86
C SER A 973 -10.18 32.78 8.68
N LEU A 974 -11.50 32.86 8.82
CA LEU A 974 -12.52 32.48 7.84
C LEU A 974 -13.58 33.60 7.80
N THR A 975 -13.97 34.03 6.60
CA THR A 975 -15.01 35.07 6.42
C THR A 975 -16.28 34.43 5.87
N SER A 976 -17.44 34.87 6.36
CA SER A 976 -18.76 34.35 5.98
C SER A 976 -19.81 35.47 6.00
N ALA A 977 -20.89 35.28 5.25
CA ALA A 977 -22.01 36.22 5.18
C ALA A 977 -23.32 35.50 4.79
N PRO A 978 -23.92 34.70 5.70
CA PRO A 978 -25.21 34.06 5.47
C PRO A 978 -26.34 35.10 5.34
N TRP A 979 -27.43 34.72 4.67
CA TRP A 979 -28.68 35.48 4.66
C TRP A 979 -29.29 35.59 6.08
N ILE A 980 -29.99 36.70 6.31
CA ILE A 980 -30.77 37.03 7.52
C ILE A 980 -31.98 37.91 7.12
N ASN A 981 -33.03 37.93 7.95
CA ASN A 981 -34.30 38.61 7.71
C ASN A 981 -35.04 38.06 6.46
N ILE A 982 -35.24 36.74 6.37
CA ILE A 982 -35.81 36.10 5.17
C ILE A 982 -36.85 34.99 5.41
N ASP A 983 -38.02 35.13 4.77
CA ASP A 983 -38.94 34.04 4.47
C ASP A 983 -38.47 33.32 3.17
N ASP A 984 -38.12 32.02 3.18
CA ASP A 984 -37.96 31.22 1.95
C ASP A 984 -39.32 30.69 1.47
N THR A 985 -39.91 31.37 0.49
CA THR A 985 -41.25 31.06 0.01
C THR A 985 -41.28 30.02 -1.10
N THR A 986 -42.41 29.33 -1.28
CA THR A 986 -42.61 28.36 -2.37
C THR A 986 -43.69 28.81 -3.36
N ALA A 987 -43.43 28.57 -4.66
CA ALA A 987 -44.36 28.84 -5.76
C ALA A 987 -44.86 30.30 -5.85
N THR A 988 -43.97 31.25 -5.56
CA THR A 988 -44.23 32.69 -5.48
C THR A 988 -43.74 33.46 -6.70
N THR A 989 -42.68 32.99 -7.38
CA THR A 989 -42.06 33.65 -8.52
C THR A 989 -42.00 32.79 -9.78
N ALA A 990 -41.72 33.43 -10.92
CA ALA A 990 -41.48 32.84 -12.23
C ALA A 990 -39.98 32.90 -12.64
N VAL A 991 -39.09 33.24 -11.69
CA VAL A 991 -37.64 33.27 -11.85
C VAL A 991 -36.99 32.52 -10.70
N ASP A 992 -36.18 31.52 -10.99
CA ASP A 992 -35.31 30.88 -9.99
C ASP A 992 -33.96 31.59 -9.94
N THR A 993 -33.68 32.30 -8.85
CA THR A 993 -32.37 32.88 -8.57
C THR A 993 -31.45 31.90 -7.83
N VAL A 994 -31.86 30.63 -7.69
CA VAL A 994 -31.10 29.52 -7.08
C VAL A 994 -30.80 29.67 -5.57
N GLU A 995 -31.15 30.81 -4.96
CA GLU A 995 -31.01 31.08 -3.52
C GLU A 995 -32.01 30.31 -2.63
N SER A 996 -33.18 29.96 -3.15
CA SER A 996 -34.21 29.23 -2.40
C SER A 996 -33.74 27.82 -2.04
N GLU A 997 -33.87 27.45 -0.76
CA GLU A 997 -33.64 26.07 -0.30
C GLU A 997 -34.71 25.14 -0.89
N ASN A 998 -35.94 25.64 -1.01
CA ASN A 998 -37.11 24.92 -1.51
C ASN A 998 -37.16 24.83 -3.05
N THR A 999 -36.08 24.35 -3.66
CA THR A 999 -35.98 24.26 -5.12
C THR A 999 -37.04 23.36 -5.76
N ALA A 1000 -37.60 23.84 -6.88
CA ALA A 1000 -38.63 23.13 -7.65
C ALA A 1000 -38.07 22.23 -8.77
N TRP A 1001 -36.75 22.25 -9.01
CA TRP A 1001 -36.10 21.44 -10.03
C TRP A 1001 -35.95 19.98 -9.61
N THR A 1002 -35.83 19.10 -10.60
CA THR A 1002 -35.65 17.66 -10.40
C THR A 1002 -34.41 17.16 -11.14
N LEU A 1003 -33.63 16.30 -10.49
CA LEU A 1003 -32.44 15.70 -11.08
C LEU A 1003 -32.80 14.35 -11.72
N GLY A 1004 -32.32 14.12 -12.94
CA GLY A 1004 -32.53 12.91 -13.71
C GLY A 1004 -31.25 12.34 -14.33
N SER A 1005 -31.27 11.06 -14.62
CA SER A 1005 -30.16 10.28 -15.18
C SER A 1005 -30.71 9.20 -16.09
N ALA A 1006 -30.05 8.93 -17.23
CA ALA A 1006 -30.33 7.73 -18.03
C ALA A 1006 -29.53 6.51 -17.54
N ASP A 1007 -28.49 6.76 -16.73
CA ASP A 1007 -27.54 5.77 -16.24
C ASP A 1007 -27.86 5.24 -14.83
N ALA A 1008 -27.00 4.35 -14.34
CA ALA A 1008 -26.99 3.93 -12.94
C ALA A 1008 -26.26 4.94 -12.02
N LEU A 1009 -25.73 6.03 -12.57
CA LEU A 1009 -25.10 7.12 -11.82
C LEU A 1009 -26.18 7.96 -11.12
N ASP A 1010 -25.96 8.28 -9.84
CA ASP A 1010 -26.80 9.21 -9.09
C ASP A 1010 -26.58 10.63 -9.65
N PRO A 1011 -27.60 11.30 -10.22
CA PRO A 1011 -27.41 12.59 -10.87
C PRO A 1011 -26.98 13.70 -9.90
N ALA A 1012 -27.12 13.52 -8.58
CA ALA A 1012 -26.55 14.43 -7.58
C ALA A 1012 -25.01 14.38 -7.49
N THR A 1013 -24.35 13.47 -8.24
CA THR A 1013 -22.90 13.48 -8.44
C THR A 1013 -22.45 14.39 -9.59
N ILE A 1014 -23.37 14.75 -10.48
CA ILE A 1014 -23.14 15.70 -11.58
C ILE A 1014 -23.72 17.06 -11.22
N TRP A 1015 -25.03 17.10 -10.94
CA TRP A 1015 -25.81 18.32 -10.72
C TRP A 1015 -25.97 18.62 -9.23
N THR A 1016 -25.43 19.76 -8.79
CA THR A 1016 -25.49 20.23 -7.40
C THR A 1016 -25.81 21.71 -7.32
N ARG A 1017 -26.40 22.16 -6.21
CA ARG A 1017 -26.53 23.58 -5.87
C ARG A 1017 -25.27 23.99 -5.13
N VAL A 1018 -24.49 24.93 -5.65
CA VAL A 1018 -23.19 25.33 -5.07
C VAL A 1018 -23.14 26.83 -4.80
N GLN A 1019 -22.62 27.23 -3.64
CA GLN A 1019 -22.44 28.63 -3.28
C GLN A 1019 -21.13 29.17 -3.91
N VAL A 1020 -21.23 30.18 -4.78
CA VAL A 1020 -20.09 30.74 -5.53
C VAL A 1020 -19.52 32.00 -4.89
N THR A 1021 -20.36 32.77 -4.20
CA THR A 1021 -19.96 33.79 -3.21
C THR A 1021 -20.94 33.70 -2.03
N PRO A 1022 -20.63 34.21 -0.83
CA PRO A 1022 -21.58 34.21 0.29
C PRO A 1022 -22.94 34.78 -0.13
N GLY A 1023 -24.02 34.02 0.09
CA GLY A 1023 -25.38 34.40 -0.30
C GLY A 1023 -25.66 34.43 -1.81
N ASN A 1024 -24.86 33.71 -2.62
CA ASN A 1024 -25.02 33.57 -4.07
C ASN A 1024 -24.77 32.11 -4.49
N HIS A 1025 -25.80 31.43 -4.97
CA HIS A 1025 -25.78 30.04 -5.40
C HIS A 1025 -25.93 29.92 -6.91
N VAL A 1026 -25.42 28.83 -7.48
CA VAL A 1026 -25.71 28.42 -8.86
C VAL A 1026 -26.03 26.94 -8.91
N TRP A 1027 -26.77 26.54 -9.95
CA TRP A 1027 -26.84 25.15 -10.35
C TRP A 1027 -25.56 24.82 -11.10
N HIS A 1028 -24.81 23.83 -10.63
CA HIS A 1028 -23.58 23.38 -11.25
C HIS A 1028 -23.69 21.92 -11.68
N GLY A 1029 -23.56 21.68 -12.98
CA GLY A 1029 -23.37 20.35 -13.56
C GLY A 1029 -21.89 20.13 -13.85
N VAL A 1030 -21.25 19.23 -13.11
CA VAL A 1030 -19.80 18.92 -13.23
C VAL A 1030 -19.51 18.20 -14.56
N ASP A 1031 -18.39 18.56 -15.19
CA ASP A 1031 -17.85 17.80 -16.32
C ASP A 1031 -17.07 16.58 -15.80
N PHE A 1032 -17.76 15.43 -15.78
CA PHE A 1032 -17.37 14.27 -14.99
C PHE A 1032 -16.54 13.28 -15.79
N SER A 1033 -15.40 12.86 -15.22
CA SER A 1033 -14.36 12.06 -15.89
C SER A 1033 -14.68 10.57 -16.10
N SER A 1034 -15.95 10.25 -16.34
CA SER A 1034 -16.47 8.97 -16.77
C SER A 1034 -17.88 9.14 -17.35
N LEU A 1035 -18.32 8.17 -18.16
CA LEU A 1035 -19.49 8.31 -19.03
C LEU A 1035 -20.78 8.52 -18.23
N SER A 1036 -21.50 9.61 -18.54
CA SER A 1036 -22.77 9.98 -17.89
C SER A 1036 -23.75 10.67 -18.83
N ASP A 1037 -25.05 10.46 -18.61
CA ASP A 1037 -26.18 11.17 -19.23
C ASP A 1037 -27.14 11.67 -18.13
N THR A 1038 -27.05 12.94 -17.74
CA THR A 1038 -27.80 13.50 -16.60
C THR A 1038 -28.38 14.88 -16.87
N TRP A 1039 -29.46 15.25 -16.16
CA TRP A 1039 -30.15 16.52 -16.39
C TRP A 1039 -30.79 17.14 -15.15
N LEU A 1040 -30.95 18.45 -15.23
CA LEU A 1040 -31.70 19.34 -14.34
C LEU A 1040 -33.02 19.71 -15.05
N GLU A 1041 -34.15 19.16 -14.59
CA GLU A 1041 -35.49 19.29 -15.20
C GLU A 1041 -36.43 20.19 -14.39
N SER A 1042 -37.14 21.09 -15.07
CA SER A 1042 -38.02 22.10 -14.48
C SER A 1042 -39.34 21.51 -13.97
N PRO A 1043 -40.03 22.20 -13.04
CA PRO A 1043 -41.44 21.96 -12.78
C PRO A 1043 -42.32 22.25 -14.01
N ASP A 1044 -43.61 21.90 -13.93
CA ASP A 1044 -44.60 22.21 -14.98
C ASP A 1044 -44.77 23.72 -15.19
N LEU A 1045 -44.62 24.17 -16.43
CA LEU A 1045 -44.74 25.57 -16.86
C LEU A 1045 -46.05 25.75 -17.65
N LEU A 1046 -46.97 26.60 -17.18
CA LEU A 1046 -48.29 26.81 -17.78
C LEU A 1046 -48.29 28.03 -18.70
N VAL A 1047 -48.04 27.82 -19.99
CA VAL A 1047 -47.89 28.90 -20.98
C VAL A 1047 -49.20 29.66 -21.22
N SER A 1048 -49.14 30.99 -21.27
CA SER A 1048 -50.27 31.88 -21.52
C SER A 1048 -50.99 31.58 -22.83
N ASP A 1049 -52.31 31.83 -22.87
CA ASP A 1049 -53.13 31.80 -24.09
C ASP A 1049 -52.76 32.92 -25.08
N THR A 1050 -52.07 33.98 -24.62
CA THR A 1050 -51.88 35.23 -25.40
C THR A 1050 -50.46 35.78 -25.46
N ASP A 1051 -49.60 35.46 -24.50
CA ASP A 1051 -48.29 36.10 -24.33
C ASP A 1051 -47.16 35.16 -24.79
N PRO A 1052 -46.05 35.69 -25.34
CA PRO A 1052 -44.94 34.86 -25.80
C PRO A 1052 -44.20 34.22 -24.63
N LEU A 1053 -43.85 32.94 -24.77
CA LEU A 1053 -42.97 32.24 -23.84
C LEU A 1053 -41.53 32.68 -24.08
N VAL A 1054 -40.93 33.36 -23.10
CA VAL A 1054 -39.52 33.75 -23.13
C VAL A 1054 -38.80 33.10 -21.96
N ILE A 1055 -37.75 32.32 -22.26
CA ILE A 1055 -36.87 31.70 -21.27
C ILE A 1055 -35.60 32.53 -21.18
N SER A 1056 -35.12 32.83 -19.99
CA SER A 1056 -33.83 33.50 -19.77
C SER A 1056 -33.03 32.81 -18.68
N PHE A 1057 -31.70 32.86 -18.77
CA PHE A 1057 -30.78 32.37 -17.73
C PHE A 1057 -29.40 33.00 -17.91
N GLU A 1058 -28.58 32.96 -16.87
CA GLU A 1058 -27.17 33.31 -16.94
C GLU A 1058 -26.33 32.03 -16.83
N HIS A 1059 -25.29 31.87 -17.66
CA HIS A 1059 -24.45 30.67 -17.65
C HIS A 1059 -22.98 30.92 -17.94
N ALA A 1060 -22.11 30.12 -17.33
CA ALA A 1060 -20.71 29.96 -17.73
C ALA A 1060 -20.41 28.46 -17.83
N HIS A 1061 -19.61 28.05 -18.82
CA HIS A 1061 -19.30 26.65 -19.06
C HIS A 1061 -17.84 26.43 -19.49
N ASP A 1062 -17.30 25.27 -19.12
CA ASP A 1062 -15.97 24.80 -19.48
C ASP A 1062 -15.95 23.25 -19.50
N PHE A 1063 -16.29 22.67 -20.66
CA PHE A 1063 -16.34 21.21 -20.93
C PHE A 1063 -15.09 20.72 -21.65
N GLU A 1064 -14.78 19.41 -21.59
CA GLU A 1064 -13.59 18.86 -22.25
C GLU A 1064 -13.58 19.10 -23.77
N ALA A 1065 -12.56 19.84 -24.21
CA ALA A 1065 -12.31 20.17 -25.61
C ALA A 1065 -10.82 20.37 -25.91
N ASP A 1066 -10.38 19.94 -27.09
CA ASP A 1066 -9.07 20.26 -27.67
C ASP A 1066 -9.22 20.91 -29.07
N ASP A 1067 -8.81 20.24 -30.16
CA ASP A 1067 -9.32 20.51 -31.51
C ASP A 1067 -10.69 19.82 -31.75
N THR A 1068 -11.14 18.98 -30.81
CA THR A 1068 -12.41 18.20 -30.82
C THR A 1068 -13.24 18.55 -29.58
N TYR A 1069 -14.56 18.51 -29.69
CA TYR A 1069 -15.47 18.59 -28.54
C TYR A 1069 -15.82 17.17 -28.07
N TRP A 1070 -15.31 16.81 -26.90
CA TRP A 1070 -15.54 15.48 -26.30
C TRP A 1070 -16.84 15.50 -25.52
N ASP A 1071 -17.02 16.54 -24.70
CA ASP A 1071 -18.14 16.69 -23.77
C ASP A 1071 -18.93 18.00 -23.95
N GLY A 1072 -20.16 18.02 -23.42
CA GLY A 1072 -21.05 19.17 -23.56
C GLY A 1072 -22.45 19.01 -23.01
N GLY A 1073 -23.22 20.09 -23.10
CA GLY A 1073 -24.58 20.21 -22.61
C GLY A 1073 -25.60 20.69 -23.65
N VAL A 1074 -26.82 20.18 -23.57
CA VAL A 1074 -27.96 20.57 -24.43
C VAL A 1074 -29.13 21.08 -23.60
N ILE A 1075 -30.00 21.84 -24.25
CA ILE A 1075 -31.24 22.37 -23.69
C ILE A 1075 -32.40 21.71 -24.45
N GLU A 1076 -33.30 21.07 -23.72
CA GLU A 1076 -34.44 20.35 -24.29
C GLU A 1076 -35.75 20.85 -23.67
N LEU A 1077 -36.80 20.95 -24.48
CA LEU A 1077 -38.15 21.32 -24.03
C LEU A 1077 -39.15 20.22 -24.36
N SER A 1078 -40.03 19.94 -23.40
CA SER A 1078 -41.14 19.01 -23.55
C SER A 1078 -42.46 19.76 -23.69
N PRO A 1079 -43.21 19.60 -24.80
CA PRO A 1079 -44.53 20.21 -24.98
C PRO A 1079 -45.68 19.38 -24.36
N ASP A 1080 -45.38 18.23 -23.73
CA ASP A 1080 -46.36 17.24 -23.26
C ASP A 1080 -46.14 16.77 -21.81
N GLY A 1081 -45.53 17.62 -20.97
CA GLY A 1081 -45.35 17.38 -19.54
C GLY A 1081 -44.27 16.35 -19.19
N GLY A 1082 -43.22 16.24 -20.01
CA GLY A 1082 -42.08 15.34 -19.84
C GLY A 1082 -42.19 13.99 -20.54
N THR A 1083 -43.18 13.78 -21.42
CA THR A 1083 -43.39 12.48 -22.11
C THR A 1083 -42.52 12.34 -23.36
N THR A 1084 -42.33 13.45 -24.10
CA THR A 1084 -41.37 13.59 -25.20
C THR A 1084 -40.54 14.85 -25.00
N TRP A 1085 -39.29 14.83 -25.47
CA TRP A 1085 -38.33 15.92 -25.34
C TRP A 1085 -37.78 16.25 -26.72
N GLU A 1086 -37.83 17.52 -27.10
CA GLU A 1086 -37.23 18.04 -28.32
C GLU A 1086 -36.10 19.02 -27.97
N ASP A 1087 -35.08 19.09 -28.82
CA ASP A 1087 -34.01 20.09 -28.68
C ASP A 1087 -34.58 21.51 -28.81
N ILE A 1088 -34.13 22.46 -27.98
CA ILE A 1088 -34.70 23.81 -27.94
C ILE A 1088 -34.64 24.52 -29.31
N THR A 1089 -33.69 24.15 -30.18
CA THR A 1089 -33.58 24.67 -31.55
C THR A 1089 -34.78 24.31 -32.45
N THR A 1090 -35.56 23.26 -32.16
CA THR A 1090 -36.75 22.90 -32.96
C THR A 1090 -37.84 23.97 -32.89
N PHE A 1091 -37.87 24.76 -31.81
CA PHE A 1091 -38.79 25.87 -31.60
C PHE A 1091 -38.34 27.17 -32.30
N GLY A 1092 -37.20 27.16 -33.01
CA GLY A 1092 -36.73 28.26 -33.84
C GLY A 1092 -35.91 29.33 -33.11
N VAL A 1093 -35.44 29.02 -31.90
CA VAL A 1093 -34.51 29.86 -31.11
C VAL A 1093 -33.06 29.37 -31.24
N ASP A 1094 -32.11 30.25 -30.95
CA ASP A 1094 -30.67 29.95 -30.93
C ASP A 1094 -30.16 29.94 -29.48
N PRO A 1095 -29.82 28.78 -28.90
CA PRO A 1095 -29.27 28.67 -27.54
C PRO A 1095 -27.78 29.01 -27.44
N GLY A 1096 -27.10 29.38 -28.53
CA GLY A 1096 -25.67 29.66 -28.52
C GLY A 1096 -24.77 28.42 -28.51
N TYR A 1097 -25.23 27.31 -29.12
CA TYR A 1097 -24.42 26.10 -29.27
C TYR A 1097 -23.10 26.38 -30.03
N GLY A 1098 -21.99 25.89 -29.48
CA GLY A 1098 -20.63 26.21 -29.93
C GLY A 1098 -20.06 25.23 -30.96
N GLY A 1099 -20.61 24.01 -31.05
CA GLY A 1099 -20.18 22.97 -31.97
C GLY A 1099 -20.77 21.60 -31.65
N VAL A 1100 -20.38 20.61 -32.45
CA VAL A 1100 -20.91 19.23 -32.39
C VAL A 1100 -20.08 18.34 -31.48
N ILE A 1101 -20.74 17.62 -30.55
CA ILE A 1101 -20.14 16.59 -29.69
C ILE A 1101 -19.75 15.35 -30.53
N THR A 1102 -18.53 14.86 -30.33
CA THR A 1102 -17.90 13.80 -31.12
C THR A 1102 -18.51 12.39 -30.91
N ASP A 1103 -18.52 11.56 -31.96
CA ASP A 1103 -18.94 10.14 -31.89
C ASP A 1103 -17.80 9.21 -31.42
N LEU A 1104 -16.56 9.69 -31.44
CA LEU A 1104 -15.35 8.90 -31.24
C LEU A 1104 -15.19 8.30 -29.84
N ALA A 1105 -15.90 8.86 -28.86
CA ALA A 1105 -15.70 8.67 -27.43
C ALA A 1105 -16.89 7.99 -26.71
N GLY A 1106 -18.01 7.78 -27.41
CA GLY A 1106 -19.19 7.15 -26.82
C GLY A 1106 -20.06 8.06 -25.93
N ASN A 1107 -19.78 9.37 -25.91
CA ASN A 1107 -20.59 10.38 -25.23
C ASN A 1107 -22.08 10.23 -25.64
N PRO A 1108 -23.04 10.16 -24.69
CA PRO A 1108 -24.45 9.89 -24.99
C PRO A 1108 -25.19 11.01 -25.74
N LEU A 1109 -24.56 12.19 -25.91
CA LEU A 1109 -25.06 13.32 -26.70
C LEU A 1109 -24.30 13.51 -28.03
N SER A 1110 -23.44 12.56 -28.44
CA SER A 1110 -22.72 12.58 -29.73
C SER A 1110 -23.59 12.87 -30.95
N ASP A 1111 -22.99 13.41 -32.01
CA ASP A 1111 -23.63 13.91 -33.26
C ASP A 1111 -24.58 15.11 -33.08
N ARG A 1112 -24.66 15.73 -31.89
CA ARG A 1112 -25.47 16.94 -31.64
C ARG A 1112 -24.62 18.20 -31.56
N GLU A 1113 -25.09 19.27 -32.19
CA GLU A 1113 -24.73 20.65 -31.81
C GLU A 1113 -25.11 20.87 -30.33
N ALA A 1114 -24.22 21.45 -29.54
CA ALA A 1114 -24.39 21.62 -28.10
C ALA A 1114 -23.59 22.82 -27.53
N ILE A 1115 -23.80 23.11 -26.25
CA ILE A 1115 -22.89 23.92 -25.43
C ILE A 1115 -21.64 23.06 -25.17
N VAL A 1116 -20.49 23.49 -25.67
CA VAL A 1116 -19.23 22.71 -25.69
C VAL A 1116 -18.02 23.61 -25.40
N GLY A 1117 -16.95 23.05 -24.86
CA GLY A 1117 -15.72 23.78 -24.52
C GLY A 1117 -15.95 24.90 -23.48
N GLN A 1118 -15.09 25.92 -23.53
CA GLN A 1118 -15.12 27.09 -22.64
C GLN A 1118 -15.87 28.29 -23.25
N ASN A 1119 -16.77 28.94 -22.52
CA ASN A 1119 -17.42 30.17 -23.01
C ASN A 1119 -16.43 31.35 -23.06
N ALA A 1120 -16.58 32.24 -24.05
CA ALA A 1120 -15.61 33.31 -24.30
C ALA A 1120 -15.49 34.35 -23.17
N SER A 1121 -16.47 34.40 -22.25
CA SER A 1121 -16.49 35.26 -21.06
C SER A 1121 -15.99 34.56 -19.78
N TYR A 1122 -15.68 33.26 -19.82
CA TYR A 1122 -15.36 32.44 -18.65
C TYR A 1122 -14.25 33.06 -17.76
N PRO A 1123 -14.40 33.06 -16.42
CA PRO A 1123 -15.46 32.45 -15.62
C PRO A 1123 -16.70 33.35 -15.40
N GLN A 1124 -16.88 34.42 -16.18
CA GLN A 1124 -18.08 35.26 -16.08
C GLN A 1124 -19.26 34.58 -16.80
N ARG A 1125 -20.46 34.74 -16.22
CA ARG A 1125 -21.70 34.26 -16.82
C ARG A 1125 -22.13 35.18 -17.98
N ASP A 1126 -22.45 34.58 -19.12
CA ASP A 1126 -23.15 35.22 -20.23
C ASP A 1126 -24.67 35.12 -20.01
N ALA A 1127 -25.43 36.15 -20.39
CA ALA A 1127 -26.89 36.19 -20.23
C ALA A 1127 -27.60 35.77 -21.53
N VAL A 1128 -28.42 34.72 -21.46
CA VAL A 1128 -29.15 34.12 -22.58
C VAL A 1128 -30.64 34.46 -22.48
N SER A 1129 -31.30 34.68 -23.62
CA SER A 1129 -32.75 34.86 -23.69
C SER A 1129 -33.32 34.27 -24.99
N LEU A 1130 -34.28 33.36 -24.85
CA LEU A 1130 -34.88 32.56 -25.91
C LEU A 1130 -36.38 32.89 -25.99
N ASP A 1131 -36.79 33.62 -27.04
CA ASP A 1131 -38.21 33.94 -27.31
C ASP A 1131 -38.82 32.87 -28.24
N LEU A 1132 -39.58 31.94 -27.65
CA LEU A 1132 -40.30 30.87 -28.37
C LEU A 1132 -41.64 31.37 -28.95
N GLY A 1133 -41.98 32.65 -28.73
CA GLY A 1133 -43.23 33.25 -29.16
C GLY A 1133 -44.46 32.54 -28.57
N THR A 1134 -45.57 32.58 -29.31
CA THR A 1134 -46.85 32.00 -28.90
C THR A 1134 -47.10 30.60 -29.49
N ALA A 1135 -46.06 29.90 -29.96
CA ALA A 1135 -46.18 28.56 -30.55
C ALA A 1135 -46.69 27.50 -29.53
N LEU A 1136 -46.37 27.70 -28.25
CA LEU A 1136 -46.72 26.84 -27.13
C LEU A 1136 -47.92 27.38 -26.31
N ALA A 1137 -48.65 28.38 -26.81
CA ALA A 1137 -49.72 29.04 -26.07
C ALA A 1137 -50.80 28.07 -25.56
N GLY A 1138 -51.16 28.19 -24.28
CA GLY A 1138 -52.13 27.32 -23.60
C GLY A 1138 -51.66 25.87 -23.33
N GLN A 1139 -50.38 25.57 -23.51
CA GLN A 1139 -49.79 24.24 -23.24
C GLN A 1139 -49.10 24.18 -21.87
N THR A 1140 -48.92 22.96 -21.35
CA THR A 1140 -48.09 22.67 -20.17
C THR A 1140 -46.77 22.11 -20.65
N VAL A 1141 -45.67 22.81 -20.37
CA VAL A 1141 -44.34 22.48 -20.88
C VAL A 1141 -43.33 22.27 -19.76
N ARG A 1142 -42.19 21.66 -20.05
CA ARG A 1142 -41.02 21.58 -19.16
C ARG A 1142 -39.74 21.89 -19.92
N LEU A 1143 -38.76 22.46 -19.23
CA LEU A 1143 -37.39 22.64 -19.71
C LEU A 1143 -36.47 21.65 -19.01
N ARG A 1144 -35.40 21.20 -19.66
CA ARG A 1144 -34.25 20.61 -18.96
C ARG A 1144 -32.92 21.02 -19.58
N PHE A 1145 -31.93 21.19 -18.71
CA PHE A 1145 -30.52 21.31 -19.06
C PHE A 1145 -29.89 19.94 -18.85
N ARG A 1146 -29.18 19.41 -19.86
CA ARG A 1146 -28.72 18.01 -19.88
C ARG A 1146 -27.25 17.95 -20.29
N ILE A 1147 -26.43 17.24 -19.53
CA ILE A 1147 -25.01 17.00 -19.79
C ILE A 1147 -24.80 15.56 -20.25
N GLY A 1148 -23.92 15.38 -21.21
CA GLY A 1148 -23.38 14.08 -21.62
C GLY A 1148 -21.87 14.11 -21.52
N THR A 1149 -21.26 13.06 -20.96
CA THR A 1149 -19.80 12.93 -20.80
C THR A 1149 -19.21 11.66 -21.43
N ASP A 1150 -17.92 11.72 -21.75
CA ASP A 1150 -17.04 10.68 -22.29
C ASP A 1150 -16.55 9.69 -21.19
N GLN A 1151 -15.85 8.63 -21.58
CA GLN A 1151 -15.33 7.61 -20.67
C GLN A 1151 -14.09 7.99 -19.81
N ALA A 1152 -13.37 9.08 -20.09
CA ALA A 1152 -12.09 9.41 -19.44
C ALA A 1152 -11.64 10.88 -19.59
N ALA A 1153 -11.42 11.54 -18.44
CA ALA A 1153 -11.10 12.98 -18.29
C ALA A 1153 -12.31 13.91 -18.46
N GLY A 1154 -12.14 15.17 -18.08
CA GLY A 1154 -13.23 16.13 -17.84
C GLY A 1154 -12.69 17.43 -17.23
N ALA A 1155 -13.41 18.52 -17.42
CA ALA A 1155 -13.05 19.89 -17.05
C ALA A 1155 -13.81 20.39 -15.80
N ILE A 1156 -14.42 21.59 -15.85
CA ILE A 1156 -15.21 22.13 -14.74
C ILE A 1156 -16.70 21.83 -14.93
N GLY A 1157 -17.21 22.00 -16.15
CA GLY A 1157 -18.62 21.82 -16.50
C GLY A 1157 -19.39 23.13 -16.56
N TRP A 1158 -20.69 23.06 -16.30
CA TRP A 1158 -21.66 24.12 -16.58
C TRP A 1158 -22.21 24.71 -15.28
N THR A 1159 -22.30 26.04 -15.21
CA THR A 1159 -23.02 26.78 -14.17
C THR A 1159 -24.24 27.49 -14.77
N LEU A 1160 -25.35 27.49 -14.03
CA LEU A 1160 -26.64 28.06 -14.40
C LEU A 1160 -27.21 28.88 -13.23
N ASP A 1161 -27.74 30.07 -13.55
CA ASP A 1161 -28.22 31.07 -12.60
C ASP A 1161 -29.37 31.90 -13.21
N ASN A 1162 -30.13 32.62 -12.38
CA ASN A 1162 -31.15 33.60 -12.77
C ASN A 1162 -32.14 33.09 -13.84
N ILE A 1163 -32.66 31.87 -13.64
CA ILE A 1163 -33.44 31.11 -14.62
C ILE A 1163 -34.91 31.59 -14.63
N GLY A 1164 -35.24 32.49 -15.55
CA GLY A 1164 -36.52 33.18 -15.66
C GLY A 1164 -37.42 32.71 -16.79
N PHE A 1165 -38.74 32.74 -16.54
CA PHE A 1165 -39.78 32.34 -17.48
C PHE A 1165 -40.87 33.42 -17.60
N GLN A 1166 -40.89 34.13 -18.73
CA GLN A 1166 -41.93 35.10 -19.06
C GLN A 1166 -43.00 34.44 -19.93
N GLY A 1167 -44.25 34.91 -19.84
CA GLY A 1167 -45.38 34.35 -20.60
C GLY A 1167 -45.98 33.07 -20.03
N ILE A 1168 -45.59 32.67 -18.81
CA ILE A 1168 -46.29 31.63 -18.04
C ILE A 1168 -47.34 32.24 -17.09
N THR A 1169 -48.29 31.41 -16.64
CA THR A 1169 -49.45 31.79 -15.84
C THR A 1169 -49.42 31.25 -14.41
N ASN A 1170 -48.48 30.35 -14.10
CA ASN A 1170 -48.11 29.92 -12.76
C ASN A 1170 -46.78 30.52 -12.33
N THR A 1171 -46.56 30.53 -11.03
CA THR A 1171 -45.30 30.86 -10.36
C THR A 1171 -44.79 29.58 -9.70
N PRO A 1172 -43.88 28.81 -10.33
CA PRO A 1172 -43.52 27.49 -9.81
C PRO A 1172 -42.25 27.49 -8.93
N PHE A 1173 -41.51 28.60 -8.85
CA PHE A 1173 -40.24 28.70 -8.11
C PHE A 1173 -40.42 29.45 -6.79
N GLY A 1174 -39.46 29.25 -5.88
CA GLY A 1174 -39.37 29.96 -4.60
C GLY A 1174 -38.63 31.29 -4.69
N GLU A 1175 -38.82 32.14 -3.69
CA GLU A 1175 -38.18 33.46 -3.59
C GLU A 1175 -37.88 33.77 -2.12
N LEU A 1176 -36.65 34.23 -1.84
CA LEU A 1176 -36.27 34.78 -0.53
C LEU A 1176 -36.85 36.20 -0.43
N ILE A 1177 -37.84 36.38 0.43
CA ILE A 1177 -38.48 37.69 0.65
C ILE A 1177 -38.18 38.21 2.06
N ALA A 1178 -38.45 39.48 2.34
CA ALA A 1178 -38.39 39.98 3.70
C ALA A 1178 -39.37 39.22 4.60
N ASP A 1179 -38.88 38.74 5.76
CA ASP A 1179 -39.68 38.29 6.90
C ASP A 1179 -40.98 39.09 7.10
N GLN A 1180 -42.09 38.38 7.27
CA GLN A 1180 -43.42 38.95 7.56
C GLN A 1180 -43.96 38.64 8.96
N THR A 1181 -43.23 37.86 9.75
CA THR A 1181 -43.50 37.62 11.16
C THR A 1181 -43.23 38.90 11.98
N VAL A 1182 -43.83 38.99 13.17
CA VAL A 1182 -43.59 40.10 14.09
C VAL A 1182 -43.55 39.57 15.52
N CYS A 1183 -42.38 39.67 16.15
CA CYS A 1183 -42.13 39.25 17.53
C CYS A 1183 -43.12 39.88 18.52
N SER A 1184 -44.10 39.08 18.99
CA SER A 1184 -45.28 39.64 19.67
C SER A 1184 -44.94 40.19 21.07
N THR A 1185 -44.89 41.52 21.20
CA THR A 1185 -44.45 42.21 22.44
C THR A 1185 -45.35 41.89 23.65
N GLY A 1186 -44.82 41.08 24.58
CA GLY A 1186 -45.53 40.57 25.75
C GLY A 1186 -45.81 41.59 26.84
N VAL A 1187 -46.75 42.53 26.62
CA VAL A 1187 -47.21 43.46 27.66
C VAL A 1187 -48.05 42.72 28.71
N GLY A 1188 -47.51 42.56 29.92
CA GLY A 1188 -48.14 41.82 31.02
C GLY A 1188 -49.49 42.40 31.47
N GLY A 1189 -50.59 41.76 31.06
CA GLY A 1189 -51.97 42.10 31.46
C GLY A 1189 -52.53 41.18 32.55
N ALA A 1190 -52.96 41.74 33.68
CA ALA A 1190 -53.45 40.96 34.82
C ALA A 1190 -54.96 40.66 34.75
N GLY A 1191 -55.31 39.37 34.87
CA GLY A 1191 -56.67 38.86 35.05
C GLY A 1191 -56.70 37.33 34.83
N GLY A 1192 -57.55 36.54 35.47
CA GLY A 1192 -58.60 36.83 36.44
C GLY A 1192 -59.53 35.61 36.51
N GLY A 1193 -59.39 34.76 37.52
CA GLY A 1193 -59.95 33.41 37.49
C GLY A 1193 -61.48 33.32 37.64
N GLY A 1194 -62.11 32.31 37.02
CA GLY A 1194 -63.54 32.02 37.24
C GLY A 1194 -64.17 30.90 36.41
N VAL A 1195 -64.36 29.72 37.02
CA VAL A 1195 -65.55 28.84 36.92
C VAL A 1195 -66.12 28.50 35.52
N GLY A 1196 -65.65 27.40 34.93
CA GLY A 1196 -66.33 26.08 34.95
C GLY A 1196 -67.67 25.83 34.23
N GLY A 1197 -67.83 24.60 33.72
CA GLY A 1197 -69.14 23.95 33.49
C GLY A 1197 -69.36 23.33 32.10
N GLY A 1198 -69.61 22.01 32.04
CA GLY A 1198 -70.00 21.28 30.82
C GLY A 1198 -69.59 19.80 30.86
N GLY A 1199 -70.53 18.88 31.09
CA GLY A 1199 -70.27 17.44 31.24
C GLY A 1199 -71.31 16.55 30.57
N VAL A 1200 -71.58 15.37 31.15
CA VAL A 1200 -72.33 14.20 30.60
C VAL A 1200 -71.45 13.34 29.67
N GLY A 1201 -71.38 12.01 29.77
CA GLY A 1201 -71.96 11.00 30.69
C GLY A 1201 -71.80 9.59 30.08
N GLY A 1202 -71.83 8.45 30.80
CA GLY A 1202 -72.06 8.16 32.22
C GLY A 1202 -72.01 6.63 32.50
N ASN A 1203 -72.78 6.16 33.50
CA ASN A 1203 -73.06 4.77 33.93
C ASN A 1203 -72.06 4.02 34.88
N GLU A 1204 -72.59 3.77 36.08
CA GLU A 1204 -72.21 2.81 37.14
C GLU A 1204 -72.45 1.32 36.70
N PRO A 1205 -72.29 0.25 37.54
CA PRO A 1205 -71.78 0.11 38.94
C PRO A 1205 -70.63 -0.95 39.04
N GLY A 1206 -70.11 -1.41 40.20
CA GLY A 1206 -70.32 -1.09 41.63
C GLY A 1206 -70.34 -2.34 42.55
N VAL A 1207 -70.12 -2.17 43.88
CA VAL A 1207 -70.11 -3.20 44.97
C VAL A 1207 -68.87 -4.15 44.96
N GLY A 1208 -68.19 -4.51 46.08
CA GLY A 1208 -68.26 -4.08 47.49
C GLY A 1208 -68.06 -5.25 48.49
N GLY A 1209 -67.20 -5.14 49.53
CA GLY A 1209 -67.07 -6.20 50.56
C GLY A 1209 -65.94 -6.07 51.62
N ASN A 1210 -66.36 -6.12 52.90
CA ASN A 1210 -65.62 -6.02 54.18
C ASN A 1210 -64.32 -6.85 54.42
N THR A 1211 -63.38 -6.20 55.13
CA THR A 1211 -62.80 -6.50 56.50
C THR A 1211 -63.19 -7.80 57.25
N PRO A 1212 -62.51 -8.20 58.37
CA PRO A 1212 -61.35 -7.60 59.10
C PRO A 1212 -60.14 -8.56 59.25
N GLY A 1213 -59.00 -8.23 59.90
CA GLY A 1213 -58.55 -6.95 60.49
C GLY A 1213 -57.93 -7.05 61.91
N VAL A 1214 -56.64 -7.40 62.01
CA VAL A 1214 -55.78 -7.41 63.23
C VAL A 1214 -54.32 -7.11 62.77
N GLY A 1215 -53.41 -6.42 63.47
CA GLY A 1215 -53.41 -5.73 64.78
C GLY A 1215 -52.08 -5.98 65.53
N GLY A 1216 -51.37 -5.00 66.12
CA GLY A 1216 -51.66 -3.56 66.32
C GLY A 1216 -50.47 -2.79 66.96
N SER A 1217 -50.73 -1.59 67.52
CA SER A 1217 -49.80 -0.59 68.13
C SER A 1217 -48.73 0.03 67.19
N GLY A 1218 -48.37 1.32 67.22
CA GLY A 1218 -48.80 2.50 68.00
C GLY A 1218 -47.62 3.21 68.71
N ALA A 1219 -47.42 4.54 68.72
CA ALA A 1219 -48.18 5.66 68.14
C ALA A 1219 -47.36 7.01 68.12
N ASN A 1220 -47.91 8.06 67.47
CA ASN A 1220 -47.66 9.53 67.59
C ASN A 1220 -46.37 10.22 67.08
N GLU A 1221 -46.48 10.86 65.91
CA GLU A 1221 -46.39 12.34 65.60
C GLU A 1221 -46.03 13.40 66.68
N PRO A 1222 -45.77 14.69 66.32
CA PRO A 1222 -45.12 15.28 65.11
C PRO A 1222 -44.18 16.49 65.44
N GLY A 1223 -43.64 17.24 64.45
CA GLY A 1223 -43.07 18.59 64.69
C GLY A 1223 -42.26 19.26 63.56
N ASP A 1224 -42.55 20.53 63.26
CA ASP A 1224 -41.89 21.46 62.32
C ASP A 1224 -40.75 22.29 63.00
N GLY A 1225 -39.87 22.95 62.22
CA GLY A 1225 -38.85 23.88 62.75
C GLY A 1225 -37.75 24.35 61.78
N SER A 1226 -37.64 25.67 61.55
CA SER A 1226 -36.83 26.30 60.49
C SER A 1226 -35.59 27.10 60.94
N ASN A 1227 -34.51 27.08 60.12
CA ASN A 1227 -33.48 28.16 59.96
C ASN A 1227 -32.60 28.51 61.21
N PRO A 1228 -31.62 29.46 61.16
CA PRO A 1228 -31.06 30.27 60.05
C PRO A 1228 -29.51 30.30 59.93
N GLU A 1229 -29.00 31.11 58.97
CA GLU A 1229 -27.76 31.96 58.94
C GLU A 1229 -26.44 31.49 59.63
N GLY A 1230 -25.22 31.78 59.16
CA GLY A 1230 -24.61 32.58 58.07
C GLY A 1230 -23.06 32.48 58.26
N GLY A 1231 -22.12 33.14 57.55
CA GLY A 1231 -22.11 34.11 56.44
C GLY A 1231 -20.72 34.80 56.35
N CYS A 1232 -20.23 35.07 55.14
CA CYS A 1232 -19.16 36.04 54.78
C CYS A 1232 -17.71 35.95 55.35
N GLY A 1233 -16.76 35.52 54.50
CA GLY A 1233 -15.42 36.13 54.33
C GLY A 1233 -14.29 35.84 55.35
N CYS A 1234 -13.04 36.29 55.15
CA CYS A 1234 -12.42 36.87 53.93
C CYS A 1234 -10.88 37.04 54.07
N VAL A 1235 -10.06 36.43 53.18
CA VAL A 1235 -8.63 36.76 52.85
C VAL A 1235 -7.63 36.64 54.06
N VAL A 1236 -6.27 36.62 54.02
CA VAL A 1236 -5.16 36.82 53.05
C VAL A 1236 -3.91 35.97 53.45
N ALA A 1237 -3.15 35.45 52.46
CA ALA A 1237 -1.72 35.00 52.50
C ALA A 1237 -1.26 33.96 53.56
N GLY A 1238 -0.17 33.19 53.36
CA GLY A 1238 0.73 33.03 52.21
C GLY A 1238 2.18 32.69 52.64
N GLY A 1239 3.00 32.09 51.77
CA GLY A 1239 4.48 32.03 51.91
C GLY A 1239 5.12 30.74 52.47
N ASP A 1240 5.53 29.88 51.54
CA ASP A 1240 6.85 29.21 51.41
C ASP A 1240 7.53 28.32 52.49
N SER A 1241 8.26 27.33 51.93
CA SER A 1241 9.66 26.93 52.24
C SER A 1241 9.99 25.53 52.85
N THR A 1242 10.24 24.58 51.93
CA THR A 1242 11.48 23.75 51.81
C THR A 1242 11.98 22.75 52.89
N SER A 1243 12.02 21.47 52.48
CA SER A 1243 13.22 20.58 52.43
C SER A 1243 13.71 19.72 53.64
N GLY A 1244 14.35 18.58 53.30
CA GLY A 1244 15.18 17.71 54.17
C GLY A 1244 14.48 16.46 54.75
N ALA A 1245 14.75 15.16 54.51
CA ALA A 1245 15.79 14.33 53.84
C ALA A 1245 16.60 13.41 54.81
N ALA A 1246 16.84 12.14 54.41
CA ALA A 1246 17.66 11.08 55.07
C ALA A 1246 17.11 10.44 56.40
N SER A 1247 17.54 9.24 56.85
CA SER A 1247 18.39 8.18 56.25
C SER A 1247 18.24 6.77 56.91
N LEU A 1248 18.39 5.72 56.08
CA LEU A 1248 18.91 4.34 56.26
C LEU A 1248 19.10 3.64 57.65
N GLY A 1249 18.84 2.31 57.69
CA GLY A 1249 19.30 1.33 58.70
C GLY A 1249 18.93 -0.13 58.35
N ALA A 1250 19.71 -1.15 58.77
CA ALA A 1250 19.60 -2.54 58.25
C ALA A 1250 20.01 -3.70 59.22
N LEU A 1251 19.90 -4.97 58.73
CA LEU A 1251 20.52 -6.26 59.16
C LEU A 1251 19.77 -7.31 60.06
N ALA A 1252 19.13 -8.28 59.38
CA ALA A 1252 19.36 -9.75 59.36
C ALA A 1252 19.45 -10.68 60.62
N ALA A 1253 18.68 -11.80 60.61
CA ALA A 1253 19.04 -13.20 61.06
C ALA A 1253 17.87 -14.21 60.84
N LEU A 1254 17.97 -15.54 61.13
CA LEU A 1254 18.58 -16.63 60.32
C LEU A 1254 18.08 -18.06 60.77
N GLY A 1255 17.87 -19.04 59.87
CA GLY A 1255 17.68 -20.50 60.18
C GLY A 1255 16.81 -21.28 59.16
N LEU A 1256 17.29 -22.27 58.37
CA LEU A 1256 17.62 -23.71 58.66
C LEU A 1256 16.36 -24.62 58.79
N LEU A 1257 16.25 -25.86 58.25
CA LEU A 1257 17.17 -26.78 57.55
C LEU A 1257 16.40 -27.97 56.88
N VAL A 1258 16.87 -28.56 55.76
CA VAL A 1258 16.98 -30.03 55.45
C VAL A 1258 17.53 -30.25 54.01
N SER A 1259 18.15 -31.39 53.67
CA SER A 1259 18.91 -31.56 52.40
C SER A 1259 19.20 -33.01 51.93
N ARG A 1260 19.46 -33.18 50.61
CA ARG A 1260 20.47 -34.06 49.94
C ARG A 1260 20.37 -33.82 48.40
N ARG A 1261 21.40 -33.57 47.57
CA ARG A 1261 22.78 -34.11 47.37
C ARG A 1261 22.81 -35.55 46.81
N ARG A 1262 23.61 -35.93 45.81
CA ARG A 1262 24.80 -35.35 45.09
C ARG A 1262 24.87 -36.01 43.66
N ARG A 1263 25.87 -35.89 42.75
CA ARG A 1263 27.33 -35.59 42.79
C ARG A 1263 27.90 -35.27 41.36
N ARG A 1264 28.78 -34.25 41.24
CA ARG A 1264 30.07 -34.10 40.45
C ARG A 1264 30.40 -34.96 39.19
N ALA A 1265 31.29 -34.53 38.27
CA ALA A 1265 31.91 -33.21 37.96
C ALA A 1265 32.88 -33.30 36.74
N ALA A 1266 33.21 -32.13 36.17
CA ALA A 1266 34.48 -31.71 35.55
C ALA A 1266 35.16 -32.62 34.49
N ASN A 1267 35.36 -32.04 33.30
CA ASN A 1267 36.69 -31.53 32.94
C ASN A 1267 36.54 -30.16 32.25
#